data_AF-E8WX36-F1
#
_entry.id   AF-E8WX36-F1
#
_cell.length_a   1.000
_cell.length_b   1.000
_cell.length_c   1.000
_cell.angle_alpha   90.00
_cell.angle_beta   90.00
_cell.angle_gamma   90.00
#
_symmetry.space_group_name_H-M   'P 1'
#
loop_
_entity.id
_entity.type
_entity.pdbx_description
1 polymer ?
#
loop_
_entity_poly.entity_id
_entity_poly.type
_entity_poly.pdbx_seq_one_letter_code
_entity_poly.pdbx_strand_id
1 'polypeptide(L)'
;MKLRLFLFLIFSLSIAHAQTITPNESSIVLQSPKKIGINLNGPTYYQGGEIYKNLLWRNPGFEPDLYRDKFVAFKAGTTTTFPSPNTYDPVIANFWMGATFRIYRGTARTVACSGTVASNTTAKNNAGPVYTFSQPCSSAVQEGDVIILRQAIACTTEAVWEGQGGGWWGNVSNGGKLLSECSAPYDGTQSLRLDATVSGSTAGVKGYVDTNPSDVGILLNGTYTISGFYKTIGSATLSVDARRLVTSAAGSPFLCAGKTFAASSAWTSFTVTCPATETNQVAAGPVDVDFEAQSGAVLLDNVSFQKTSGVDPTNTTVFRDELLNTLKAHCAGASLSGVPCELRDWAGENAEEIDNSIKPMFERSPSLPGASYDYPPNGGTGSLSVGLEEFLQLCKAINAEPYYTLPETTGPEDGGKWIEYLNGAVSTPYGAKRAANGQTASWLSVFPTIHLPMGNENWNEGATGQGLGYRVDAPDYYYDYSVDAAGVWATMRGSASWPAGGTGIDLVLGFQDGNANYGVTEAMARANPNSAELAPYTQAYIGDVTPVTSLWNPLFYEVVANTTNPDTTFYQQGTAIKSHGKLNVYEFDNGTSQGSSALTQSVLDSFTDAAGYGTATALQALQHLTFGIVDQNFFSLDQYAFYIPAVGWVHNWGAVIDMGGATNAVRPQELGMRMANAAIIGPMYSCPVANPTTYNLLANHNGADSSGEPATNNVPQQFSYCFKSGTQRSMIVINTDVAGSHAIGFAGPQMPSGQVILTRYAPSSISATNEATANNPTNTAAQNVSINAPFTVANPSGDTLPPYSITRYDWTASTNTVSPTASNATLTVSDTAPLTGVPVVLTSTVAPSAATGTVTFQDFGAAFATAPLIGGSAIYTVASLTAGSHTITAVYAGNSTYAASTSAPLAMMVGDLPALPTNRKPTSTTLSFPSSNPAGNSSFTIVASTDSTSVTGTIKFFDGPTSLGTAKLSRGNAVYTVNSIAPGTHLYSAAYLGTSLYSASTSPVSVVTAATIPTTLQLTSSSTAPAVGSSILLKASVVSSAASGTVSFLDGSAIIGTANLVSGTANFTLPAIASGTHSFTASYAGNSTYSPSQSTAILVMPHAAIPYLHTNFDEHPAGTALNKTLPATNIVSGVWSDPNGDWTYIAGGGIVSDTSDLSNPVFIDAAHSDYTATYVLPANGVHLLFRYTDLKHMLFVVTYAGEVDLYSTIGNSTKTLATIYPSSTVGTVTVSLLGQTAILSCGGQTATATIPANLPVSTKMGFFPTSSKYVITSLDVSP
;
A
#
# COMPACT_ATOMS: atom_id res chain seq x y z
N MET A 1 49.66 -38.44 -1.53
CA MET A 1 49.42 -36.98 -1.59
C MET A 1 49.57 -36.49 -3.02
N LYS A 2 48.56 -36.73 -3.89
CA LYS A 2 48.42 -36.16 -5.26
C LYS A 2 47.14 -36.58 -6.01
N LEU A 3 46.05 -36.92 -5.31
CA LEU A 3 44.78 -37.32 -5.96
C LEU A 3 43.51 -36.81 -5.24
N ARG A 4 43.63 -35.77 -4.40
CA ARG A 4 42.47 -35.14 -3.73
C ARG A 4 42.31 -33.65 -4.03
N LEU A 5 43.17 -33.07 -4.88
CA LEU A 5 43.08 -31.66 -5.27
C LEU A 5 42.35 -31.43 -6.60
N PHE A 6 41.96 -32.49 -7.32
CA PHE A 6 41.33 -32.38 -8.65
C PHE A 6 39.80 -32.49 -8.64
N LEU A 7 39.18 -32.84 -7.50
CA LEU A 7 37.71 -32.93 -7.39
C LEU A 7 37.05 -31.65 -6.82
N PHE A 8 37.84 -30.70 -6.32
CA PHE A 8 37.35 -29.42 -5.80
C PHE A 8 37.46 -28.26 -6.79
N LEU A 9 38.01 -28.49 -7.99
CA LEU A 9 38.21 -27.46 -9.01
C LEU A 9 37.29 -27.60 -10.24
N ILE A 10 36.37 -28.58 -10.27
CA ILE A 10 35.45 -28.80 -11.40
C ILE A 10 33.99 -28.42 -11.05
N PHE A 11 33.68 -28.08 -9.79
CA PHE A 11 32.38 -27.53 -9.39
C PHE A 11 32.36 -26.01 -9.16
N SER A 12 33.48 -25.32 -9.40
CA SER A 12 33.66 -23.90 -9.09
C SER A 12 33.92 -23.02 -10.34
N LEU A 13 33.66 -23.55 -11.54
CA LEU A 13 33.94 -22.84 -12.80
C LEU A 13 32.72 -22.65 -13.74
N SER A 14 31.49 -22.72 -13.22
CA SER A 14 30.29 -22.27 -13.95
C SER A 14 29.33 -21.36 -13.17
N ILE A 15 29.65 -20.93 -11.94
CA ILE A 15 28.74 -20.13 -11.09
C ILE A 15 29.15 -18.64 -11.02
N ALA A 16 30.26 -18.25 -11.64
CA ALA A 16 30.81 -16.89 -11.54
C ALA A 16 29.99 -15.78 -12.25
N HIS A 17 28.82 -16.08 -12.81
CA HIS A 17 27.99 -15.13 -13.58
C HIS A 17 26.49 -15.13 -13.21
N ALA A 18 26.07 -15.85 -12.17
CA ALA A 18 24.65 -15.88 -11.80
C ALA A 18 24.23 -14.62 -11.00
N GLN A 19 23.17 -13.93 -11.42
CA GLN A 19 22.57 -12.86 -10.63
C GLN A 19 22.04 -13.46 -9.32
N THR A 20 22.41 -12.88 -8.19
CA THR A 20 22.08 -13.45 -6.88
C THR A 20 20.96 -12.66 -6.21
N ILE A 21 19.84 -13.32 -5.92
CA ILE A 21 18.71 -12.71 -5.20
C ILE A 21 18.88 -13.01 -3.70
N THR A 22 18.73 -11.98 -2.86
CA THR A 22 18.90 -12.11 -1.40
C THR A 22 17.60 -11.74 -0.67
N PRO A 23 16.69 -12.71 -0.41
CA PRO A 23 15.48 -12.45 0.35
C PRO A 23 15.78 -12.01 1.78
N ASN A 24 15.23 -10.87 2.21
CA ASN A 24 15.40 -10.31 3.55
C ASN A 24 14.03 -10.00 4.18
N GLU A 25 13.45 -11.00 4.85
CA GLU A 25 12.13 -10.90 5.47
C GLU A 25 12.02 -9.89 6.62
N SER A 26 13.14 -9.39 7.14
CA SER A 26 13.16 -8.35 8.17
C SER A 26 12.96 -6.94 7.60
N SER A 27 13.20 -6.76 6.30
CA SER A 27 12.99 -5.51 5.59
C SER A 27 11.66 -5.58 4.84
N ILE A 28 10.58 -5.22 5.54
CA ILE A 28 9.26 -5.10 4.91
C ILE A 28 9.26 -3.87 3.99
N VAL A 29 8.89 -4.08 2.73
CA VAL A 29 8.72 -3.02 1.72
C VAL A 29 7.29 -2.47 1.82
N LEU A 30 6.30 -3.36 1.89
CA LEU A 30 4.90 -3.00 1.97
C LEU A 30 4.16 -4.00 2.86
N GLN A 31 3.52 -3.50 3.92
CA GLN A 31 2.93 -4.34 4.97
C GLN A 31 1.68 -5.09 4.52
N SER A 32 0.84 -4.44 3.71
CA SER A 32 -0.47 -4.97 3.31
C SER A 32 -0.72 -4.71 1.82
N PRO A 33 0.04 -5.35 0.91
CA PRO A 33 -0.29 -5.26 -0.51
C PRO A 33 -1.66 -5.89 -0.77
N LYS A 34 -2.40 -5.33 -1.73
CA LYS A 34 -3.56 -5.98 -2.32
C LYS A 34 -3.16 -6.68 -3.61
N LYS A 35 -4.02 -7.60 -4.06
CA LYS A 35 -3.97 -8.05 -5.45
C LYS A 35 -4.40 -6.90 -6.34
N ILE A 36 -3.77 -6.83 -7.50
CA ILE A 36 -4.08 -5.85 -8.52
C ILE A 36 -5.49 -6.15 -9.04
N GLY A 37 -6.31 -5.11 -9.09
CA GLY A 37 -7.65 -5.16 -9.63
C GLY A 37 -7.69 -4.95 -11.13
N ILE A 38 -8.92 -4.85 -11.63
CA ILE A 38 -9.22 -4.64 -13.04
C ILE A 38 -10.49 -3.81 -13.14
N ASN A 39 -10.57 -2.93 -14.14
CA ASN A 39 -11.83 -2.27 -14.42
C ASN A 39 -12.76 -3.22 -15.17
N LEU A 40 -13.96 -3.37 -14.63
CA LEU A 40 -15.12 -3.81 -15.36
C LEU A 40 -15.55 -2.65 -16.26
N ASN A 41 -15.31 -2.77 -17.55
CA ASN A 41 -15.77 -1.79 -18.52
C ASN A 41 -17.30 -1.62 -18.45
N GLY A 42 -17.76 -0.44 -18.87
CA GLY A 42 -19.18 -0.25 -19.13
C GLY A 42 -19.63 -1.20 -20.24
N PRO A 43 -20.85 -1.74 -20.21
CA PRO A 43 -21.37 -2.44 -21.36
C PRO A 43 -21.42 -1.44 -22.52
N THR A 44 -20.47 -1.51 -23.43
CA THR A 44 -20.46 -0.68 -24.63
C THR A 44 -21.26 -1.35 -25.72
N TYR A 45 -21.55 -0.58 -26.77
CA TYR A 45 -22.14 -1.10 -28.01
C TYR A 45 -21.41 -2.35 -28.55
N TYR A 46 -20.10 -2.49 -28.29
CA TYR A 46 -19.29 -3.56 -28.86
C TYR A 46 -19.26 -4.84 -28.02
N GLN A 47 -19.44 -4.76 -26.70
CA GLN A 47 -19.10 -5.87 -25.77
C GLN A 47 -20.10 -6.17 -24.65
N GLY A 48 -21.22 -5.43 -24.55
CA GLY A 48 -22.13 -5.63 -23.41
C GLY A 48 -22.77 -7.03 -23.29
N GLY A 49 -22.72 -7.88 -24.33
CA GLY A 49 -23.07 -9.30 -24.23
C GLY A 49 -22.11 -10.10 -23.34
N GLU A 50 -20.85 -9.68 -23.19
CA GLU A 50 -19.81 -10.42 -22.47
C GLU A 50 -20.05 -10.48 -20.95
N ILE A 51 -20.79 -9.51 -20.43
CA ILE A 51 -20.89 -9.25 -19.00
C ILE A 51 -22.11 -9.93 -18.36
N TYR A 52 -23.30 -9.72 -18.94
CA TYR A 52 -24.58 -10.11 -18.32
C TYR A 52 -25.12 -11.45 -18.80
N LYS A 53 -25.83 -12.18 -17.91
CA LYS A 53 -26.56 -13.39 -18.28
C LYS A 53 -27.62 -13.10 -19.34
N ASN A 54 -28.27 -11.95 -19.23
CA ASN A 54 -29.09 -11.41 -20.30
C ASN A 54 -28.20 -10.70 -21.31
N LEU A 55 -27.98 -11.35 -22.45
CA LEU A 55 -27.19 -10.82 -23.56
C LEU A 55 -27.88 -9.62 -24.24
N LEU A 56 -29.18 -9.41 -23.98
CA LEU A 56 -29.93 -8.22 -24.40
C LEU A 56 -29.93 -7.20 -23.27
N TRP A 57 -28.91 -6.35 -23.20
CA TRP A 57 -28.62 -5.54 -22.02
C TRP A 57 -29.03 -4.06 -22.13
N ARG A 58 -29.29 -3.53 -23.34
CA ARG A 58 -29.41 -2.06 -23.53
C ARG A 58 -30.69 -1.42 -22.99
N ASN A 59 -31.78 -2.17 -22.88
CA ASN A 59 -33.00 -1.83 -22.14
C ASN A 59 -34.01 -2.98 -22.30
N PRO A 60 -33.83 -4.11 -21.61
CA PRO A 60 -34.65 -5.28 -21.86
C PRO A 60 -36.10 -5.13 -21.35
N GLY A 61 -36.37 -4.16 -20.47
CA GLY A 61 -37.71 -3.82 -19.97
C GLY A 61 -38.34 -2.59 -20.63
N PHE A 62 -37.71 -2.02 -21.66
CA PHE A 62 -38.22 -0.85 -22.42
C PHE A 62 -38.66 0.33 -21.54
N GLU A 63 -37.95 0.55 -20.43
CA GLU A 63 -38.21 1.66 -19.50
C GLU A 63 -37.82 3.02 -20.12
N PRO A 64 -38.46 4.13 -19.70
CA PRO A 64 -38.19 5.46 -20.26
C PRO A 64 -36.75 5.91 -20.01
N ASP A 65 -36.17 6.64 -20.97
CA ASP A 65 -34.85 7.26 -20.80
C ASP A 65 -34.84 8.31 -19.67
N LEU A 66 -33.76 8.29 -18.91
CA LEU A 66 -33.42 9.27 -17.89
C LEU A 66 -32.26 10.15 -18.38
N TYR A 67 -32.49 11.46 -18.43
CA TYR A 67 -31.47 12.44 -18.75
C TYR A 67 -31.15 13.28 -17.54
N ARG A 68 -29.86 13.44 -17.29
CA ARG A 68 -29.36 14.33 -16.24
C ARG A 68 -28.09 14.99 -16.73
N ASP A 69 -27.87 16.23 -16.33
CA ASP A 69 -26.70 17.00 -16.76
C ASP A 69 -26.23 17.90 -15.61
N LYS A 70 -24.92 18.12 -15.51
CA LYS A 70 -24.30 18.96 -14.48
C LYS A 70 -23.18 19.80 -15.08
N PHE A 71 -23.21 21.10 -14.84
CA PHE A 71 -22.15 22.00 -15.28
C PHE A 71 -22.00 23.20 -14.34
N VAL A 72 -20.85 23.87 -14.46
CA VAL A 72 -20.53 25.11 -13.75
C VAL A 72 -20.86 26.30 -14.66
N ALA A 73 -21.56 27.29 -14.11
CA ALA A 73 -21.84 28.52 -14.86
C ALA A 73 -20.56 29.33 -15.07
N PHE A 74 -20.09 29.46 -16.32
CA PHE A 74 -18.91 30.26 -16.68
C PHE A 74 -19.23 31.74 -16.96
N LYS A 75 -20.53 32.08 -17.05
CA LYS A 75 -21.00 33.44 -17.24
C LYS A 75 -22.25 33.65 -16.39
N ALA A 76 -22.40 34.86 -15.86
CA ALA A 76 -23.62 35.24 -15.14
C ALA A 76 -24.85 35.13 -16.05
N GLY A 77 -25.93 34.58 -15.50
CA GLY A 77 -27.25 34.53 -16.12
C GLY A 77 -28.13 35.70 -15.67
N THR A 78 -29.45 35.51 -15.78
CA THR A 78 -30.46 36.42 -15.22
C THR A 78 -31.25 35.71 -14.12
N THR A 79 -32.26 36.36 -13.56
CA THR A 79 -33.25 35.69 -12.70
C THR A 79 -34.17 34.75 -13.48
N THR A 80 -34.17 34.81 -14.81
CA THR A 80 -35.09 34.05 -15.68
C THR A 80 -34.39 33.11 -16.66
N THR A 81 -33.07 33.23 -16.82
CA THR A 81 -32.32 32.48 -17.84
C THR A 81 -30.90 32.17 -17.37
N PHE A 82 -30.32 31.11 -17.93
CA PHE A 82 -28.88 30.85 -17.83
C PHE A 82 -28.32 30.30 -19.16
N PRO A 83 -27.11 30.74 -19.57
CA PRO A 83 -26.39 30.12 -20.68
C PRO A 83 -25.57 28.92 -20.20
N SER A 84 -25.64 27.79 -20.91
CA SER A 84 -24.71 26.67 -20.70
C SER A 84 -23.30 27.01 -21.22
N PRO A 85 -22.25 26.57 -20.51
CA PRO A 85 -20.87 26.73 -20.98
C PRO A 85 -20.55 25.80 -22.17
N ASN A 86 -21.34 24.74 -22.39
CA ASN A 86 -21.08 23.77 -23.43
C ASN A 86 -21.46 24.33 -24.82
N THR A 87 -20.45 24.77 -25.57
CA THR A 87 -20.64 25.35 -26.91
C THR A 87 -20.88 24.32 -28.01
N TYR A 88 -20.68 23.04 -27.72
CA TYR A 88 -20.89 21.90 -28.61
C TYR A 88 -22.11 21.07 -28.23
N ASP A 89 -22.92 21.55 -27.29
CA ASP A 89 -24.11 20.86 -26.80
C ASP A 89 -25.06 20.51 -27.97
N PRO A 90 -25.23 19.21 -28.30
CA PRO A 90 -26.02 18.77 -29.45
C PRO A 90 -27.53 18.87 -29.20
N VAL A 91 -27.95 19.31 -28.00
CA VAL A 91 -29.35 19.39 -27.62
C VAL A 91 -30.15 20.31 -28.54
N ILE A 92 -31.27 19.77 -29.05
CA ILE A 92 -32.23 20.50 -29.89
C ILE A 92 -33.03 21.53 -29.07
N ALA A 93 -33.61 22.51 -29.75
CA ALA A 93 -34.46 23.49 -29.10
C ALA A 93 -35.62 22.81 -28.35
N ASN A 94 -35.84 23.22 -27.11
CA ASN A 94 -36.90 22.73 -26.21
C ASN A 94 -36.82 21.26 -25.79
N PHE A 95 -35.71 20.56 -26.01
CA PHE A 95 -35.50 19.22 -25.45
C PHE A 95 -35.73 19.18 -23.93
N TRP A 96 -35.21 20.17 -23.20
CA TRP A 96 -35.30 20.27 -21.75
C TRP A 96 -36.61 20.93 -21.27
N MET A 97 -37.58 21.17 -22.15
CA MET A 97 -38.85 21.80 -21.74
C MET A 97 -39.59 20.92 -20.73
N GLY A 98 -39.91 21.49 -19.56
CA GLY A 98 -40.53 20.76 -18.45
C GLY A 98 -39.55 20.04 -17.52
N ALA A 99 -38.26 19.97 -17.88
CA ALA A 99 -37.21 19.41 -17.03
C ALA A 99 -37.09 20.17 -15.71
N THR A 100 -36.69 19.45 -14.65
CA THR A 100 -36.37 20.05 -13.36
C THR A 100 -34.93 20.55 -13.34
N PHE A 101 -34.67 21.66 -12.64
CA PHE A 101 -33.33 22.17 -12.40
C PHE A 101 -33.11 22.50 -10.93
N ARG A 102 -31.85 22.39 -10.48
CA ARG A 102 -31.36 22.95 -9.21
C ARG A 102 -30.07 23.72 -9.43
N ILE A 103 -29.94 24.85 -8.74
CA ILE A 103 -28.76 25.72 -8.78
C ILE A 103 -28.15 25.77 -7.39
N TYR A 104 -26.89 25.38 -7.30
CA TYR A 104 -26.09 25.33 -6.08
C TYR A 104 -25.05 26.44 -6.09
N ARG A 105 -25.03 27.23 -5.01
CA ARG A 105 -24.17 28.42 -4.88
C ARG A 105 -23.14 28.28 -3.77
N GLY A 106 -21.96 28.83 -4.08
CA GLY A 106 -20.84 28.95 -3.17
C GLY A 106 -20.18 27.61 -2.85
N THR A 107 -19.12 27.66 -2.05
CA THR A 107 -18.32 26.49 -1.69
C THR A 107 -19.09 25.47 -0.82
N ALA A 108 -20.10 25.92 -0.08
CA ALA A 108 -20.98 25.04 0.70
C ALA A 108 -22.09 24.38 -0.14
N ARG A 109 -22.16 24.67 -1.45
CA ARG A 109 -23.20 24.18 -2.39
C ARG A 109 -24.61 24.25 -1.81
N THR A 110 -25.02 25.44 -1.40
CA THR A 110 -26.40 25.68 -0.91
C THR A 110 -27.36 25.90 -2.08
N VAL A 111 -28.60 25.41 -1.97
CA VAL A 111 -29.62 25.60 -3.02
C VAL A 111 -29.97 27.09 -3.13
N ALA A 112 -29.58 27.72 -4.23
CA ALA A 112 -29.90 29.11 -4.53
C ALA A 112 -31.24 29.25 -5.28
N CYS A 113 -31.56 28.29 -6.16
CA CYS A 113 -32.82 28.26 -6.90
C CYS A 113 -33.13 26.83 -7.36
N SER A 114 -34.40 26.53 -7.56
CA SER A 114 -34.87 25.29 -8.19
C SER A 114 -36.21 25.54 -8.87
N GLY A 115 -36.50 24.80 -9.94
CA GLY A 115 -37.76 24.93 -10.66
C GLY A 115 -37.80 24.05 -11.90
N THR A 116 -38.59 24.47 -12.89
CA THR A 116 -38.68 23.81 -14.20
C THR A 116 -38.20 24.72 -15.32
N VAL A 117 -37.73 24.11 -16.41
CA VAL A 117 -37.33 24.80 -17.64
C VAL A 117 -38.55 25.04 -18.53
N ALA A 118 -38.78 26.27 -18.98
CA ALA A 118 -39.82 26.63 -19.94
C ALA A 118 -39.41 26.41 -21.39
N SER A 119 -38.13 26.62 -21.71
CA SER A 119 -37.58 26.44 -23.06
C SER A 119 -36.05 26.44 -23.00
N ASN A 120 -35.41 25.80 -23.98
CA ASN A 120 -33.98 25.95 -24.24
C ASN A 120 -33.74 26.25 -25.74
N THR A 121 -32.72 27.05 -26.04
CA THR A 121 -32.25 27.23 -27.43
C THR A 121 -31.34 26.07 -27.85
N THR A 122 -30.96 26.01 -29.12
CA THR A 122 -29.80 25.20 -29.56
C THR A 122 -28.49 25.95 -29.28
N ALA A 123 -27.37 25.21 -29.22
CA ALA A 123 -26.04 25.82 -29.26
C ALA A 123 -25.82 26.58 -30.60
N LYS A 124 -25.01 27.65 -30.58
CA LYS A 124 -24.69 28.48 -31.76
C LYS A 124 -23.26 29.02 -31.67
N ASN A 125 -22.46 28.88 -32.73
CA ASN A 125 -21.18 29.58 -32.97
C ASN A 125 -20.43 30.03 -31.69
N ASN A 126 -19.83 29.09 -30.96
CA ASN A 126 -19.07 29.33 -29.72
C ASN A 126 -19.90 29.84 -28.52
N ALA A 127 -21.21 29.55 -28.49
CA ALA A 127 -22.09 29.79 -27.35
C ALA A 127 -23.01 28.58 -27.13
N GLY A 128 -23.11 28.12 -25.88
CA GLY A 128 -24.01 27.02 -25.51
C GLY A 128 -25.48 27.42 -25.48
N PRO A 129 -26.38 26.44 -25.28
CA PRO A 129 -27.82 26.67 -25.15
C PRO A 129 -28.16 27.66 -24.04
N VAL A 130 -29.17 28.51 -24.28
CA VAL A 130 -29.76 29.36 -23.26
C VAL A 130 -31.04 28.72 -22.76
N TYR A 131 -31.07 28.43 -21.47
CA TYR A 131 -32.20 27.84 -20.77
C TYR A 131 -33.03 28.95 -20.12
N THR A 132 -34.35 28.85 -20.25
CA THR A 132 -35.31 29.79 -19.67
C THR A 132 -36.12 29.10 -18.58
N PHE A 133 -36.21 29.71 -17.40
CA PHE A 133 -36.98 29.18 -16.29
C PHE A 133 -38.49 29.41 -16.50
N SER A 134 -39.31 28.46 -16.07
CA SER A 134 -40.76 28.64 -16.02
C SER A 134 -41.20 29.70 -15.02
N GLN A 135 -40.40 29.93 -13.97
CA GLN A 135 -40.61 30.97 -12.97
C GLN A 135 -39.27 31.64 -12.62
N PRO A 136 -39.24 32.97 -12.37
CA PRO A 136 -38.00 33.65 -12.00
C PRO A 136 -37.42 33.16 -10.66
N CYS A 137 -36.10 33.00 -10.60
CA CYS A 137 -35.34 32.83 -9.37
C CYS A 137 -35.31 34.13 -8.54
N SER A 138 -35.16 34.00 -7.22
CA SER A 138 -35.06 35.15 -6.30
C SER A 138 -33.78 35.98 -6.50
N SER A 139 -32.74 35.38 -7.09
CA SER A 139 -31.49 36.02 -7.47
C SER A 139 -31.02 35.51 -8.83
N ALA A 140 -30.22 36.31 -9.53
CA ALA A 140 -29.64 35.89 -10.80
C ALA A 140 -28.64 34.75 -10.62
N VAL A 141 -28.49 33.91 -11.66
CA VAL A 141 -27.42 32.90 -11.73
C VAL A 141 -26.06 33.60 -11.78
N GLN A 142 -25.13 33.14 -10.94
CA GLN A 142 -23.79 33.70 -10.79
C GLN A 142 -22.75 32.78 -11.43
N GLU A 143 -21.60 33.34 -11.77
CA GLU A 143 -20.46 32.55 -12.19
C GLU A 143 -19.97 31.65 -11.04
N GLY A 144 -19.64 30.39 -11.34
CA GLY A 144 -19.30 29.36 -10.35
C GLY A 144 -20.49 28.65 -9.70
N ASP A 145 -21.74 29.07 -9.97
CA ASP A 145 -22.93 28.29 -9.60
C ASP A 145 -22.90 26.93 -10.33
N VAL A 146 -23.20 25.84 -9.62
CA VAL A 146 -23.37 24.50 -10.20
C VAL A 146 -24.84 24.27 -10.49
N ILE A 147 -25.14 23.88 -11.72
CA ILE A 147 -26.51 23.68 -12.19
C ILE A 147 -26.67 22.19 -12.52
N ILE A 148 -27.69 21.57 -11.95
CA ILE A 148 -28.08 20.19 -12.27
C ILE A 148 -29.44 20.23 -12.95
N LEU A 149 -29.52 19.65 -14.15
CA LEU A 149 -30.75 19.42 -14.91
C LEU A 149 -31.15 17.94 -14.79
N ARG A 150 -32.45 17.67 -14.72
CA ARG A 150 -32.99 16.31 -14.72
C ARG A 150 -34.32 16.25 -15.47
N GLN A 151 -34.42 15.29 -16.38
CA GLN A 151 -35.60 14.98 -17.17
C GLN A 151 -35.78 13.46 -17.30
N ALA A 152 -36.99 12.98 -17.06
CA ALA A 152 -37.40 11.63 -17.46
C ALA A 152 -38.38 11.78 -18.61
N ILE A 153 -38.14 11.14 -19.75
CA ILE A 153 -39.06 11.25 -20.89
C ILE A 153 -40.29 10.40 -20.61
N ALA A 154 -41.47 11.05 -20.49
CA ALA A 154 -42.72 10.34 -20.33
C ALA A 154 -43.02 9.47 -21.57
N CYS A 155 -43.74 8.36 -21.39
CA CYS A 155 -44.26 7.55 -22.50
C CYS A 155 -45.00 8.45 -23.52
N THR A 156 -44.60 8.41 -24.79
CA THR A 156 -45.21 9.22 -25.86
C THR A 156 -45.89 8.34 -26.91
N THR A 157 -46.96 8.88 -27.52
CA THR A 157 -47.64 8.28 -28.67
C THR A 157 -46.95 8.60 -30.01
N GLU A 158 -45.79 9.25 -29.98
CA GLU A 158 -45.00 9.58 -31.17
C GLU A 158 -43.96 8.48 -31.44
N ALA A 159 -43.51 8.33 -32.69
CA ALA A 159 -42.56 7.29 -33.07
C ALA A 159 -41.25 7.47 -32.29
N VAL A 160 -40.93 6.53 -31.41
CA VAL A 160 -39.77 6.60 -30.51
C VAL A 160 -38.46 6.23 -31.24
N TRP A 161 -38.51 5.76 -32.50
CA TRP A 161 -37.41 4.98 -33.09
C TRP A 161 -37.22 5.07 -34.62
N GLU A 162 -37.40 6.22 -35.28
CA GLU A 162 -36.95 6.34 -36.69
C GLU A 162 -35.45 6.65 -36.76
N GLY A 163 -34.59 5.66 -36.47
CA GLY A 163 -33.14 5.80 -36.61
C GLY A 163 -32.32 4.76 -35.86
N GLN A 164 -31.17 4.36 -36.43
CA GLN A 164 -30.18 3.53 -35.72
C GLN A 164 -29.65 4.31 -34.52
N GLY A 165 -29.99 3.92 -33.29
CA GLY A 165 -29.56 4.75 -32.17
C GLY A 165 -29.83 4.29 -30.74
N GLY A 166 -30.39 3.11 -30.48
CA GLY A 166 -30.75 2.80 -29.08
C GLY A 166 -30.61 1.37 -28.61
N GLY A 167 -29.64 0.63 -29.15
CA GLY A 167 -29.43 -0.78 -28.80
C GLY A 167 -30.46 -1.76 -29.30
N TRP A 168 -31.59 -1.22 -29.73
CA TRP A 168 -32.61 -1.87 -30.49
C TRP A 168 -32.63 -1.23 -31.87
N TRP A 169 -32.56 -2.05 -32.91
CA TRP A 169 -32.64 -1.58 -34.28
C TRP A 169 -34.06 -1.75 -34.75
N GLY A 170 -34.72 -0.62 -34.91
CA GLY A 170 -36.02 -0.60 -35.54
C GLY A 170 -35.95 -1.13 -36.97
N ASN A 171 -36.81 -2.08 -37.27
CA ASN A 171 -37.05 -2.62 -38.59
C ASN A 171 -38.51 -2.34 -38.97
N VAL A 172 -38.75 -1.13 -39.48
CA VAL A 172 -40.08 -0.69 -39.93
C VAL A 172 -40.10 -0.53 -41.44
N SER A 173 -41.20 -0.91 -42.08
CA SER A 173 -41.38 -0.68 -43.52
C SER A 173 -42.83 -0.31 -43.84
N ASN A 174 -43.04 0.35 -44.99
CA ASN A 174 -44.37 0.73 -45.52
C ASN A 174 -45.29 1.44 -44.50
N GLY A 175 -44.74 2.31 -43.66
CA GLY A 175 -45.51 3.08 -42.67
C GLY A 175 -45.78 2.40 -41.33
N GLY A 176 -45.07 1.30 -41.03
CA GLY A 176 -45.00 0.74 -39.67
C GLY A 176 -44.32 1.70 -38.69
N LYS A 177 -44.62 1.56 -37.39
CA LYS A 177 -44.13 2.46 -36.34
C LYS A 177 -43.66 1.69 -35.12
N LEU A 178 -42.77 2.30 -34.35
CA LEU A 178 -42.36 1.87 -33.02
C LEU A 178 -42.78 2.95 -32.02
N LEU A 179 -43.66 2.61 -31.09
CA LEU A 179 -44.25 3.54 -30.14
C LEU A 179 -43.97 3.09 -28.70
N SER A 180 -44.04 4.02 -27.76
CA SER A 180 -44.00 3.72 -26.33
C SER A 180 -45.42 3.65 -25.77
N GLU A 181 -45.69 2.69 -24.89
CA GLU A 181 -46.98 2.56 -24.21
C GLU A 181 -46.79 2.53 -22.70
N CYS A 182 -47.60 3.32 -21.98
CA CYS A 182 -47.55 3.42 -20.50
C CYS A 182 -48.21 2.20 -19.81
N SER A 183 -47.88 0.99 -20.27
CA SER A 183 -48.37 -0.26 -19.71
C SER A 183 -47.31 -1.35 -19.81
N ALA A 184 -47.05 -2.07 -18.73
CA ALA A 184 -46.11 -3.17 -18.64
C ALA A 184 -46.81 -4.44 -18.08
N PRO A 185 -46.29 -5.67 -18.31
CA PRO A 185 -46.88 -6.92 -17.83
C PRO A 185 -46.64 -7.16 -16.33
N TYR A 186 -45.47 -6.77 -15.83
CA TYR A 186 -44.96 -6.88 -14.45
C TYR A 186 -43.91 -5.78 -14.26
N ASP A 187 -43.60 -5.40 -13.01
CA ASP A 187 -42.48 -4.54 -12.56
C ASP A 187 -41.85 -3.66 -13.65
N GLY A 188 -42.20 -2.37 -13.65
CA GLY A 188 -41.84 -1.44 -14.73
C GLY A 188 -42.95 -0.42 -14.99
N THR A 189 -42.73 0.50 -15.94
CA THR A 189 -43.68 1.58 -16.25
C THR A 189 -44.05 1.69 -17.73
N GLN A 190 -43.29 1.04 -18.62
CA GLN A 190 -43.42 1.22 -20.07
C GLN A 190 -43.18 -0.08 -20.84
N SER A 191 -43.83 -0.24 -21.99
CA SER A 191 -43.49 -1.29 -22.96
C SER A 191 -43.35 -0.72 -24.36
N LEU A 192 -42.72 -1.51 -25.24
CA LEU A 192 -42.55 -1.17 -26.64
C LEU A 192 -43.74 -1.67 -27.48
N ARG A 193 -44.36 -0.78 -28.26
CA ARG A 193 -45.37 -1.12 -29.25
C ARG A 193 -44.79 -1.18 -30.66
N LEU A 194 -44.77 -2.37 -31.22
CA LEU A 194 -44.51 -2.66 -32.63
C LEU A 194 -45.82 -2.49 -33.41
N ASP A 195 -46.00 -1.39 -34.14
CA ASP A 195 -47.25 -1.07 -34.84
C ASP A 195 -47.14 -1.30 -36.36
N ALA A 196 -47.67 -2.43 -36.82
CA ALA A 196 -47.82 -2.79 -38.23
C ALA A 196 -49.31 -2.81 -38.66
N THR A 197 -50.10 -1.83 -38.18
CA THR A 197 -51.54 -1.74 -38.52
C THR A 197 -51.83 -1.21 -39.92
N VAL A 198 -50.85 -0.60 -40.59
CA VAL A 198 -50.95 -0.20 -41.99
C VAL A 198 -50.85 -1.45 -42.89
N SER A 199 -51.78 -1.60 -43.84
CA SER A 199 -51.79 -2.78 -44.71
C SER A 199 -50.47 -2.94 -45.48
N GLY A 200 -49.80 -4.10 -45.31
CA GLY A 200 -48.51 -4.39 -45.93
C GLY A 200 -47.31 -3.76 -45.22
N SER A 201 -47.51 -3.13 -44.05
CA SER A 201 -46.43 -2.66 -43.19
C SER A 201 -45.88 -3.76 -42.29
N THR A 202 -44.66 -3.54 -41.83
CA THR A 202 -43.96 -4.36 -40.84
C THR A 202 -43.44 -3.44 -39.75
N ALA A 203 -43.45 -3.91 -38.51
CA ALA A 203 -42.80 -3.24 -37.40
C ALA A 203 -42.11 -4.25 -36.51
N GLY A 204 -40.80 -4.10 -36.35
CA GLY A 204 -40.00 -4.96 -35.50
C GLY A 204 -38.81 -4.23 -34.89
N VAL A 205 -38.17 -4.89 -33.94
CA VAL A 205 -36.92 -4.47 -33.32
C VAL A 205 -35.93 -5.61 -33.25
N LYS A 206 -34.65 -5.29 -33.37
CA LYS A 206 -33.56 -6.25 -33.25
C LYS A 206 -32.63 -5.87 -32.12
N GLY A 207 -32.32 -6.82 -31.25
CA GLY A 207 -31.25 -6.71 -30.27
C GLY A 207 -30.02 -7.45 -30.78
N TYR A 208 -28.83 -6.95 -30.45
CA TYR A 208 -27.57 -7.57 -30.86
C TYR A 208 -26.75 -7.95 -29.63
N VAL A 209 -26.08 -9.11 -29.68
CA VAL A 209 -25.22 -9.62 -28.60
C VAL A 209 -23.77 -9.12 -28.74
N ASP A 210 -23.34 -8.87 -29.97
CA ASP A 210 -22.06 -8.25 -30.36
C ASP A 210 -22.37 -7.25 -31.48
N THR A 211 -21.42 -6.49 -32.01
CA THR A 211 -21.74 -5.54 -33.10
C THR A 211 -20.73 -5.41 -34.24
N ASN A 212 -19.50 -5.90 -34.10
CA ASN A 212 -18.47 -5.79 -35.13
C ASN A 212 -18.07 -7.17 -35.71
N PRO A 213 -18.11 -7.37 -37.03
CA PRO A 213 -17.55 -8.58 -37.67
C PRO A 213 -16.08 -8.88 -37.33
N SER A 214 -15.27 -7.87 -36.97
CA SER A 214 -13.87 -8.08 -36.56
C SER A 214 -13.69 -8.37 -35.07
N ASP A 215 -14.71 -8.20 -34.23
CA ASP A 215 -14.63 -8.34 -32.77
C ASP A 215 -15.84 -9.14 -32.26
N VAL A 216 -15.86 -10.44 -32.58
CA VAL A 216 -16.85 -11.37 -32.03
C VAL A 216 -16.53 -11.62 -30.55
N GLY A 217 -17.24 -10.94 -29.67
CA GLY A 217 -17.03 -11.02 -28.21
C GLY A 217 -17.46 -12.35 -27.59
N ILE A 218 -18.42 -13.07 -28.21
CA ILE A 218 -18.87 -14.38 -27.73
C ILE A 218 -19.16 -15.35 -28.87
N LEU A 219 -18.46 -16.49 -28.82
CA LEU A 219 -18.84 -17.69 -29.55
C LEU A 219 -19.85 -18.49 -28.73
N LEU A 220 -21.13 -18.42 -29.10
CA LEU A 220 -22.23 -19.10 -28.41
C LEU A 220 -22.09 -20.62 -28.51
N ASN A 221 -21.95 -21.27 -27.35
CA ASN A 221 -21.82 -22.71 -27.25
C ASN A 221 -22.72 -23.26 -26.14
N GLY A 222 -23.70 -24.07 -26.51
CA GLY A 222 -24.69 -24.65 -25.60
C GLY A 222 -26.13 -24.35 -26.01
N THR A 223 -27.05 -24.42 -25.06
CA THR A 223 -28.47 -24.10 -25.26
C THR A 223 -28.76 -22.73 -24.67
N TYR A 224 -29.34 -21.87 -25.48
CA TYR A 224 -29.81 -20.54 -25.10
C TYR A 224 -31.32 -20.47 -25.18
N THR A 225 -31.90 -19.52 -24.46
CA THR A 225 -33.34 -19.27 -24.42
C THR A 225 -33.61 -17.79 -24.62
N ILE A 226 -34.48 -17.48 -25.58
CA ILE A 226 -35.11 -16.16 -25.70
C ILE A 226 -36.44 -16.23 -24.96
N SER A 227 -36.73 -15.26 -24.11
CA SER A 227 -38.01 -15.17 -23.38
C SER A 227 -38.44 -13.72 -23.22
N GLY A 228 -39.73 -13.52 -22.94
CA GLY A 228 -40.29 -12.21 -22.62
C GLY A 228 -41.81 -12.27 -22.54
N PHE A 229 -42.43 -11.10 -22.56
CA PHE A 229 -43.88 -10.96 -22.54
C PHE A 229 -44.37 -10.21 -23.77
N TYR A 230 -45.54 -10.61 -24.27
CA TYR A 230 -46.18 -9.93 -25.37
C TYR A 230 -47.69 -9.81 -25.17
N LYS A 231 -48.28 -8.80 -25.81
CA LYS A 231 -49.73 -8.61 -25.92
C LYS A 231 -50.06 -8.06 -27.29
N THR A 232 -51.07 -8.58 -27.95
CA THR A 232 -51.42 -8.19 -29.33
C THR A 232 -52.64 -7.29 -29.36
N ILE A 233 -52.62 -6.33 -30.28
CA ILE A 233 -53.75 -5.45 -30.61
C ILE A 233 -54.35 -5.96 -31.94
N GLY A 234 -55.59 -6.45 -31.88
CA GLY A 234 -56.25 -7.08 -33.03
C GLY A 234 -55.80 -8.52 -33.25
N SER A 235 -55.60 -8.92 -34.51
CA SER A 235 -55.21 -10.28 -34.91
C SER A 235 -53.70 -10.45 -35.14
N ALA A 236 -52.89 -9.54 -34.61
CA ALA A 236 -51.44 -9.56 -34.82
C ALA A 236 -50.81 -10.83 -34.25
N THR A 237 -49.70 -11.28 -34.84
CA THR A 237 -48.84 -12.31 -34.27
C THR A 237 -47.43 -11.76 -34.04
N LEU A 238 -46.70 -12.33 -33.09
CA LEU A 238 -45.30 -12.01 -32.82
C LEU A 238 -44.40 -13.08 -33.45
N SER A 239 -43.43 -12.68 -34.27
CA SER A 239 -42.31 -13.53 -34.71
C SER A 239 -41.09 -13.28 -33.83
N VAL A 240 -40.38 -14.34 -33.47
CA VAL A 240 -39.10 -14.30 -32.75
C VAL A 240 -38.08 -15.18 -33.46
N ASP A 241 -36.91 -14.60 -33.76
CA ASP A 241 -35.83 -15.24 -34.50
C ASP A 241 -34.47 -14.88 -33.89
N ALA A 242 -33.48 -15.77 -33.99
CA ALA A 242 -32.09 -15.41 -33.77
C ALA A 242 -31.15 -16.09 -34.77
N ARG A 243 -30.20 -15.33 -35.31
CA ARG A 243 -29.22 -15.81 -36.31
C ARG A 243 -27.87 -15.12 -36.11
N ARG A 244 -26.80 -15.79 -36.54
CA ARG A 244 -25.45 -15.21 -36.61
C ARG A 244 -25.32 -14.52 -37.97
N LEU A 245 -25.09 -13.22 -37.99
CA LEU A 245 -24.92 -12.48 -39.23
C LEU A 245 -23.61 -12.85 -39.92
N VAL A 246 -23.64 -12.92 -41.25
CA VAL A 246 -22.46 -13.12 -42.11
C VAL A 246 -22.48 -12.07 -43.22
N THR A 247 -21.36 -11.87 -43.92
CA THR A 247 -21.16 -10.81 -44.95
C THR A 247 -22.18 -10.83 -46.10
N SER A 248 -23.03 -11.86 -46.23
CA SER A 248 -24.22 -11.85 -47.08
C SER A 248 -25.44 -12.42 -46.34
N ALA A 249 -26.57 -11.68 -46.34
CA ALA A 249 -27.79 -12.06 -45.62
C ALA A 249 -28.39 -13.44 -46.02
N ALA A 250 -28.10 -13.94 -47.23
CA ALA A 250 -28.56 -15.24 -47.71
C ALA A 250 -27.79 -16.44 -47.13
N GLY A 251 -26.74 -16.20 -46.32
CA GLY A 251 -25.88 -17.24 -45.74
C GLY A 251 -25.83 -17.28 -44.20
N SER A 252 -26.59 -16.42 -43.51
CA SER A 252 -26.58 -16.32 -42.04
C SER A 252 -27.20 -17.57 -41.39
N PRO A 253 -26.46 -18.38 -40.61
CA PRO A 253 -27.04 -19.55 -39.95
C PRO A 253 -27.96 -19.13 -38.80
N PHE A 254 -29.19 -19.66 -38.81
CA PHE A 254 -30.12 -19.49 -37.70
C PHE A 254 -29.70 -20.31 -36.48
N LEU A 255 -29.74 -19.68 -35.31
CA LEU A 255 -29.67 -20.35 -34.01
C LEU A 255 -31.06 -20.93 -33.66
N CYS A 256 -32.10 -20.17 -34.00
CA CYS A 256 -33.51 -20.58 -33.90
C CYS A 256 -34.33 -19.75 -34.90
N ALA A 257 -35.04 -20.42 -35.81
CA ALA A 257 -35.81 -19.77 -36.88
C ALA A 257 -37.32 -19.85 -36.65
N GLY A 258 -38.00 -18.73 -36.89
CA GLY A 258 -39.40 -18.59 -37.27
C GLY A 258 -40.41 -19.00 -36.19
N LYS A 259 -40.17 -18.66 -34.92
CA LYS A 259 -41.15 -18.95 -33.87
C LYS A 259 -42.23 -17.87 -33.86
N THR A 260 -43.40 -18.23 -34.37
CA THR A 260 -44.58 -17.37 -34.34
C THR A 260 -45.48 -17.70 -33.16
N PHE A 261 -45.84 -16.68 -32.39
CA PHE A 261 -46.78 -16.75 -31.27
C PHE A 261 -48.13 -16.16 -31.66
N ALA A 262 -49.21 -16.86 -31.31
CA ALA A 262 -50.58 -16.49 -31.68
C ALA A 262 -51.05 -15.20 -30.98
N ALA A 263 -52.08 -14.56 -31.54
CA ALA A 263 -52.70 -13.38 -30.95
C ALA A 263 -53.16 -13.63 -29.49
N SER A 264 -52.86 -12.68 -28.61
CA SER A 264 -53.31 -12.69 -27.21
C SER A 264 -53.67 -11.27 -26.75
N SER A 265 -54.90 -11.07 -26.30
CA SER A 265 -55.36 -9.78 -25.77
C SER A 265 -54.89 -9.51 -24.34
N ALA A 266 -54.26 -10.48 -23.68
CA ALA A 266 -53.66 -10.37 -22.36
C ALA A 266 -52.14 -10.52 -22.46
N TRP A 267 -51.41 -9.92 -21.52
CA TRP A 267 -49.97 -10.16 -21.40
C TRP A 267 -49.69 -11.65 -21.23
N THR A 268 -48.88 -12.19 -22.14
CA THR A 268 -48.57 -13.62 -22.23
C THR A 268 -47.07 -13.79 -22.33
N SER A 269 -46.49 -14.69 -21.53
CA SER A 269 -45.07 -15.03 -21.63
C SER A 269 -44.79 -15.90 -22.84
N PHE A 270 -43.64 -15.72 -23.47
CA PHE A 270 -43.14 -16.60 -24.53
C PHE A 270 -41.73 -17.11 -24.22
N THR A 271 -41.35 -18.21 -24.86
CA THR A 271 -40.03 -18.83 -24.69
C THR A 271 -39.63 -19.54 -25.98
N VAL A 272 -38.40 -19.32 -26.43
CA VAL A 272 -37.79 -19.95 -27.62
C VAL A 272 -36.44 -20.54 -27.24
N THR A 273 -36.26 -21.84 -27.46
CA THR A 273 -34.98 -22.52 -27.26
C THR A 273 -34.13 -22.44 -28.54
N CYS A 274 -32.89 -21.99 -28.40
CA CYS A 274 -31.93 -21.76 -29.47
C CYS A 274 -30.63 -22.53 -29.17
N PRO A 275 -30.44 -23.74 -29.71
CA PRO A 275 -29.17 -24.45 -29.60
C PRO A 275 -28.10 -23.74 -30.45
N ALA A 276 -26.95 -23.46 -29.84
CA ALA A 276 -25.80 -22.85 -30.49
C ALA A 276 -24.58 -23.76 -30.38
N THR A 277 -23.84 -23.90 -31.48
CA THR A 277 -22.58 -24.67 -31.52
C THR A 277 -21.60 -23.93 -32.42
N GLU A 278 -21.24 -22.73 -32.00
CA GLU A 278 -20.29 -21.91 -32.72
C GLU A 278 -18.87 -22.42 -32.49
N THR A 279 -18.11 -22.49 -33.58
CA THR A 279 -16.72 -22.93 -33.58
C THR A 279 -15.81 -21.77 -33.95
N ASN A 280 -14.50 -21.99 -33.88
CA ASN A 280 -13.46 -21.06 -34.30
C ASN A 280 -13.37 -20.86 -35.84
N GLN A 281 -14.38 -21.28 -36.61
CA GLN A 281 -14.48 -21.12 -38.07
C GLN A 281 -15.77 -20.37 -38.46
N VAL A 282 -16.44 -19.74 -37.49
CA VAL A 282 -17.74 -19.12 -37.73
C VAL A 282 -17.57 -17.83 -38.54
N ALA A 283 -18.49 -17.65 -39.48
CA ALA A 283 -18.51 -16.49 -40.35
C ALA A 283 -18.77 -15.21 -39.55
N ALA A 284 -18.00 -14.17 -39.89
CA ALA A 284 -17.89 -12.92 -39.17
C ALA A 284 -19.22 -12.14 -39.06
N GLY A 285 -19.63 -11.82 -37.83
CA GLY A 285 -20.76 -10.91 -37.56
C GLY A 285 -21.45 -11.13 -36.21
N PRO A 286 -22.29 -10.19 -35.78
CA PRO A 286 -23.00 -10.29 -34.50
C PRO A 286 -24.18 -11.29 -34.56
N VAL A 287 -24.65 -11.73 -33.39
CA VAL A 287 -25.98 -12.38 -33.29
C VAL A 287 -27.04 -11.30 -33.27
N ASP A 288 -27.98 -11.34 -34.20
CA ASP A 288 -29.21 -10.55 -34.14
C ASP A 288 -30.37 -11.40 -33.61
N VAL A 289 -31.08 -10.83 -32.63
CA VAL A 289 -32.31 -11.36 -32.05
C VAL A 289 -33.45 -10.45 -32.48
N ASP A 290 -34.35 -10.97 -33.32
CA ASP A 290 -35.39 -10.22 -34.03
C ASP A 290 -36.77 -10.46 -33.40
N PHE A 291 -37.53 -9.40 -33.21
CA PHE A 291 -38.92 -9.40 -32.74
C PHE A 291 -39.77 -8.59 -33.71
N GLU A 292 -40.73 -9.23 -34.38
CA GLU A 292 -41.54 -8.57 -35.42
C GLU A 292 -43.04 -8.80 -35.23
N ALA A 293 -43.83 -7.72 -35.34
CA ALA A 293 -45.29 -7.78 -35.41
C ALA A 293 -45.74 -8.05 -36.85
N GLN A 294 -46.58 -9.08 -37.02
CA GLN A 294 -47.19 -9.41 -38.30
C GLN A 294 -48.68 -9.07 -38.29
N SER A 295 -49.14 -8.28 -39.26
CA SER A 295 -50.57 -7.98 -39.51
C SER A 295 -51.33 -7.38 -38.31
N GLY A 296 -50.79 -6.32 -37.70
CA GLY A 296 -51.40 -5.58 -36.58
C GLY A 296 -50.34 -4.98 -35.65
N ALA A 297 -50.67 -4.76 -34.36
CA ALA A 297 -49.69 -4.25 -33.39
C ALA A 297 -49.42 -5.22 -32.24
N VAL A 298 -48.19 -5.22 -31.73
CA VAL A 298 -47.74 -6.04 -30.59
C VAL A 298 -47.08 -5.13 -29.56
N LEU A 299 -47.45 -5.28 -28.29
CA LEU A 299 -46.69 -4.78 -27.15
C LEU A 299 -45.69 -5.86 -26.74
N LEU A 300 -44.44 -5.45 -26.53
CA LEU A 300 -43.31 -6.31 -26.18
C LEU A 300 -42.63 -5.76 -24.92
N ASP A 301 -42.31 -6.64 -23.99
CA ASP A 301 -41.67 -6.24 -22.73
C ASP A 301 -40.86 -7.37 -22.08
N ASN A 302 -39.93 -6.99 -21.19
CA ASN A 302 -39.07 -7.86 -20.37
C ASN A 302 -38.41 -8.98 -21.17
N VAL A 303 -37.79 -8.62 -22.29
CA VAL A 303 -37.14 -9.56 -23.19
C VAL A 303 -35.74 -9.92 -22.73
N SER A 304 -35.38 -11.20 -22.87
CA SER A 304 -34.05 -11.67 -22.51
C SER A 304 -33.55 -12.74 -23.45
N PHE A 305 -32.23 -12.82 -23.62
CA PHE A 305 -31.53 -13.91 -24.30
C PHE A 305 -30.43 -14.45 -23.39
N GLN A 306 -30.57 -15.68 -22.91
CA GLN A 306 -29.68 -16.23 -21.86
C GLN A 306 -29.23 -17.65 -22.15
N LYS A 307 -28.01 -18.00 -21.74
CA LYS A 307 -27.54 -19.39 -21.71
C LYS A 307 -28.27 -20.16 -20.61
N THR A 308 -28.75 -21.37 -20.92
CA THR A 308 -29.48 -22.23 -19.95
C THR A 308 -28.81 -23.58 -19.72
N SER A 309 -27.93 -24.02 -20.62
CA SER A 309 -27.13 -25.24 -20.43
C SER A 309 -25.82 -24.95 -19.71
N GLY A 310 -25.43 -25.84 -18.79
CA GLY A 310 -24.11 -25.77 -18.14
C GLY A 310 -23.91 -24.56 -17.23
N VAL A 311 -25.00 -23.95 -16.76
CA VAL A 311 -24.98 -22.82 -15.83
C VAL A 311 -24.62 -23.28 -14.41
N ASP A 312 -23.87 -22.46 -13.68
CA ASP A 312 -23.55 -22.66 -12.28
C ASP A 312 -24.76 -22.28 -11.40
N PRO A 313 -25.43 -23.25 -10.74
CA PRO A 313 -26.61 -22.95 -9.93
C PRO A 313 -26.29 -22.13 -8.67
N THR A 314 -25.01 -21.99 -8.31
CA THR A 314 -24.57 -21.19 -7.16
C THR A 314 -24.34 -19.72 -7.51
N ASN A 315 -24.20 -19.38 -8.80
CA ASN A 315 -24.10 -17.99 -9.23
C ASN A 315 -25.50 -17.35 -9.25
N THR A 316 -25.82 -16.61 -8.19
CA THR A 316 -27.09 -15.87 -8.06
C THR A 316 -27.05 -14.48 -8.66
N THR A 317 -25.91 -14.03 -9.19
CA THR A 317 -25.76 -12.68 -9.76
C THR A 317 -26.39 -12.58 -11.14
N VAL A 318 -26.60 -11.35 -11.64
CA VAL A 318 -27.03 -11.11 -13.04
C VAL A 318 -25.91 -11.33 -14.06
N PHE A 319 -24.68 -11.57 -13.60
CA PHE A 319 -23.48 -11.71 -14.44
C PHE A 319 -23.24 -13.15 -14.83
N ARG A 320 -22.62 -13.35 -16.00
CA ARG A 320 -22.35 -14.69 -16.54
C ARG A 320 -21.38 -15.48 -15.68
N ASP A 321 -21.52 -16.81 -15.71
CA ASP A 321 -20.59 -17.70 -15.02
C ASP A 321 -19.16 -17.53 -15.55
N GLU A 322 -19.02 -17.29 -16.85
CA GLU A 322 -17.71 -17.15 -17.49
C GLU A 322 -17.03 -15.83 -17.11
N LEU A 323 -17.81 -14.76 -16.88
CA LEU A 323 -17.32 -13.53 -16.27
C LEU A 323 -16.81 -13.75 -14.85
N LEU A 324 -17.62 -14.38 -14.00
CA LEU A 324 -17.21 -14.68 -12.63
C LEU A 324 -15.94 -15.54 -12.60
N ASN A 325 -15.84 -16.55 -13.46
CA ASN A 325 -14.67 -17.42 -13.52
C ASN A 325 -13.42 -16.68 -13.99
N THR A 326 -13.55 -15.76 -14.95
CA THR A 326 -12.44 -14.95 -15.46
C THR A 326 -11.96 -13.96 -14.40
N LEU A 327 -12.86 -13.24 -13.74
CA LEU A 327 -12.53 -12.32 -12.65
C LEU A 327 -11.93 -13.08 -11.46
N LYS A 328 -12.49 -14.24 -11.11
CA LYS A 328 -11.89 -15.13 -10.10
C LYS A 328 -10.49 -15.57 -10.51
N ALA A 329 -10.23 -15.88 -11.78
CA ALA A 329 -8.90 -16.26 -12.26
C ALA A 329 -7.90 -15.10 -12.20
N HIS A 330 -8.33 -13.88 -12.56
CA HIS A 330 -7.55 -12.66 -12.40
C HIS A 330 -7.16 -12.42 -10.94
N CYS A 331 -8.14 -12.48 -10.04
CA CYS A 331 -7.96 -12.30 -8.60
C CYS A 331 -7.40 -13.55 -7.88
N ALA A 332 -7.28 -14.70 -8.54
CA ALA A 332 -6.81 -15.95 -7.96
C ALA A 332 -5.28 -15.98 -7.94
N GLY A 333 -4.71 -15.39 -6.90
CA GLY A 333 -3.39 -15.76 -6.43
C GLY A 333 -3.42 -16.85 -5.37
N ALA A 334 -2.71 -17.95 -5.64
CA ALA A 334 -2.51 -19.16 -4.82
C ALA A 334 -3.40 -19.26 -3.56
N SER A 335 -4.52 -19.99 -3.69
CA SER A 335 -5.50 -20.56 -2.73
C SER A 335 -5.41 -20.35 -1.19
N LEU A 336 -4.69 -19.37 -0.64
CA LEU A 336 -4.24 -19.36 0.76
C LEU A 336 -4.11 -17.96 1.38
N SER A 337 -4.21 -16.85 0.63
CA SER A 337 -3.77 -15.56 1.19
C SER A 337 -4.83 -14.67 1.84
N GLY A 338 -6.13 -14.82 1.56
CA GLY A 338 -7.14 -13.88 2.07
C GLY A 338 -6.88 -12.40 1.69
N VAL A 339 -5.91 -12.15 0.80
CA VAL A 339 -5.54 -10.82 0.32
C VAL A 339 -6.61 -10.37 -0.66
N PRO A 340 -7.26 -9.22 -0.44
CA PRO A 340 -8.31 -8.73 -1.30
C PRO A 340 -7.76 -8.35 -2.67
N CYS A 341 -8.58 -8.57 -3.68
CA CYS A 341 -8.51 -7.96 -5.01
C CYS A 341 -9.48 -6.79 -5.02
N GLU A 342 -9.43 -5.94 -6.03
CA GLU A 342 -10.46 -4.91 -6.24
C GLU A 342 -11.06 -5.06 -7.63
N LEU A 343 -12.30 -4.60 -7.75
CA LEU A 343 -13.01 -4.50 -9.01
C LEU A 343 -13.54 -3.08 -9.08
N ARG A 344 -13.21 -2.39 -10.16
CA ARG A 344 -13.69 -1.03 -10.43
C ARG A 344 -14.72 -1.05 -11.53
N ASP A 345 -15.81 -0.30 -11.38
CA ASP A 345 -16.68 -0.03 -12.52
C ASP A 345 -16.16 1.20 -13.29
N TRP A 346 -16.27 1.12 -14.59
CA TRP A 346 -15.84 2.21 -15.46
C TRP A 346 -16.98 3.23 -15.74
N ALA A 347 -18.23 2.91 -15.37
CA ALA A 347 -19.46 3.54 -15.86
C ALA A 347 -19.80 4.95 -15.28
N GLY A 348 -18.85 5.67 -14.70
CA GLY A 348 -19.06 7.02 -14.12
C GLY A 348 -19.52 8.09 -15.12
N GLU A 349 -19.34 7.81 -16.41
CA GLU A 349 -19.68 8.65 -17.56
C GLU A 349 -21.20 8.83 -17.75
N ASN A 350 -22.02 7.88 -17.29
CA ASN A 350 -23.46 7.96 -17.47
C ASN A 350 -24.08 8.82 -16.37
N ALA A 351 -25.09 9.63 -16.72
CA ALA A 351 -25.78 10.52 -15.78
C ALA A 351 -26.78 9.80 -14.86
N GLU A 352 -26.36 8.63 -14.38
CA GLU A 352 -27.13 7.72 -13.55
C GLU A 352 -27.48 8.38 -12.20
N GLU A 353 -28.58 7.95 -11.60
CA GLU A 353 -28.99 8.37 -10.26
C GLU A 353 -29.16 7.17 -9.34
N ILE A 354 -28.92 7.36 -8.04
CA ILE A 354 -29.01 6.25 -7.07
C ILE A 354 -30.35 5.53 -7.11
N ASP A 355 -31.45 6.26 -7.33
CA ASP A 355 -32.79 5.66 -7.35
C ASP A 355 -33.02 4.73 -8.55
N ASN A 356 -32.22 4.87 -9.61
CA ASN A 356 -32.26 4.03 -10.80
C ASN A 356 -31.13 2.97 -10.78
N SER A 357 -29.95 3.29 -10.25
CA SER A 357 -28.81 2.36 -10.13
C SER A 357 -29.04 1.18 -9.17
N ILE A 358 -30.03 1.27 -8.27
CA ILE A 358 -30.38 0.21 -7.32
C ILE A 358 -31.64 -0.58 -7.72
N LYS A 359 -32.26 -0.26 -8.86
CA LYS A 359 -33.42 -1.02 -9.37
C LYS A 359 -32.97 -2.33 -10.04
N PRO A 360 -33.79 -3.38 -10.06
CA PRO A 360 -33.56 -4.51 -10.94
C PRO A 360 -33.43 -4.10 -12.42
N MET A 361 -32.63 -4.85 -13.19
CA MET A 361 -32.32 -4.55 -14.60
C MET A 361 -33.54 -4.24 -15.50
N PHE A 362 -34.67 -4.95 -15.31
CA PHE A 362 -35.87 -4.73 -16.12
C PHE A 362 -36.63 -3.45 -15.75
N GLU A 363 -36.45 -2.90 -14.55
CA GLU A 363 -37.09 -1.66 -14.09
C GLU A 363 -36.20 -0.41 -14.27
N ARG A 364 -34.98 -0.62 -14.78
CA ARG A 364 -33.96 0.42 -14.89
C ARG A 364 -34.14 1.19 -16.19
N SER A 365 -34.19 2.51 -16.04
CA SER A 365 -34.13 3.45 -17.16
C SER A 365 -32.71 3.50 -17.71
N PRO A 366 -32.50 3.48 -19.03
CA PRO A 366 -31.23 3.90 -19.61
C PRO A 366 -30.96 5.35 -19.21
N SER A 367 -29.70 5.64 -18.84
CA SER A 367 -29.31 6.96 -18.33
C SER A 367 -28.23 7.58 -19.20
N LEU A 368 -28.36 8.86 -19.56
CA LEU A 368 -27.35 9.60 -20.33
C LEU A 368 -27.16 11.04 -19.86
N PRO A 369 -25.94 11.59 -20.03
CA PRO A 369 -25.74 13.02 -20.06
C PRO A 369 -26.58 13.63 -21.18
N GLY A 370 -27.31 14.71 -20.88
CA GLY A 370 -28.12 15.39 -21.90
C GLY A 370 -27.31 16.02 -23.03
N ALA A 371 -26.00 16.24 -22.84
CA ALA A 371 -25.10 16.86 -23.82
C ALA A 371 -24.12 15.87 -24.51
N SER A 372 -24.38 14.55 -24.45
CA SER A 372 -23.47 13.53 -24.99
C SER A 372 -23.28 13.59 -26.51
N TYR A 373 -22.04 13.37 -26.99
CA TYR A 373 -21.64 13.37 -28.40
C TYR A 373 -22.38 12.32 -29.24
N ASP A 374 -22.83 11.25 -28.58
CA ASP A 374 -23.64 10.16 -29.13
C ASP A 374 -25.13 10.53 -29.29
N TYR A 375 -25.49 11.81 -29.22
CA TYR A 375 -26.77 12.29 -29.75
C TYR A 375 -26.68 12.44 -31.27
N PRO A 376 -27.07 11.45 -32.10
CA PRO A 376 -27.40 11.76 -33.47
C PRO A 376 -28.54 12.78 -33.44
N PRO A 377 -28.67 13.67 -34.44
CA PRO A 377 -29.84 14.53 -34.62
C PRO A 377 -31.19 13.77 -34.75
N ASN A 378 -31.18 12.44 -34.59
CA ASN A 378 -32.30 11.50 -34.60
C ASN A 378 -32.50 10.74 -33.25
N GLY A 379 -31.97 11.22 -32.12
CA GLY A 379 -32.37 10.75 -30.78
C GLY A 379 -31.76 9.43 -30.30
N GLY A 380 -30.44 9.40 -30.06
CA GLY A 380 -29.75 8.23 -29.50
C GLY A 380 -30.14 7.97 -28.04
N THR A 381 -30.43 6.71 -27.68
CA THR A 381 -30.87 6.30 -26.34
C THR A 381 -29.70 5.84 -25.47
N GLY A 382 -29.91 5.86 -24.16
CA GLY A 382 -28.88 5.50 -23.19
C GLY A 382 -28.42 4.06 -23.22
N SER A 383 -27.28 3.84 -22.56
CA SER A 383 -26.80 2.53 -22.20
C SER A 383 -27.20 2.26 -20.74
N LEU A 384 -27.65 1.04 -20.43
CA LEU A 384 -27.82 0.63 -19.03
C LEU A 384 -26.46 0.42 -18.39
N SER A 385 -26.07 1.32 -17.50
CA SER A 385 -24.89 1.17 -16.64
C SER A 385 -25.00 -0.07 -15.76
N VAL A 386 -23.83 -0.55 -15.31
CA VAL A 386 -23.78 -1.46 -14.17
C VAL A 386 -24.35 -0.75 -12.95
N GLY A 387 -25.40 -1.31 -12.38
CA GLY A 387 -26.07 -0.74 -11.22
C GLY A 387 -25.24 -0.97 -9.96
N LEU A 388 -25.39 -0.09 -8.98
CA LEU A 388 -24.69 -0.21 -7.70
C LEU A 388 -24.96 -1.57 -7.05
N GLU A 389 -26.23 -1.99 -7.01
CA GLU A 389 -26.61 -3.22 -6.32
C GLU A 389 -25.99 -4.45 -6.98
N GLU A 390 -26.11 -4.61 -8.30
CA GLU A 390 -25.53 -5.76 -8.96
C GLU A 390 -24.01 -5.73 -8.89
N PHE A 391 -23.38 -4.56 -9.00
CA PHE A 391 -21.94 -4.43 -8.85
C PHE A 391 -21.45 -4.90 -7.48
N LEU A 392 -22.12 -4.50 -6.39
CA LEU A 392 -21.80 -4.97 -5.04
C LEU A 392 -22.02 -6.48 -4.90
N GLN A 393 -23.06 -7.04 -5.53
CA GLN A 393 -23.27 -8.49 -5.56
C GLN A 393 -22.17 -9.22 -6.33
N LEU A 394 -21.68 -8.67 -7.44
CA LEU A 394 -20.55 -9.21 -8.19
C LEU A 394 -19.28 -9.22 -7.35
N CYS A 395 -18.94 -8.08 -6.74
CA CYS A 395 -17.78 -7.95 -5.85
C CYS A 395 -17.85 -8.97 -4.71
N LYS A 396 -19.02 -9.16 -4.11
CA LYS A 396 -19.25 -10.20 -3.08
C LYS A 396 -19.03 -11.61 -3.63
N ALA A 397 -19.50 -11.91 -4.84
CA ALA A 397 -19.40 -13.23 -5.46
C ALA A 397 -17.96 -13.62 -5.86
N ILE A 398 -17.10 -12.64 -6.14
CA ILE A 398 -15.69 -12.85 -6.47
C ILE A 398 -14.73 -12.52 -5.31
N ASN A 399 -15.27 -12.04 -4.17
CA ASN A 399 -14.50 -11.57 -3.02
C ASN A 399 -13.50 -10.46 -3.38
N ALA A 400 -13.99 -9.44 -4.08
CA ALA A 400 -13.26 -8.22 -4.41
C ALA A 400 -13.81 -7.03 -3.60
N GLU A 401 -12.94 -6.06 -3.31
CA GLU A 401 -13.35 -4.75 -2.79
C GLU A 401 -14.02 -3.94 -3.91
N PRO A 402 -15.18 -3.31 -3.67
CA PRO A 402 -15.87 -2.53 -4.68
C PRO A 402 -15.24 -1.15 -4.83
N TYR A 403 -14.96 -0.77 -6.07
CA TYR A 403 -14.53 0.57 -6.46
C TYR A 403 -15.57 1.14 -7.42
N TYR A 404 -16.61 1.78 -6.87
CA TYR A 404 -17.81 2.19 -7.60
C TYR A 404 -17.80 3.69 -7.90
N THR A 405 -17.61 4.03 -9.17
CA THR A 405 -17.55 5.36 -9.72
C THR A 405 -18.90 6.03 -9.65
N LEU A 406 -18.95 7.07 -8.81
CA LEU A 406 -20.15 7.88 -8.67
C LEU A 406 -20.41 8.57 -10.01
N PRO A 407 -21.67 8.56 -10.49
CA PRO A 407 -22.06 9.33 -11.64
C PRO A 407 -21.62 10.77 -11.46
N GLU A 408 -20.97 11.37 -12.45
CA GLU A 408 -20.47 12.74 -12.32
C GLU A 408 -21.58 13.70 -11.96
N THR A 409 -22.77 13.51 -12.50
CA THR A 409 -23.94 14.35 -12.19
C THR A 409 -24.43 14.25 -10.74
N THR A 410 -23.84 13.38 -9.91
CA THR A 410 -24.13 13.30 -8.47
C THR A 410 -23.98 14.69 -7.84
N GLY A 411 -25.07 15.11 -7.20
CA GLY A 411 -25.16 16.40 -6.51
C GLY A 411 -25.32 16.23 -5.00
N PRO A 412 -25.25 17.34 -4.23
CA PRO A 412 -25.46 17.32 -2.79
C PRO A 412 -26.81 16.71 -2.37
N GLU A 413 -27.83 16.73 -3.22
CA GLU A 413 -29.13 16.09 -2.93
C GLU A 413 -29.06 14.55 -2.83
N ASP A 414 -28.02 13.94 -3.41
CA ASP A 414 -27.90 12.48 -3.49
C ASP A 414 -26.89 11.91 -2.52
N GLY A 415 -25.91 12.69 -2.05
CA GLY A 415 -24.81 12.19 -1.22
C GLY A 415 -25.29 11.42 0.02
N GLY A 416 -26.27 11.96 0.74
CA GLY A 416 -26.84 11.28 1.91
C GLY A 416 -27.50 9.92 1.58
N LYS A 417 -28.13 9.81 0.41
CA LYS A 417 -28.83 8.60 -0.07
C LYS A 417 -27.84 7.47 -0.38
N TRP A 418 -26.70 7.79 -1.01
CA TRP A 418 -25.64 6.82 -1.30
C TRP A 418 -25.15 6.14 -0.02
N ILE A 419 -24.82 6.95 0.99
CA ILE A 419 -24.34 6.44 2.28
C ILE A 419 -25.43 5.67 3.02
N GLU A 420 -26.68 6.13 2.96
CA GLU A 420 -27.81 5.44 3.58
C GLU A 420 -28.11 4.08 2.91
N TYR A 421 -27.99 3.97 1.59
CA TYR A 421 -28.11 2.67 0.92
C TYR A 421 -27.02 1.72 1.37
N LEU A 422 -25.76 2.17 1.41
CA LEU A 422 -24.61 1.34 1.77
C LEU A 422 -24.64 0.88 3.24
N ASN A 423 -25.02 1.75 4.19
CA ASN A 423 -24.85 1.48 5.61
C ASN A 423 -26.09 1.74 6.50
N GLY A 424 -27.16 2.31 5.96
CA GLY A 424 -28.35 2.67 6.73
C GLY A 424 -29.10 1.46 7.30
N ALA A 425 -29.80 1.68 8.41
CA ALA A 425 -30.66 0.66 9.01
C ALA A 425 -31.84 0.34 8.09
N VAL A 426 -32.33 -0.90 8.11
CA VAL A 426 -33.47 -1.33 7.25
C VAL A 426 -34.77 -0.55 7.47
N SER A 427 -34.85 0.24 8.55
CA SER A 427 -35.97 1.15 8.84
C SER A 427 -35.89 2.50 8.11
N THR A 428 -34.75 2.84 7.51
CA THR A 428 -34.58 4.08 6.75
C THR A 428 -34.93 3.85 5.27
N PRO A 429 -35.35 4.87 4.50
CA PRO A 429 -35.79 4.69 3.11
C PRO A 429 -34.83 3.90 2.22
N TYR A 430 -33.54 4.23 2.21
CA TYR A 430 -32.55 3.55 1.37
C TYR A 430 -32.02 2.26 1.98
N GLY A 431 -32.02 2.13 3.32
CA GLY A 431 -31.75 0.86 3.99
C GLY A 431 -32.85 -0.18 3.73
N ALA A 432 -34.11 0.25 3.61
CA ALA A 432 -35.23 -0.61 3.22
C ALA A 432 -35.13 -1.06 1.76
N LYS A 433 -34.71 -0.16 0.84
CA LYS A 433 -34.44 -0.53 -0.56
C LYS A 433 -33.31 -1.56 -0.66
N ARG A 434 -32.19 -1.37 0.06
CA ARG A 434 -31.12 -2.37 0.12
C ARG A 434 -31.62 -3.74 0.62
N ALA A 435 -32.45 -3.73 1.67
CA ALA A 435 -33.04 -4.96 2.20
C ALA A 435 -34.00 -5.63 1.21
N ALA A 436 -34.78 -4.85 0.44
CA ALA A 436 -35.67 -5.37 -0.61
C ALA A 436 -34.89 -6.03 -1.75
N ASN A 437 -33.69 -5.53 -2.05
CA ASN A 437 -32.75 -6.15 -3.00
C ASN A 437 -32.02 -7.40 -2.44
N GLY A 438 -32.38 -7.85 -1.24
CA GLY A 438 -31.88 -9.10 -0.65
C GLY A 438 -30.68 -8.93 0.27
N GLN A 439 -30.17 -7.71 0.47
CA GLN A 439 -29.04 -7.42 1.37
C GLN A 439 -29.51 -6.65 2.62
N THR A 440 -29.93 -7.38 3.65
CA THR A 440 -30.44 -6.76 4.89
C THR A 440 -29.34 -6.09 5.72
N ALA A 441 -28.16 -6.71 5.80
CA ALA A 441 -27.00 -6.16 6.52
C ALA A 441 -26.33 -5.04 5.72
N SER A 442 -25.68 -4.11 6.42
CA SER A 442 -24.85 -3.08 5.81
C SER A 442 -23.81 -3.69 4.86
N TRP A 443 -23.59 -3.05 3.70
CA TRP A 443 -22.52 -3.42 2.80
C TRP A 443 -21.13 -3.21 3.42
N LEU A 444 -21.00 -2.31 4.39
CA LEU A 444 -19.76 -2.11 5.18
C LEU A 444 -19.45 -3.24 6.18
N SER A 445 -20.39 -4.17 6.37
CA SER A 445 -20.12 -5.42 7.09
C SER A 445 -19.65 -6.56 6.17
N VAL A 446 -19.78 -6.36 4.85
CA VAL A 446 -19.37 -7.33 3.81
C VAL A 446 -17.99 -6.96 3.29
N PHE A 447 -17.76 -5.68 3.01
CA PHE A 447 -16.52 -5.19 2.44
C PHE A 447 -15.72 -4.37 3.46
N PRO A 448 -14.39 -4.54 3.51
CA PRO A 448 -13.54 -3.73 4.38
C PRO A 448 -13.47 -2.26 3.93
N THR A 449 -13.54 -2.02 2.62
CA THR A 449 -13.56 -0.69 2.00
C THR A 449 -14.48 -0.71 0.78
N ILE A 450 -15.20 0.39 0.56
CA ILE A 450 -15.90 0.70 -0.68
C ILE A 450 -15.33 2.03 -1.18
N HIS A 451 -14.71 2.02 -2.36
CA HIS A 451 -14.18 3.22 -2.99
C HIS A 451 -15.25 3.90 -3.83
N LEU A 452 -15.35 5.22 -3.72
CA LEU A 452 -16.35 6.05 -4.38
C LEU A 452 -15.66 7.25 -5.04
N PRO A 453 -15.02 7.07 -6.22
CA PRO A 453 -14.47 8.20 -6.96
C PRO A 453 -15.61 9.08 -7.47
N MET A 454 -15.38 10.40 -7.43
CA MET A 454 -16.32 11.37 -8.00
C MET A 454 -16.10 11.46 -9.50
N GLY A 455 -16.82 10.66 -10.29
CA GLY A 455 -16.69 10.62 -11.74
C GLY A 455 -15.43 9.91 -12.25
N ASN A 456 -15.26 9.90 -13.58
CA ASN A 456 -14.13 9.29 -14.27
C ASN A 456 -13.50 10.34 -15.20
N GLU A 457 -12.19 10.58 -15.09
CA GLU A 457 -11.49 11.54 -15.97
C GLU A 457 -12.10 12.94 -16.10
N ASN A 458 -12.65 13.51 -15.01
CA ASN A 458 -13.31 14.84 -15.01
C ASN A 458 -12.49 16.03 -15.59
N TRP A 459 -11.19 15.82 -15.87
CA TRP A 459 -10.32 16.77 -16.57
C TRP A 459 -10.55 16.83 -18.09
N ASN A 460 -11.08 15.77 -18.72
CA ASN A 460 -11.24 15.73 -20.17
C ASN A 460 -12.57 16.37 -20.61
N GLU A 461 -12.51 17.41 -21.44
CA GLU A 461 -13.71 18.05 -22.04
C GLU A 461 -14.27 17.26 -23.25
N GLY A 462 -13.49 16.34 -23.83
CA GLY A 462 -13.87 15.49 -24.96
C GLY A 462 -14.88 14.41 -24.60
N ALA A 463 -15.00 14.11 -23.31
CA ALA A 463 -16.13 13.49 -22.69
C ALA A 463 -17.25 14.56 -22.57
N THR A 464 -17.91 14.86 -23.70
CA THR A 464 -18.80 16.04 -23.80
C THR A 464 -19.99 15.92 -22.84
N GLY A 465 -20.06 16.82 -21.86
CA GLY A 465 -21.09 16.81 -20.80
C GLY A 465 -20.66 16.16 -19.48
N GLN A 466 -19.39 15.75 -19.36
CA GLN A 466 -18.88 14.95 -18.24
C GLN A 466 -17.85 15.73 -17.38
N GLY A 467 -16.91 16.45 -18.00
CA GLY A 467 -16.07 17.41 -17.27
C GLY A 467 -16.88 18.59 -16.73
N LEU A 468 -16.77 18.90 -15.42
CA LEU A 468 -17.27 20.18 -14.86
C LEU A 468 -16.63 21.42 -15.53
N GLY A 469 -15.57 21.19 -16.32
CA GLY A 469 -14.83 22.17 -17.08
C GLY A 469 -13.99 23.07 -16.17
N TYR A 470 -13.01 23.74 -16.77
CA TYR A 470 -12.16 24.69 -16.06
C TYR A 470 -12.52 26.12 -16.46
N ARG A 471 -12.89 26.94 -15.48
CA ARG A 471 -13.00 28.39 -15.71
C ARG A 471 -11.60 28.98 -15.86
N VAL A 472 -11.39 29.75 -16.93
CA VAL A 472 -10.07 30.35 -17.26
C VAL A 472 -9.53 31.24 -16.14
N ASP A 473 -10.40 31.85 -15.33
CA ASP A 473 -10.06 32.71 -14.19
C ASP A 473 -9.98 31.96 -12.86
N ALA A 474 -10.23 30.64 -12.84
CA ALA A 474 -10.07 29.86 -11.62
C ALA A 474 -8.59 29.78 -11.20
N PRO A 475 -8.30 29.60 -9.90
CA PRO A 475 -6.93 29.58 -9.40
C PRO A 475 -6.05 28.44 -9.92
N ASP A 476 -6.65 27.30 -10.28
CA ASP A 476 -5.98 26.11 -10.77
C ASP A 476 -6.98 25.16 -11.47
N TYR A 477 -6.44 24.26 -12.27
CA TYR A 477 -7.17 23.41 -13.20
C TYR A 477 -8.30 22.57 -12.54
N TYR A 478 -8.12 22.17 -11.28
CA TYR A 478 -9.06 21.33 -10.55
C TYR A 478 -9.96 22.11 -9.58
N TYR A 479 -9.98 23.44 -9.64
CA TYR A 479 -10.71 24.26 -8.67
C TYR A 479 -12.21 23.93 -8.61
N ASP A 480 -12.94 24.06 -9.72
CA ASP A 480 -14.39 23.89 -9.70
C ASP A 480 -14.81 22.43 -9.40
N TYR A 481 -14.02 21.46 -9.90
CA TYR A 481 -14.19 20.04 -9.60
C TYR A 481 -14.01 19.73 -8.11
N SER A 482 -12.90 20.16 -7.51
CA SER A 482 -12.61 19.91 -6.09
C SER A 482 -13.60 20.61 -5.16
N VAL A 483 -14.09 21.81 -5.51
CA VAL A 483 -15.14 22.51 -4.75
C VAL A 483 -16.48 21.78 -4.84
N ASP A 484 -16.83 21.25 -6.03
CA ASP A 484 -18.05 20.47 -6.18
C ASP A 484 -18.01 19.15 -5.40
N ALA A 485 -16.92 18.40 -5.53
CA ALA A 485 -16.67 17.19 -4.76
C ALA A 485 -16.79 17.45 -3.24
N ALA A 486 -16.19 18.54 -2.74
CA ALA A 486 -16.31 18.95 -1.34
C ALA A 486 -17.77 19.11 -0.88
N GLY A 487 -18.60 19.76 -1.71
CA GLY A 487 -20.02 19.98 -1.43
C GLY A 487 -20.84 18.70 -1.39
N VAL A 488 -20.64 17.80 -2.37
CA VAL A 488 -21.30 16.49 -2.38
C VAL A 488 -20.86 15.66 -1.17
N TRP A 489 -19.57 15.57 -0.90
CA TRP A 489 -19.04 14.78 0.20
C TRP A 489 -19.37 15.35 1.59
N ALA A 490 -19.64 16.65 1.71
CA ALA A 490 -20.18 17.22 2.94
C ALA A 490 -21.55 16.60 3.28
N THR A 491 -22.41 16.36 2.28
CA THR A 491 -23.72 15.71 2.49
C THR A 491 -23.59 14.20 2.75
N MET A 492 -22.60 13.54 2.13
CA MET A 492 -22.27 12.14 2.44
C MET A 492 -21.82 11.99 3.90
N ARG A 493 -20.82 12.77 4.32
CA ARG A 493 -20.29 12.78 5.69
C ARG A 493 -21.30 13.25 6.72
N GLY A 494 -22.27 14.08 6.32
CA GLY A 494 -23.38 14.53 7.14
C GLY A 494 -24.52 13.51 7.29
N SER A 495 -24.51 12.41 6.54
CA SER A 495 -25.54 11.37 6.64
C SER A 495 -25.54 10.72 8.03
N ALA A 496 -26.72 10.48 8.59
CA ALA A 496 -26.86 9.72 9.84
C ALA A 496 -26.35 8.27 9.73
N SER A 497 -26.19 7.77 8.50
CA SER A 497 -25.65 6.44 8.21
C SER A 497 -24.14 6.45 7.95
N TRP A 498 -23.46 7.59 8.08
CA TRP A 498 -22.00 7.65 7.93
C TRP A 498 -21.32 6.79 9.00
N PRO A 499 -20.34 5.93 8.63
CA PRO A 499 -19.69 5.05 9.59
C PRO A 499 -18.90 5.84 10.63
N ALA A 500 -18.86 5.33 11.87
CA ALA A 500 -18.11 5.96 12.95
C ALA A 500 -16.62 6.07 12.58
N GLY A 501 -16.05 7.28 12.70
CA GLY A 501 -14.68 7.54 12.29
C GLY A 501 -14.43 7.52 10.77
N GLY A 502 -15.47 7.37 9.94
CA GLY A 502 -15.35 7.32 8.49
C GLY A 502 -14.73 6.03 7.93
N THR A 503 -14.56 4.98 8.73
CA THR A 503 -13.92 3.75 8.29
C THR A 503 -14.80 2.97 7.30
N GLY A 504 -14.20 2.44 6.24
CA GLY A 504 -14.85 1.57 5.25
C GLY A 504 -15.46 2.27 4.05
N ILE A 505 -15.44 3.61 4.01
CA ILE A 505 -15.77 4.41 2.82
C ILE A 505 -14.51 5.18 2.41
N ASP A 506 -14.12 5.07 1.14
CA ASP A 506 -13.00 5.79 0.56
C ASP A 506 -13.51 6.74 -0.53
N LEU A 507 -13.63 8.03 -0.20
CA LEU A 507 -14.01 9.08 -1.15
C LEU A 507 -12.78 9.47 -1.97
N VAL A 508 -12.84 9.30 -3.29
CA VAL A 508 -11.66 9.43 -4.18
C VAL A 508 -11.79 10.62 -5.13
N LEU A 509 -10.71 11.39 -5.29
CA LEU A 509 -10.62 12.48 -6.25
C LEU A 509 -9.73 12.08 -7.44
N GLY A 510 -10.20 12.26 -8.68
CA GLY A 510 -9.47 11.89 -9.89
C GLY A 510 -8.61 13.00 -10.48
N PHE A 511 -7.44 12.64 -11.01
CA PHE A 511 -6.48 13.55 -11.64
C PHE A 511 -5.92 13.00 -12.97
N GLN A 512 -5.37 13.90 -13.79
CA GLN A 512 -4.70 13.57 -15.05
C GLN A 512 -3.20 13.43 -14.85
N ASP A 513 -2.64 12.31 -15.28
CA ASP A 513 -1.19 12.16 -15.39
C ASP A 513 -0.67 12.81 -16.69
N GLY A 514 -0.64 14.15 -16.72
CA GLY A 514 -0.19 14.90 -17.90
C GLY A 514 0.56 16.19 -17.61
N ASN A 515 0.37 16.80 -16.44
CA ASN A 515 1.08 18.04 -16.09
C ASN A 515 1.22 18.21 -14.58
N ALA A 516 2.45 18.30 -14.10
CA ALA A 516 2.74 18.48 -12.67
C ALA A 516 2.20 19.80 -12.08
N ASN A 517 1.84 20.78 -12.91
CA ASN A 517 1.37 22.11 -12.48
C ASN A 517 -0.15 22.26 -12.36
N TYR A 518 -0.95 21.19 -12.49
CA TYR A 518 -2.41 21.28 -12.43
C TYR A 518 -3.00 21.60 -11.03
N GLY A 519 -2.18 21.81 -10.00
CA GLY A 519 -2.65 22.22 -8.67
C GLY A 519 -3.27 21.07 -7.86
N VAL A 520 -2.71 19.86 -7.99
CA VAL A 520 -3.22 18.66 -7.30
C VAL A 520 -3.22 18.82 -5.77
N THR A 521 -2.21 19.49 -5.21
CA THR A 521 -2.10 19.77 -3.77
C THR A 521 -3.25 20.64 -3.28
N GLU A 522 -3.54 21.72 -4.01
CA GLU A 522 -4.60 22.67 -3.69
C GLU A 522 -5.98 21.99 -3.81
N ALA A 523 -6.16 21.15 -4.83
CA ALA A 523 -7.38 20.36 -5.02
C ALA A 523 -7.62 19.38 -3.88
N MET A 524 -6.58 18.66 -3.44
CA MET A 524 -6.64 17.75 -2.30
C MET A 524 -7.02 18.48 -1.01
N ALA A 525 -6.39 19.62 -0.75
CA ALA A 525 -6.67 20.44 0.43
C ALA A 525 -8.11 20.99 0.45
N ARG A 526 -8.65 21.34 -0.73
CA ARG A 526 -10.03 21.84 -0.86
C ARG A 526 -11.08 20.75 -0.71
N ALA A 527 -10.93 19.64 -1.43
CA ALA A 527 -11.93 18.57 -1.45
C ALA A 527 -11.90 17.69 -0.19
N ASN A 528 -10.72 17.58 0.43
CA ASN A 528 -10.44 16.69 1.56
C ASN A 528 -10.95 15.26 1.30
N PRO A 529 -10.45 14.59 0.25
CA PRO A 529 -10.78 13.20 -0.04
C PRO A 529 -10.04 12.25 0.92
N ASN A 530 -10.44 10.98 0.92
CA ASN A 530 -9.71 9.92 1.60
C ASN A 530 -8.48 9.48 0.78
N SER A 531 -8.62 9.43 -0.55
CA SER A 531 -7.57 9.09 -1.50
C SER A 531 -7.71 9.88 -2.81
N ALA A 532 -6.71 9.80 -3.66
CA ALA A 532 -6.78 10.33 -5.02
C ALA A 532 -6.17 9.38 -6.02
N GLU A 533 -6.62 9.48 -7.27
CA GLU A 533 -6.32 8.51 -8.31
C GLU A 533 -5.68 9.15 -9.56
N LEU A 534 -4.72 8.43 -10.15
CA LEU A 534 -4.00 8.78 -11.40
C LEU A 534 -4.02 7.60 -12.38
N ALA A 535 -3.86 7.88 -13.67
CA ALA A 535 -3.81 6.88 -14.73
C ALA A 535 -2.48 6.94 -15.53
N PRO A 536 -1.43 6.21 -15.11
CA PRO A 536 -0.15 6.18 -15.81
C PRO A 536 -0.17 5.19 -16.97
N TYR A 537 -0.53 5.67 -18.17
CA TYR A 537 -0.27 4.92 -19.41
C TYR A 537 1.19 5.07 -19.82
N THR A 538 1.81 3.97 -20.23
CA THR A 538 3.19 3.98 -20.77
C THR A 538 3.17 3.87 -22.30
N GLN A 539 4.26 4.25 -22.98
CA GLN A 539 4.44 4.06 -24.42
C GLN A 539 3.39 4.79 -25.26
N ALA A 540 2.98 6.00 -24.84
CA ALA A 540 1.93 6.77 -25.51
C ALA A 540 2.27 7.12 -26.98
N TYR A 541 3.54 7.42 -27.27
CA TYR A 541 4.01 7.79 -28.60
C TYR A 541 5.07 6.81 -29.14
N ILE A 542 4.94 6.40 -30.41
CA ILE A 542 5.95 5.62 -31.15
C ILE A 542 6.52 6.43 -32.31
N GLY A 543 7.78 6.85 -32.19
CA GLY A 543 8.50 7.64 -33.18
C GLY A 543 9.35 6.80 -34.15
N ASP A 544 10.36 6.11 -33.63
CA ASP A 544 11.30 5.28 -34.37
C ASP A 544 10.95 3.79 -34.23
N VAL A 545 10.64 3.15 -35.35
CA VAL A 545 10.18 1.76 -35.43
C VAL A 545 11.24 0.79 -35.99
N THR A 546 12.47 1.25 -36.25
CA THR A 546 13.47 0.43 -36.96
C THR A 546 14.71 0.12 -36.11
N PRO A 547 14.96 -1.16 -35.76
CA PRO A 547 14.07 -2.32 -35.91
C PRO A 547 12.96 -2.32 -34.84
N VAL A 548 11.82 -3.00 -35.08
CA VAL A 548 10.70 -3.09 -34.11
C VAL A 548 11.16 -3.59 -32.72
N THR A 549 12.21 -4.41 -32.65
CA THR A 549 12.78 -4.86 -31.38
C THR A 549 13.35 -3.75 -30.51
N SER A 550 13.64 -2.57 -31.05
CA SER A 550 14.13 -1.42 -30.28
C SER A 550 13.04 -0.76 -29.42
N LEU A 551 11.76 -1.07 -29.66
CA LEU A 551 10.62 -0.51 -28.92
C LEU A 551 10.51 -1.04 -27.49
N TRP A 552 11.04 -2.23 -27.21
CA TRP A 552 10.84 -2.92 -25.93
C TRP A 552 11.63 -2.34 -24.76
N ASN A 553 12.91 -2.01 -24.99
CA ASN A 553 13.78 -1.45 -23.96
C ASN A 553 13.27 -0.09 -23.41
N PRO A 554 12.75 0.82 -24.25
CA PRO A 554 12.02 2.01 -23.81
C PRO A 554 10.82 1.72 -22.92
N LEU A 555 9.90 0.86 -23.37
CA LEU A 555 8.72 0.47 -22.61
C LEU A 555 9.09 -0.03 -21.22
N PHE A 556 10.04 -0.98 -21.12
CA PHE A 556 10.47 -1.52 -19.84
C PHE A 556 11.13 -0.48 -18.93
N TYR A 557 11.79 0.54 -19.51
CA TYR A 557 12.36 1.63 -18.73
C TYR A 557 11.29 2.58 -18.21
N GLU A 558 10.38 3.02 -19.07
CA GLU A 558 9.31 3.98 -18.73
C GLU A 558 8.47 3.48 -17.55
N VAL A 559 8.11 2.20 -17.58
CA VAL A 559 7.43 1.50 -16.47
C VAL A 559 8.15 1.68 -15.12
N VAL A 560 9.49 1.59 -15.11
CA VAL A 560 10.30 1.75 -13.90
C VAL A 560 10.51 3.24 -13.58
N ALA A 561 10.72 4.07 -14.60
CA ALA A 561 10.98 5.49 -14.47
C ALA A 561 9.81 6.22 -13.80
N ASN A 562 8.56 5.90 -14.15
CA ASN A 562 7.38 6.54 -13.57
C ASN A 562 7.38 6.49 -12.03
N THR A 563 7.94 5.43 -11.42
CA THR A 563 7.98 5.28 -9.95
C THR A 563 9.34 5.59 -9.31
N THR A 564 10.38 5.83 -10.11
CA THR A 564 11.75 5.99 -9.60
C THR A 564 12.46 7.27 -10.05
N ASN A 565 12.03 7.86 -11.16
CA ASN A 565 12.61 9.08 -11.72
C ASN A 565 11.78 10.30 -11.30
N PRO A 566 12.36 11.22 -10.49
CA PRO A 566 11.66 12.40 -10.00
C PRO A 566 11.28 13.42 -11.07
N ASP A 567 11.76 13.27 -12.29
CA ASP A 567 11.45 14.16 -13.40
C ASP A 567 10.16 13.73 -14.14
N THR A 568 9.66 12.52 -13.91
CA THR A 568 8.41 12.05 -14.54
C THR A 568 7.18 12.70 -13.90
N THR A 569 6.15 12.98 -14.69
CA THR A 569 4.89 13.57 -14.22
C THR A 569 4.23 12.71 -13.16
N PHE A 570 4.20 11.38 -13.37
CA PHE A 570 3.62 10.44 -12.42
C PHE A 570 4.32 10.49 -11.07
N TYR A 571 5.66 10.50 -11.05
CA TYR A 571 6.41 10.58 -9.78
C TYR A 571 6.10 11.89 -9.04
N GLN A 572 6.11 13.02 -9.74
CA GLN A 572 5.88 14.34 -9.15
C GLN A 572 4.48 14.46 -8.57
N GLN A 573 3.46 14.15 -9.37
CA GLN A 573 2.06 14.20 -8.92
C GLN A 573 1.78 13.15 -7.85
N GLY A 574 2.26 11.92 -8.04
CA GLY A 574 2.10 10.84 -7.08
C GLY A 574 2.74 11.17 -5.73
N THR A 575 3.92 11.79 -5.72
CA THR A 575 4.58 12.25 -4.48
C THR A 575 3.80 13.40 -3.83
N ALA A 576 3.29 14.35 -4.62
CA ALA A 576 2.46 15.45 -4.12
C ALA A 576 1.17 14.94 -3.46
N ILE A 577 0.46 14.01 -4.12
CA ILE A 577 -0.73 13.35 -3.57
C ILE A 577 -0.38 12.61 -2.27
N LYS A 578 0.69 11.80 -2.27
CA LYS A 578 1.12 11.04 -1.09
C LYS A 578 1.53 11.90 0.10
N SER A 579 1.92 13.16 -0.12
CA SER A 579 2.19 14.11 0.96
C SER A 579 0.92 14.63 1.65
N HIS A 580 -0.25 14.47 1.01
CA HIS A 580 -1.56 14.91 1.51
C HIS A 580 -2.52 13.77 1.86
N GLY A 581 -2.42 12.63 1.17
CA GLY A 581 -3.35 11.50 1.31
C GLY A 581 -2.85 10.22 0.64
N LYS A 582 -3.76 9.28 0.37
CA LYS A 582 -3.45 8.02 -0.31
C LYS A 582 -3.48 8.21 -1.83
N LEU A 583 -2.54 7.56 -2.54
CA LEU A 583 -2.52 7.49 -4.01
C LEU A 583 -3.02 6.12 -4.48
N ASN A 584 -3.98 6.14 -5.38
CA ASN A 584 -4.53 5.00 -6.10
C ASN A 584 -4.18 5.12 -7.59
N VAL A 585 -4.19 3.99 -8.31
CA VAL A 585 -4.10 3.98 -9.77
C VAL A 585 -5.38 3.40 -10.33
N TYR A 586 -6.25 4.22 -10.91
CA TYR A 586 -7.55 3.74 -11.38
C TYR A 586 -7.47 3.06 -12.75
N GLU A 587 -6.43 3.38 -13.52
CA GLU A 587 -6.20 2.81 -14.85
C GLU A 587 -4.70 2.73 -15.09
N PHE A 588 -4.20 1.55 -15.44
CA PHE A 588 -2.90 1.45 -16.07
C PHE A 588 -2.92 0.36 -17.13
N ASP A 589 -2.23 0.66 -18.22
CA ASP A 589 -1.80 -0.29 -19.23
C ASP A 589 -0.68 0.38 -20.04
N ASN A 590 -0.09 -0.37 -20.95
CA ASN A 590 0.85 0.16 -21.92
C ASN A 590 0.03 0.62 -23.13
N GLY A 591 -0.01 1.92 -23.42
CA GLY A 591 -1.05 2.55 -24.25
C GLY A 591 -0.57 3.40 -25.40
N THR A 592 -0.17 2.74 -26.50
CA THR A 592 0.17 3.42 -27.75
C THR A 592 -1.05 4.10 -28.36
N SER A 593 -1.06 5.43 -28.32
CA SER A 593 -2.14 6.27 -28.82
C SER A 593 -1.69 7.21 -29.94
N GLN A 594 -0.38 7.38 -30.13
CA GLN A 594 0.18 8.30 -31.12
C GLN A 594 1.40 7.68 -31.80
N GLY A 595 1.74 8.18 -33.00
CA GLY A 595 2.95 7.74 -33.67
C GLY A 595 3.35 8.61 -34.86
N SER A 596 4.59 8.40 -35.29
CA SER A 596 5.13 9.05 -36.50
C SER A 596 4.51 8.46 -37.77
N SER A 597 4.74 9.11 -38.90
CA SER A 597 4.33 8.58 -40.21
C SER A 597 5.05 7.28 -40.61
N ALA A 598 6.07 6.84 -39.86
CA ALA A 598 6.76 5.56 -40.08
C ALA A 598 6.06 4.38 -39.39
N LEU A 599 5.14 4.64 -38.44
CA LEU A 599 4.36 3.61 -37.78
C LEU A 599 3.37 2.98 -38.78
N THR A 600 3.31 1.64 -38.82
CA THR A 600 2.40 0.89 -39.70
C THR A 600 1.57 -0.09 -38.90
N GLN A 601 0.43 -0.56 -39.43
CA GLN A 601 -0.40 -1.55 -38.75
C GLN A 601 0.39 -2.83 -38.43
N SER A 602 1.25 -3.27 -39.35
CA SER A 602 2.10 -4.46 -39.12
C SER A 602 3.06 -4.32 -37.94
N VAL A 603 3.48 -3.11 -37.60
CA VAL A 603 4.30 -2.85 -36.40
C VAL A 603 3.43 -2.94 -35.15
N LEU A 604 2.25 -2.30 -35.17
CA LEU A 604 1.29 -2.35 -34.06
C LEU A 604 0.90 -3.79 -33.71
N ASP A 605 0.53 -4.59 -34.72
CA ASP A 605 0.13 -6.01 -34.59
C ASP A 605 1.26 -6.92 -34.07
N SER A 606 2.51 -6.46 -34.11
CA SER A 606 3.68 -7.23 -33.67
C SER A 606 4.20 -6.80 -32.28
N PHE A 607 3.60 -5.75 -31.71
CA PHE A 607 4.11 -5.06 -30.54
C PHE A 607 3.04 -4.88 -29.47
N THR A 608 1.93 -4.22 -29.79
CA THR A 608 1.02 -3.63 -28.80
C THR A 608 0.23 -4.63 -27.95
N ASP A 609 0.02 -5.84 -28.46
CA ASP A 609 -0.71 -6.95 -27.84
C ASP A 609 0.19 -8.16 -27.58
N ALA A 610 1.50 -7.98 -27.76
CA ALA A 610 2.45 -9.07 -27.76
C ALA A 610 2.97 -9.42 -26.37
N ALA A 611 3.65 -10.56 -26.29
CA ALA A 611 4.19 -11.16 -25.10
C ALA A 611 5.01 -10.22 -24.21
N GLY A 612 5.77 -9.29 -24.81
CA GLY A 612 6.54 -8.29 -24.06
C GLY A 612 5.67 -7.34 -23.24
N TYR A 613 4.45 -7.00 -23.70
CA TYR A 613 3.49 -6.20 -22.93
C TYR A 613 3.05 -6.95 -21.66
N GLY A 614 2.82 -8.27 -21.75
CA GLY A 614 2.58 -9.12 -20.57
C GLY A 614 3.65 -8.97 -19.49
N THR A 615 4.91 -8.94 -19.90
CA THR A 615 6.04 -8.73 -18.99
C THR A 615 6.09 -7.30 -18.45
N ALA A 616 5.81 -6.29 -19.28
CA ALA A 616 5.82 -4.88 -18.88
C ALA A 616 4.69 -4.51 -17.92
N THR A 617 3.45 -4.96 -18.19
CA THR A 617 2.28 -4.70 -17.34
C THR A 617 2.46 -5.33 -15.95
N ALA A 618 2.97 -6.57 -15.88
CA ALA A 618 3.29 -7.21 -14.60
C ALA A 618 4.38 -6.45 -13.83
N LEU A 619 5.41 -5.95 -14.53
CA LEU A 619 6.45 -5.13 -13.92
C LEU A 619 5.87 -3.82 -13.38
N GLN A 620 5.03 -3.14 -14.15
CA GLN A 620 4.39 -1.88 -13.77
C GLN A 620 3.57 -2.05 -12.50
N ALA A 621 2.72 -3.08 -12.46
CA ALA A 621 1.89 -3.37 -11.30
C ALA A 621 2.71 -3.63 -10.02
N LEU A 622 3.83 -4.34 -10.13
CA LEU A 622 4.74 -4.61 -9.01
C LEU A 622 5.57 -3.37 -8.62
N GLN A 623 5.92 -2.51 -9.58
CA GLN A 623 6.56 -1.22 -9.30
C GLN A 623 5.64 -0.28 -8.54
N HIS A 624 4.35 -0.20 -8.91
CA HIS A 624 3.34 0.54 -8.14
C HIS A 624 3.32 0.11 -6.67
N LEU A 625 3.39 -1.20 -6.37
CA LEU A 625 3.48 -1.70 -4.99
C LEU A 625 4.74 -1.19 -4.26
N THR A 626 5.90 -1.15 -4.92
CA THR A 626 7.13 -0.58 -4.32
C THR A 626 7.01 0.92 -4.08
N PHE A 627 6.23 1.62 -4.91
CA PHE A 627 5.90 3.03 -4.73
C PHE A 627 4.82 3.24 -3.65
N GLY A 628 4.28 2.17 -3.05
CA GLY A 628 3.28 2.24 -1.99
C GLY A 628 1.83 2.40 -2.48
N ILE A 629 1.57 2.19 -3.76
CA ILE A 629 0.22 2.17 -4.34
C ILE A 629 -0.34 0.76 -4.14
N VAL A 630 -1.38 0.65 -3.32
CA VAL A 630 -2.01 -0.64 -2.99
C VAL A 630 -3.33 -0.86 -3.71
N ASP A 631 -4.02 0.22 -4.08
CA ASP A 631 -5.21 0.17 -4.92
C ASP A 631 -4.76 0.54 -6.33
N GLN A 632 -4.88 -0.42 -7.24
CA GLN A 632 -4.54 -0.26 -8.64
C GLN A 632 -5.40 -1.17 -9.51
N ASN A 633 -5.89 -0.64 -10.64
CA ASN A 633 -6.71 -1.39 -11.58
C ASN A 633 -6.08 -1.41 -12.97
N PHE A 634 -5.96 -2.62 -13.54
CA PHE A 634 -5.65 -2.80 -14.95
C PHE A 634 -6.80 -2.25 -15.79
N PHE A 635 -6.46 -1.57 -16.90
CA PHE A 635 -7.38 -0.65 -17.58
C PHE A 635 -8.75 -1.25 -17.95
N SER A 636 -8.81 -2.44 -18.57
CA SER A 636 -10.12 -3.02 -18.91
C SER A 636 -10.10 -4.54 -19.00
N LEU A 637 -11.21 -5.14 -18.61
CA LEU A 637 -11.47 -6.56 -18.81
C LEU A 637 -11.75 -6.90 -20.28
N ASP A 638 -12.73 -6.25 -20.90
CA ASP A 638 -13.12 -6.48 -22.29
C ASP A 638 -12.27 -5.61 -23.26
N GLN A 639 -12.43 -5.83 -24.56
CA GLN A 639 -11.56 -5.25 -25.58
C GLN A 639 -11.83 -3.75 -25.83
N TYR A 640 -10.89 -2.90 -25.43
CA TYR A 640 -10.88 -1.50 -25.84
C TYR A 640 -9.84 -1.26 -26.95
N ALA A 641 -10.19 -0.46 -27.96
CA ALA A 641 -9.30 -0.17 -29.08
C ALA A 641 -9.13 1.33 -29.29
N PHE A 642 -7.90 1.76 -29.59
CA PHE A 642 -7.67 3.14 -30.05
C PHE A 642 -7.62 3.22 -31.55
N TYR A 643 -8.15 4.29 -32.13
CA TYR A 643 -7.89 4.61 -33.53
C TYR A 643 -6.78 5.67 -33.66
N ILE A 644 -5.68 5.28 -34.28
CA ILE A 644 -4.59 6.20 -34.67
C ILE A 644 -4.84 6.63 -36.13
N PRO A 645 -5.15 7.91 -36.42
CA PRO A 645 -5.56 8.34 -37.76
C PRO A 645 -4.59 8.02 -38.89
N ALA A 646 -3.29 7.97 -38.60
CA ALA A 646 -2.26 7.69 -39.59
C ALA A 646 -2.09 6.18 -39.88
N VAL A 647 -2.63 5.30 -39.04
CA VAL A 647 -2.29 3.86 -39.04
C VAL A 647 -3.53 2.97 -39.05
N GLY A 648 -4.39 3.06 -38.04
CA GLY A 648 -5.49 2.13 -37.84
C GLY A 648 -5.84 1.90 -36.37
N TRP A 649 -6.56 0.81 -36.10
CA TRP A 649 -6.97 0.40 -34.75
C TRP A 649 -5.85 -0.35 -34.01
N VAL A 650 -5.73 -0.11 -32.71
CA VAL A 650 -4.78 -0.78 -31.80
C VAL A 650 -5.58 -1.58 -30.77
N HIS A 651 -5.30 -2.87 -30.59
CA HIS A 651 -6.11 -3.80 -29.77
C HIS A 651 -5.48 -4.15 -28.40
N ASN A 652 -4.77 -3.22 -27.77
CA ASN A 652 -3.90 -3.53 -26.63
C ASN A 652 -4.54 -3.35 -25.24
N TRP A 653 -5.75 -2.84 -25.16
CA TRP A 653 -6.29 -2.29 -23.90
C TRP A 653 -7.31 -3.18 -23.19
N GLY A 654 -7.66 -4.36 -23.71
CA GLY A 654 -8.48 -5.32 -23.00
C GLY A 654 -7.70 -6.50 -22.41
N ALA A 655 -8.19 -7.11 -21.34
CA ALA A 655 -7.63 -8.35 -20.81
C ALA A 655 -8.05 -9.60 -21.60
N VAL A 656 -9.30 -9.66 -22.06
CA VAL A 656 -9.88 -10.85 -22.71
C VAL A 656 -10.11 -10.66 -24.20
N ILE A 657 -10.05 -11.79 -24.91
CA ILE A 657 -10.39 -11.90 -26.34
C ILE A 657 -11.68 -12.72 -26.51
N ASP A 658 -11.81 -13.81 -25.75
CA ASP A 658 -12.99 -14.66 -25.73
C ASP A 658 -13.23 -15.15 -24.31
N MET A 659 -14.42 -14.90 -23.77
CA MET A 659 -14.80 -15.27 -22.41
C MET A 659 -16.00 -16.21 -22.42
N GLY A 660 -15.75 -17.50 -22.23
CA GLY A 660 -16.79 -18.53 -22.19
C GLY A 660 -17.21 -19.11 -23.53
N GLY A 661 -16.58 -18.68 -24.63
CA GLY A 661 -16.76 -19.25 -25.95
C GLY A 661 -15.83 -20.44 -26.24
N ALA A 662 -15.47 -20.62 -27.50
CA ALA A 662 -14.77 -21.81 -27.97
C ALA A 662 -13.28 -21.83 -27.58
N THR A 663 -12.66 -20.67 -27.40
CA THR A 663 -11.21 -20.52 -27.17
C THR A 663 -10.87 -20.10 -25.75
N ASN A 664 -11.72 -19.34 -25.05
CA ASN A 664 -11.41 -18.79 -23.72
C ASN A 664 -10.06 -18.03 -23.69
N ALA A 665 -9.72 -17.32 -24.77
CA ALA A 665 -8.43 -16.68 -24.95
C ALA A 665 -8.33 -15.34 -24.20
N VAL A 666 -7.14 -15.07 -23.65
CA VAL A 666 -6.80 -13.82 -22.96
C VAL A 666 -5.52 -13.25 -23.53
N ARG A 667 -5.34 -11.93 -23.44
CA ARG A 667 -4.12 -11.26 -23.92
C ARG A 667 -2.92 -11.57 -23.01
N PRO A 668 -1.69 -11.45 -23.53
CA PRO A 668 -0.48 -11.63 -22.73
C PRO A 668 -0.39 -10.72 -21.48
N GLN A 669 -0.95 -9.51 -21.54
CA GLN A 669 -1.12 -8.57 -20.43
C GLN A 669 -1.80 -9.24 -19.22
N GLU A 670 -2.96 -9.86 -19.45
CA GLU A 670 -3.72 -10.57 -18.41
C GLU A 670 -2.95 -11.77 -17.84
N LEU A 671 -2.18 -12.48 -18.67
CA LEU A 671 -1.32 -13.56 -18.18
C LEU A 671 -0.20 -13.04 -17.27
N GLY A 672 0.40 -11.90 -17.61
CA GLY A 672 1.34 -11.19 -16.77
C GLY A 672 0.73 -10.77 -15.43
N MET A 673 -0.47 -10.19 -15.48
CA MET A 673 -1.23 -9.79 -14.29
C MET A 673 -1.58 -10.97 -13.38
N ARG A 674 -2.01 -12.11 -13.94
CA ARG A 674 -2.23 -13.36 -13.18
C ARG A 674 -0.95 -13.85 -12.50
N MET A 675 0.21 -13.74 -13.17
CA MET A 675 1.49 -14.09 -12.55
C MET A 675 1.81 -13.18 -11.36
N ALA A 676 1.59 -11.87 -11.49
CA ALA A 676 1.78 -10.89 -10.41
C ALA A 676 0.81 -11.12 -9.24
N ASN A 677 -0.50 -11.22 -9.51
CA ASN A 677 -1.53 -11.51 -8.50
C ASN A 677 -1.28 -12.83 -7.79
N ALA A 678 -0.78 -13.83 -8.50
CA ALA A 678 -0.42 -15.09 -7.90
C ALA A 678 0.80 -15.02 -6.98
N ALA A 679 1.70 -14.08 -7.21
CA ALA A 679 2.83 -13.86 -6.33
C ALA A 679 2.42 -13.20 -5.00
N ILE A 680 1.40 -12.35 -5.00
CA ILE A 680 0.97 -11.54 -3.85
C ILE A 680 0.18 -12.39 -2.84
N ILE A 681 0.89 -12.89 -1.83
CA ILE A 681 0.31 -13.75 -0.79
C ILE A 681 0.22 -13.09 0.61
N GLY A 682 0.75 -11.88 0.79
CA GLY A 682 0.80 -11.18 2.07
C GLY A 682 1.89 -10.09 2.05
N PRO A 683 2.43 -9.66 3.21
CA PRO A 683 3.44 -8.60 3.27
C PRO A 683 4.57 -8.79 2.26
N MET A 684 4.88 -7.71 1.55
CA MET A 684 6.00 -7.62 0.62
C MET A 684 7.27 -7.28 1.37
N TYR A 685 8.35 -8.00 1.09
CA TYR A 685 9.65 -7.79 1.73
C TYR A 685 10.77 -7.72 0.70
N SER A 686 11.87 -7.10 1.11
CA SER A 686 13.01 -6.83 0.25
C SER A 686 13.66 -8.13 -0.21
N CYS A 687 13.90 -8.25 -1.51
CA CYS A 687 14.72 -9.32 -2.06
C CYS A 687 15.47 -8.83 -3.30
N PRO A 688 16.46 -7.95 -3.14
CA PRO A 688 17.13 -7.32 -4.27
C PRO A 688 17.92 -8.32 -5.10
N VAL A 689 18.01 -8.06 -6.41
CA VAL A 689 18.94 -8.71 -7.33
C VAL A 689 20.31 -8.04 -7.17
N ALA A 690 21.34 -8.80 -6.79
CA ALA A 690 22.71 -8.30 -6.76
C ALA A 690 23.32 -8.31 -8.17
N ASN A 691 23.88 -7.17 -8.58
CA ASN A 691 24.51 -6.95 -9.89
C ASN A 691 23.60 -7.37 -11.07
N PRO A 692 22.38 -6.79 -11.20
CA PRO A 692 21.56 -7.05 -12.37
C PRO A 692 22.31 -6.64 -13.63
N THR A 693 22.08 -7.32 -14.75
CA THR A 693 22.57 -6.81 -16.03
C THR A 693 21.83 -5.54 -16.37
N THR A 694 22.52 -4.65 -17.09
CA THR A 694 22.00 -3.34 -17.42
C THR A 694 22.17 -3.02 -18.89
N TYR A 695 21.28 -2.17 -19.43
CA TYR A 695 21.42 -1.57 -20.75
C TYR A 695 21.39 -0.04 -20.67
N ASN A 696 21.78 0.61 -21.77
CA ASN A 696 21.70 2.06 -21.92
C ASN A 696 20.66 2.41 -22.98
N LEU A 697 19.93 3.49 -22.75
CA LEU A 697 18.96 4.08 -23.66
C LEU A 697 19.52 5.36 -24.28
N LEU A 698 19.22 5.54 -25.56
CA LEU A 698 19.50 6.79 -26.27
C LEU A 698 18.47 7.85 -25.88
N ALA A 699 18.74 9.12 -26.20
CA ALA A 699 17.74 10.18 -26.06
C ALA A 699 16.56 9.94 -27.03
N ASN A 700 15.37 10.43 -26.69
CA ASN A 700 14.15 10.37 -27.51
C ASN A 700 13.72 8.95 -27.88
N HIS A 701 13.66 8.07 -26.88
CA HIS A 701 13.58 6.62 -27.08
C HIS A 701 12.14 6.07 -27.22
N ASN A 702 11.16 6.77 -27.80
CA ASN A 702 9.75 6.33 -27.87
C ASN A 702 9.09 6.18 -26.47
N GLY A 703 8.73 7.28 -25.81
CA GLY A 703 8.05 7.28 -24.49
C GLY A 703 6.85 8.23 -24.45
N ALA A 704 6.30 8.50 -23.25
CA ALA A 704 5.17 9.40 -23.02
C ALA A 704 5.40 10.86 -23.50
N ASP A 705 6.64 11.32 -23.57
CA ASP A 705 6.98 12.66 -23.98
C ASP A 705 7.31 12.73 -25.49
N SER A 706 6.72 13.70 -26.19
CA SER A 706 7.14 14.08 -27.55
C SER A 706 8.29 15.10 -27.51
N SER A 707 8.75 15.49 -26.31
CA SER A 707 9.69 16.56 -26.03
C SER A 707 11.16 16.15 -25.90
N GLY A 708 11.45 14.85 -25.86
CA GLY A 708 12.80 14.33 -25.96
C GLY A 708 13.44 14.01 -24.61
N GLU A 709 13.06 12.86 -24.06
CA GLU A 709 13.70 12.26 -22.90
C GLU A 709 15.24 12.13 -23.04
N PRO A 710 16.02 12.42 -21.98
CA PRO A 710 17.48 12.31 -22.02
C PRO A 710 17.94 10.84 -22.11
N ALA A 711 19.16 10.66 -22.62
CA ALA A 711 19.81 9.36 -22.61
C ALA A 711 19.98 8.84 -21.18
N THR A 712 19.60 7.60 -20.93
CA THR A 712 19.64 6.98 -19.59
C THR A 712 20.59 5.79 -19.59
N ASN A 713 21.52 5.74 -18.64
CA ASN A 713 22.51 4.67 -18.55
C ASN A 713 22.23 3.74 -17.36
N ASN A 714 22.64 2.48 -17.50
CA ASN A 714 22.59 1.44 -16.46
C ASN A 714 21.16 1.04 -16.03
N VAL A 715 20.22 0.96 -16.97
CA VAL A 715 18.85 0.49 -16.70
C VAL A 715 18.86 -1.01 -16.37
N PRO A 716 18.41 -1.45 -15.17
CA PRO A 716 18.40 -2.86 -14.79
C PRO A 716 17.47 -3.72 -15.65
N GLN A 717 17.84 -4.98 -15.88
CA GLN A 717 17.05 -5.94 -16.66
C GLN A 717 16.42 -7.06 -15.84
N GLN A 718 16.78 -7.20 -14.55
CA GLN A 718 16.19 -8.20 -13.68
C GLN A 718 15.61 -7.55 -12.44
N PHE A 719 14.36 -7.89 -12.13
CA PHE A 719 13.60 -7.37 -11.01
C PHE A 719 13.04 -8.54 -10.20
N SER A 720 13.01 -8.40 -8.87
CA SER A 720 12.49 -9.43 -7.97
C SER A 720 11.66 -8.83 -6.86
N TYR A 721 10.54 -9.50 -6.57
CA TYR A 721 9.57 -9.08 -5.57
C TYR A 721 9.16 -10.30 -4.73
N CYS A 722 9.16 -10.15 -3.41
CA CYS A 722 8.95 -11.26 -2.49
C CYS A 722 7.84 -10.99 -1.49
N PHE A 723 7.04 -12.02 -1.24
CA PHE A 723 5.84 -11.98 -0.43
C PHE A 723 5.81 -13.15 0.55
N LYS A 724 5.23 -12.93 1.73
CA LYS A 724 5.13 -13.97 2.77
C LYS A 724 3.75 -14.02 3.40
N SER A 725 3.30 -15.22 3.75
CA SER A 725 2.13 -15.45 4.61
C SER A 725 2.37 -16.63 5.52
N GLY A 726 2.48 -16.40 6.83
CA GLY A 726 2.90 -17.43 7.79
C GLY A 726 4.23 -18.06 7.39
N THR A 727 4.24 -19.35 7.10
CA THR A 727 5.41 -20.10 6.58
C THR A 727 5.49 -20.13 5.05
N GLN A 728 4.47 -19.70 4.33
CA GLN A 728 4.46 -19.69 2.88
C GLN A 728 5.25 -18.50 2.35
N ARG A 729 5.99 -18.74 1.27
CA ARG A 729 6.79 -17.75 0.57
C ARG A 729 6.49 -17.84 -0.91
N SER A 730 6.43 -16.67 -1.51
CA SER A 730 6.26 -16.48 -2.93
C SER A 730 7.22 -15.41 -3.38
N MET A 731 7.90 -15.65 -4.49
CA MET A 731 8.83 -14.72 -5.10
C MET A 731 8.58 -14.70 -6.60
N ILE A 732 8.41 -13.52 -7.16
CA ILE A 732 8.31 -13.30 -8.60
C ILE A 732 9.55 -12.60 -9.09
N VAL A 733 10.13 -13.11 -10.18
CA VAL A 733 11.33 -12.59 -10.81
C VAL A 733 11.03 -12.33 -12.28
N ILE A 734 11.28 -11.10 -12.71
CA ILE A 734 11.03 -10.61 -14.07
C ILE A 734 12.37 -10.38 -14.76
N ASN A 735 12.53 -10.94 -15.95
CA ASN A 735 13.65 -10.65 -16.84
C ASN A 735 13.15 -9.82 -18.03
N THR A 736 13.55 -8.56 -18.13
CA THR A 736 13.21 -7.65 -19.23
C THR A 736 14.25 -7.64 -20.34
N ASP A 737 15.33 -8.44 -20.23
CA ASP A 737 16.28 -8.59 -21.33
C ASP A 737 15.58 -9.20 -22.56
N VAL A 738 15.59 -8.45 -23.66
CA VAL A 738 14.92 -8.79 -24.92
C VAL A 738 15.59 -9.94 -25.67
N ALA A 739 16.84 -10.29 -25.32
CA ALA A 739 17.62 -11.32 -26.01
C ALA A 739 18.34 -12.30 -25.07
N GLY A 740 18.73 -11.85 -23.88
CA GLY A 740 19.54 -12.62 -22.94
C GLY A 740 18.74 -13.48 -21.97
N SER A 741 19.22 -14.72 -21.78
CA SER A 741 18.83 -15.55 -20.63
C SER A 741 19.81 -15.33 -19.48
N HIS A 742 19.31 -15.38 -18.25
CA HIS A 742 20.08 -15.01 -17.06
C HIS A 742 20.02 -16.10 -15.99
N ALA A 743 21.18 -16.62 -15.59
CA ALA A 743 21.27 -17.63 -14.54
C ALA A 743 21.04 -16.99 -13.17
N ILE A 744 20.19 -17.57 -12.33
CA ILE A 744 19.90 -17.02 -11.01
C ILE A 744 20.41 -17.92 -9.88
N GLY A 745 20.95 -17.26 -8.86
CA GLY A 745 21.30 -17.85 -7.58
C GLY A 745 20.50 -17.22 -6.45
N PHE A 746 20.45 -17.90 -5.31
CA PHE A 746 19.83 -17.38 -4.10
C PHE A 746 20.84 -17.40 -2.96
N ALA A 747 20.81 -16.36 -2.13
CA ALA A 747 21.64 -16.25 -0.95
C ALA A 747 20.82 -15.88 0.29
N GLY A 748 21.38 -16.18 1.46
CA GLY A 748 20.77 -15.85 2.74
C GLY A 748 19.86 -16.97 3.30
N PRO A 749 19.50 -16.87 4.59
CA PRO A 749 18.78 -17.93 5.29
C PRO A 749 17.31 -18.07 4.85
N GLN A 750 16.75 -17.09 4.14
CA GLN A 750 15.39 -17.11 3.60
C GLN A 750 15.34 -17.49 2.10
N MET A 751 16.42 -18.07 1.56
CA MET A 751 16.43 -18.57 0.19
C MET A 751 15.35 -19.66 -0.03
N PRO A 752 14.82 -19.79 -1.26
CA PRO A 752 13.99 -20.93 -1.63
C PRO A 752 14.67 -22.24 -1.26
N SER A 753 13.96 -23.10 -0.55
CA SER A 753 14.50 -24.35 0.01
C SER A 753 13.43 -25.43 0.09
N GLY A 754 13.87 -26.70 0.13
CA GLY A 754 12.97 -27.84 0.11
C GLY A 754 12.28 -27.99 -1.24
N GLN A 755 10.99 -28.35 -1.21
CA GLN A 755 10.19 -28.44 -2.42
C GLN A 755 9.76 -27.03 -2.88
N VAL A 756 10.27 -26.59 -4.03
CA VAL A 756 9.92 -25.30 -4.62
C VAL A 756 9.07 -25.54 -5.86
N ILE A 757 7.91 -24.90 -5.95
CA ILE A 757 7.04 -24.92 -7.11
C ILE A 757 7.39 -23.72 -8.00
N LEU A 758 7.72 -23.99 -9.26
CA LEU A 758 7.99 -22.99 -10.28
C LEU A 758 6.79 -22.90 -11.21
N THR A 759 6.36 -21.68 -11.46
CA THR A 759 5.38 -21.33 -12.50
C THR A 759 6.01 -20.27 -13.39
N ARG A 760 5.87 -20.38 -14.71
CA ARG A 760 6.62 -19.53 -15.64
C ARG A 760 5.77 -19.06 -16.80
N TYR A 761 5.84 -17.76 -17.08
CA TYR A 761 5.43 -17.14 -18.32
C TYR A 761 6.70 -16.91 -19.15
N ALA A 762 6.89 -17.73 -20.18
CA ALA A 762 8.08 -17.70 -21.03
C ALA A 762 7.68 -17.95 -22.50
N PRO A 763 7.24 -16.91 -23.20
CA PRO A 763 6.83 -17.02 -24.60
C PRO A 763 8.04 -17.33 -25.50
N SER A 764 7.79 -17.90 -26.69
CA SER A 764 8.84 -18.26 -27.66
C SER A 764 9.41 -17.06 -28.43
N SER A 765 8.71 -15.93 -28.44
CA SER A 765 9.13 -14.66 -29.00
C SER A 765 8.51 -13.53 -28.17
N ILE A 766 9.21 -12.41 -28.05
CA ILE A 766 8.68 -11.19 -27.41
C ILE A 766 7.46 -10.62 -28.17
N SER A 767 7.39 -10.89 -29.48
CA SER A 767 6.29 -10.50 -30.37
C SER A 767 5.17 -11.55 -30.47
N ALA A 768 5.22 -12.63 -29.67
CA ALA A 768 4.18 -13.66 -29.71
C ALA A 768 2.89 -13.09 -29.12
N THR A 769 1.77 -13.25 -29.81
CA THR A 769 0.47 -12.75 -29.35
C THR A 769 -0.56 -13.88 -29.33
N ASN A 770 -1.57 -13.70 -28.48
CA ASN A 770 -2.79 -14.50 -28.49
C ASN A 770 -3.85 -13.93 -29.43
N GLU A 771 -3.62 -12.77 -30.04
CA GLU A 771 -4.55 -12.14 -30.98
C GLU A 771 -4.48 -12.72 -32.38
N ALA A 772 -5.54 -12.42 -33.15
CA ALA A 772 -5.53 -12.60 -34.59
C ALA A 772 -4.73 -11.48 -35.27
N THR A 773 -3.89 -11.81 -36.24
CA THR A 773 -3.19 -10.81 -37.08
C THR A 773 -4.18 -10.08 -37.98
N ALA A 774 -3.98 -8.78 -38.25
CA ALA A 774 -4.78 -8.05 -39.24
C ALA A 774 -4.76 -8.83 -40.57
N ASN A 775 -5.94 -9.04 -41.16
CA ASN A 775 -6.25 -9.88 -42.34
C ASN A 775 -6.71 -11.32 -42.07
N ASN A 776 -6.92 -11.74 -40.81
CA ASN A 776 -7.59 -13.01 -40.52
C ASN A 776 -9.05 -12.81 -40.03
N PRO A 777 -10.06 -12.88 -40.92
CA PRO A 777 -11.46 -12.59 -40.61
C PRO A 777 -12.15 -13.65 -39.73
N THR A 778 -11.45 -14.67 -39.25
CA THR A 778 -12.06 -15.75 -38.44
C THR A 778 -11.93 -15.56 -36.92
N ASN A 779 -11.38 -14.43 -36.43
CA ASN A 779 -11.12 -14.19 -35.00
C ASN A 779 -10.47 -15.37 -34.26
N THR A 780 -9.64 -16.15 -34.96
CA THR A 780 -8.94 -17.28 -34.35
C THR A 780 -7.73 -16.75 -33.60
N ALA A 781 -7.97 -16.30 -32.36
CA ALA A 781 -6.95 -16.18 -31.34
C ALA A 781 -6.29 -17.56 -31.16
N ALA A 782 -5.05 -17.70 -31.61
CA ALA A 782 -4.26 -18.87 -31.28
C ALA A 782 -3.69 -18.63 -29.88
N GLN A 783 -4.02 -19.49 -28.90
CA GLN A 783 -3.43 -19.44 -27.56
C GLN A 783 -1.92 -19.80 -27.61
N ASN A 784 -1.12 -18.93 -28.24
CA ASN A 784 0.30 -19.11 -28.48
C ASN A 784 1.13 -18.79 -27.23
N VAL A 785 0.60 -17.96 -26.35
CA VAL A 785 1.20 -17.54 -25.10
C VAL A 785 0.37 -18.10 -23.95
N SER A 786 1.03 -18.79 -23.02
CA SER A 786 0.41 -19.38 -21.84
C SER A 786 1.34 -19.30 -20.64
N ILE A 787 0.76 -19.43 -19.45
CA ILE A 787 1.52 -19.68 -18.22
C ILE A 787 1.78 -21.19 -18.15
N ASN A 788 3.04 -21.57 -18.07
CA ASN A 788 3.43 -22.97 -17.97
C ASN A 788 2.81 -23.60 -16.71
N ALA A 789 2.39 -24.86 -16.85
CA ALA A 789 1.90 -25.64 -15.71
C ALA A 789 2.95 -25.65 -14.57
N PRO A 790 2.53 -25.45 -13.30
CA PRO A 790 3.45 -25.45 -12.18
C PRO A 790 4.22 -26.77 -12.08
N PHE A 791 5.53 -26.71 -11.86
CA PHE A 791 6.38 -27.89 -11.68
C PHE A 791 7.28 -27.75 -10.46
N THR A 792 7.65 -28.89 -9.86
CA THR A 792 8.46 -28.91 -8.64
C THR A 792 9.95 -29.05 -8.95
N VAL A 793 10.78 -28.31 -8.23
CA VAL A 793 12.23 -28.51 -8.15
C VAL A 793 12.70 -28.60 -6.70
N ALA A 794 13.75 -29.38 -6.44
CA ALA A 794 14.31 -29.57 -5.08
C ALA A 794 15.31 -28.48 -4.67
N ASN A 795 15.92 -27.80 -5.64
CA ASN A 795 16.80 -26.66 -5.42
C ASN A 795 16.77 -25.76 -6.67
N PRO A 796 16.17 -24.58 -6.61
CA PRO A 796 16.09 -23.69 -7.76
C PRO A 796 17.39 -22.90 -8.00
N SER A 797 18.43 -23.08 -7.16
CA SER A 797 19.73 -22.43 -7.38
C SER A 797 20.37 -22.97 -8.67
N GLY A 798 20.59 -22.11 -9.66
CA GLY A 798 21.02 -22.50 -11.01
C GLY A 798 19.90 -22.57 -12.05
N ASP A 799 18.67 -22.16 -11.71
CA ASP A 799 17.65 -21.87 -12.71
C ASP A 799 18.11 -20.74 -13.66
N THR A 800 17.60 -20.73 -14.87
CA THR A 800 17.90 -19.73 -15.89
C THR A 800 16.61 -19.06 -16.31
N LEU A 801 16.51 -17.75 -16.08
CA LEU A 801 15.41 -16.92 -16.53
C LEU A 801 15.49 -16.77 -18.06
N PRO A 802 14.48 -17.20 -18.83
CA PRO A 802 14.41 -16.91 -20.25
C PRO A 802 14.31 -15.39 -20.52
N PRO A 803 14.64 -14.89 -21.72
CA PRO A 803 14.44 -13.49 -22.08
C PRO A 803 12.96 -13.09 -21.95
N TYR A 804 12.68 -11.81 -21.68
CA TYR A 804 11.32 -11.22 -21.58
C TYR A 804 10.30 -12.08 -20.82
N SER A 805 10.68 -12.64 -19.67
CA SER A 805 9.91 -13.67 -18.96
C SER A 805 9.57 -13.28 -17.52
N ILE A 806 8.58 -13.99 -16.97
CA ILE A 806 8.19 -13.90 -15.56
C ILE A 806 8.29 -15.31 -14.96
N THR A 807 9.06 -15.47 -13.89
CA THR A 807 9.12 -16.72 -13.13
C THR A 807 8.70 -16.49 -11.69
N ARG A 808 7.76 -17.32 -11.22
CA ARG A 808 7.34 -17.37 -9.83
C ARG A 808 7.88 -18.62 -9.14
N TYR A 809 8.38 -18.45 -7.92
CA TYR A 809 8.88 -19.48 -7.02
C TYR A 809 8.04 -19.49 -5.76
N ASP A 810 7.42 -20.62 -5.46
CA ASP A 810 6.66 -20.82 -4.23
C ASP A 810 7.28 -21.92 -3.38
N TRP A 811 7.44 -21.66 -2.09
CA TRP A 811 7.93 -22.67 -1.15
C TRP A 811 7.37 -22.44 0.24
N THR A 812 7.44 -23.49 1.06
CA THR A 812 7.19 -23.35 2.50
C THR A 812 8.53 -23.17 3.19
N ALA A 813 8.74 -22.03 3.84
CA ALA A 813 9.90 -21.81 4.68
C ALA A 813 9.95 -22.92 5.73
N SER A 814 11.07 -23.65 5.77
CA SER A 814 11.29 -24.65 6.80
C SER A 814 11.27 -23.96 8.16
N THR A 815 10.30 -24.28 9.00
CA THR A 815 10.51 -24.08 10.43
C THR A 815 11.66 -25.00 10.77
N ASN A 816 12.80 -24.45 11.18
CA ASN A 816 13.78 -25.24 11.90
C ASN A 816 13.14 -25.63 13.23
N THR A 817 12.20 -26.58 13.20
CA THR A 817 11.94 -27.44 14.35
C THR A 817 13.19 -28.30 14.47
N VAL A 818 14.18 -27.72 15.13
CA VAL A 818 15.34 -28.47 15.60
C VAL A 818 14.74 -29.63 16.39
N SER A 819 14.83 -30.86 15.87
CA SER A 819 14.58 -32.03 16.69
C SER A 819 15.38 -31.85 17.97
N PRO A 820 14.76 -31.93 19.16
CA PRO A 820 15.44 -31.63 20.40
C PRO A 820 16.78 -32.35 20.42
N THR A 821 17.87 -31.60 20.66
CA THR A 821 19.23 -32.12 20.59
C THR A 821 19.32 -33.34 21.51
N ALA A 822 19.85 -34.45 21.01
CA ALA A 822 19.97 -35.68 21.79
C ALA A 822 20.69 -35.38 23.11
N SER A 823 20.08 -35.79 24.22
CA SER A 823 20.69 -35.66 25.55
C SER A 823 21.17 -37.01 26.06
N ASN A 824 22.14 -36.99 26.96
CA ASN A 824 22.63 -38.20 27.62
C ASN A 824 22.71 -37.98 29.13
N ALA A 825 21.83 -38.64 29.88
CA ALA A 825 21.87 -38.68 31.34
C ALA A 825 22.85 -39.77 31.81
N THR A 826 23.72 -39.45 32.75
CA THR A 826 24.59 -40.41 33.45
C THR A 826 24.43 -40.25 34.95
N LEU A 827 24.68 -41.30 35.73
CA LEU A 827 24.49 -41.32 37.17
C LEU A 827 25.76 -41.76 37.88
N THR A 828 26.14 -41.05 38.95
CA THR A 828 27.18 -41.44 39.89
C THR A 828 26.68 -41.31 41.33
N VAL A 829 27.34 -42.02 42.24
CA VAL A 829 27.08 -41.97 43.69
C VAL A 829 28.37 -41.69 44.44
N SER A 830 28.29 -40.93 45.54
CA SER A 830 29.45 -40.57 46.38
C SER A 830 30.13 -41.78 47.04
N ASP A 831 29.39 -42.85 47.26
CA ASP A 831 29.88 -44.14 47.77
C ASP A 831 29.00 -45.27 47.21
N THR A 832 29.61 -46.28 46.59
CA THR A 832 28.91 -47.43 46.02
C THR A 832 28.68 -48.56 47.04
N ALA A 833 29.28 -48.45 48.23
CA ALA A 833 29.11 -49.40 49.33
C ALA A 833 28.99 -48.69 50.70
N PRO A 834 28.03 -47.75 50.87
CA PRO A 834 27.89 -47.00 52.12
C PRO A 834 27.45 -47.92 53.26
N LEU A 835 27.75 -47.51 54.50
CA LEU A 835 27.19 -48.16 55.69
C LEU A 835 25.82 -47.57 56.04
N THR A 836 24.94 -48.36 56.64
CA THR A 836 23.61 -47.91 57.07
C THR A 836 23.72 -46.68 57.98
N GLY A 837 22.93 -45.64 57.68
CA GLY A 837 22.94 -44.35 58.38
C GLY A 837 23.97 -43.34 57.87
N VAL A 838 24.80 -43.71 56.88
CA VAL A 838 25.69 -42.77 56.18
C VAL A 838 24.94 -42.16 54.99
N PRO A 839 24.85 -40.83 54.87
CA PRO A 839 24.22 -40.19 53.73
C PRO A 839 25.03 -40.43 52.45
N VAL A 840 24.34 -40.69 51.34
CA VAL A 840 24.95 -40.81 50.01
C VAL A 840 24.42 -39.74 49.07
N VAL A 841 25.31 -39.20 48.25
CA VAL A 841 24.97 -38.17 47.26
C VAL A 841 24.88 -38.81 45.88
N LEU A 842 23.70 -38.76 45.29
CA LEU A 842 23.45 -39.13 43.90
C LEU A 842 23.64 -37.91 43.01
N THR A 843 24.42 -38.05 41.95
CA THR A 843 24.65 -37.00 40.96
C THR A 843 24.32 -37.52 39.58
N SER A 844 23.28 -36.95 38.96
CA SER A 844 22.99 -37.18 37.56
C SER A 844 23.56 -36.04 36.73
N THR A 845 24.36 -36.34 35.72
CA THR A 845 24.79 -35.33 34.73
C THR A 845 24.06 -35.54 33.41
N VAL A 846 23.57 -34.47 32.79
CA VAL A 846 22.88 -34.49 31.50
C VAL A 846 23.72 -33.68 30.52
N ALA A 847 24.24 -34.35 29.49
CA ALA A 847 24.95 -33.70 28.40
C ALA A 847 23.97 -33.40 27.25
N PRO A 848 24.08 -32.22 26.58
CA PRO A 848 24.99 -31.12 26.91
C PRO A 848 24.54 -30.36 28.18
N SER A 849 25.48 -29.72 28.89
CA SER A 849 25.23 -29.08 30.19
C SER A 849 24.29 -27.86 30.15
N ALA A 850 23.97 -27.39 28.95
CA ALA A 850 22.95 -26.39 28.69
C ALA A 850 21.51 -26.95 28.75
N ALA A 851 21.34 -28.27 28.90
CA ALA A 851 20.05 -28.87 29.20
C ALA A 851 19.48 -28.30 30.50
N THR A 852 18.16 -28.06 30.52
CA THR A 852 17.41 -27.50 31.66
C THR A 852 16.22 -28.39 31.98
N GLY A 853 15.70 -28.33 33.20
CA GLY A 853 14.56 -29.14 33.64
C GLY A 853 14.86 -29.88 34.93
N THR A 854 14.31 -31.08 35.10
CA THR A 854 14.49 -31.89 36.31
C THR A 854 14.92 -33.32 35.96
N VAL A 855 15.61 -33.96 36.90
CA VAL A 855 15.97 -35.37 36.84
C VAL A 855 15.28 -36.10 37.99
N THR A 856 14.61 -37.21 37.68
CA THR A 856 13.98 -38.07 38.68
C THR A 856 14.87 -39.29 38.96
N PHE A 857 15.21 -39.50 40.23
CA PHE A 857 15.95 -40.68 40.69
C PHE A 857 14.97 -41.78 41.08
N GLN A 858 15.25 -42.99 40.63
CA GLN A 858 14.43 -44.17 40.87
C GLN A 858 15.28 -45.29 41.48
N ASP A 859 14.70 -46.05 42.41
CA ASP A 859 15.30 -47.26 42.98
C ASP A 859 14.42 -48.46 42.60
N PHE A 860 15.01 -49.45 41.93
CA PHE A 860 14.28 -50.55 41.30
C PHE A 860 13.11 -50.09 40.41
N GLY A 861 13.27 -48.94 39.74
CA GLY A 861 12.25 -48.33 38.87
C GLY A 861 11.18 -47.50 39.59
N ALA A 862 11.16 -47.47 40.93
CA ALA A 862 10.26 -46.61 41.70
C ALA A 862 10.91 -45.24 41.96
N ALA A 863 10.27 -44.16 41.50
CA ALA A 863 10.74 -42.80 41.79
C ALA A 863 10.65 -42.48 43.28
N PHE A 864 11.75 -42.02 43.87
CA PHE A 864 11.80 -41.61 45.28
C PHE A 864 12.29 -40.17 45.48
N ALA A 865 12.87 -39.56 44.44
CA ALA A 865 13.32 -38.18 44.49
C ALA A 865 13.36 -37.52 43.10
N THR A 866 13.18 -36.20 43.07
CA THR A 866 13.39 -35.38 41.87
C THR A 866 14.29 -34.21 42.25
N ALA A 867 15.27 -33.89 41.41
CA ALA A 867 16.18 -32.76 41.60
C ALA A 867 16.23 -31.88 40.34
N PRO A 868 16.32 -30.55 40.49
CA PRO A 868 16.49 -29.65 39.34
C PRO A 868 17.86 -29.83 38.70
N LEU A 869 17.90 -29.68 37.38
CA LEU A 869 19.13 -29.69 36.59
C LEU A 869 19.72 -28.27 36.61
N ILE A 870 20.84 -28.08 37.32
CA ILE A 870 21.55 -26.81 37.45
C ILE A 870 22.93 -26.98 36.80
N GLY A 871 23.16 -26.30 35.68
CA GLY A 871 24.41 -26.42 34.93
C GLY A 871 24.67 -27.83 34.38
N GLY A 872 23.62 -28.56 33.99
CA GLY A 872 23.74 -29.93 33.49
C GLY A 872 23.89 -31.00 34.58
N SER A 873 23.76 -30.64 35.85
CA SER A 873 23.88 -31.57 36.98
C SER A 873 22.65 -31.49 37.89
N ALA A 874 22.11 -32.64 38.26
CA ALA A 874 21.06 -32.78 39.25
C ALA A 874 21.62 -33.61 40.40
N ILE A 875 21.61 -33.04 41.62
CA ILE A 875 22.22 -33.64 42.81
C ILE A 875 21.13 -33.88 43.85
N TYR A 876 21.11 -35.08 44.42
CA TYR A 876 20.21 -35.44 45.50
C TYR A 876 20.96 -36.22 46.60
N THR A 877 20.85 -35.75 47.84
CA THR A 877 21.43 -36.44 49.00
C THR A 877 20.39 -37.34 49.63
N VAL A 878 20.63 -38.64 49.59
CA VAL A 878 19.85 -39.64 50.31
C VAL A 878 20.37 -39.70 51.75
N ALA A 879 19.57 -39.28 52.72
CA ALA A 879 19.98 -39.19 54.12
C ALA A 879 20.40 -40.54 54.72
N SER A 880 19.74 -41.62 54.29
CA SER A 880 20.10 -43.00 54.60
C SER A 880 19.42 -43.95 53.62
N LEU A 881 20.14 -44.95 53.12
CA LEU A 881 19.54 -46.10 52.46
C LEU A 881 19.46 -47.27 53.44
N THR A 882 18.47 -48.14 53.26
CA THR A 882 18.32 -49.36 54.05
C THR A 882 19.45 -50.33 53.74
N ALA A 883 19.86 -51.16 54.70
CA ALA A 883 20.81 -52.24 54.44
C ALA A 883 20.28 -53.17 53.33
N GLY A 884 21.12 -53.53 52.36
CA GLY A 884 20.74 -54.36 51.23
C GLY A 884 21.17 -53.81 49.87
N SER A 885 20.72 -54.47 48.80
CA SER A 885 21.02 -54.08 47.42
C SER A 885 20.03 -53.03 46.92
N HIS A 886 20.52 -52.04 46.19
CA HIS A 886 19.75 -50.99 45.52
C HIS A 886 20.16 -50.90 44.05
N THR A 887 19.23 -50.52 43.17
CA THR A 887 19.50 -50.29 41.74
C THR A 887 18.94 -48.94 41.32
N ILE A 888 19.82 -47.94 41.24
CA ILE A 888 19.42 -46.55 41.04
C ILE A 888 19.53 -46.15 39.57
N THR A 889 18.51 -45.50 39.02
CA THR A 889 18.54 -44.84 37.70
C THR A 889 18.15 -43.38 37.82
N ALA A 890 18.69 -42.54 36.94
CA ALA A 890 18.33 -41.13 36.80
C ALA A 890 17.65 -40.88 35.44
N VAL A 891 16.44 -40.32 35.48
CA VAL A 891 15.59 -40.08 34.30
C VAL A 891 15.42 -38.58 34.09
N TYR A 892 15.96 -38.07 32.98
CA TYR A 892 15.75 -36.70 32.51
C TYR A 892 14.58 -36.68 31.51
N ALA A 893 13.54 -35.89 31.81
CA ALA A 893 12.30 -35.87 31.03
C ALA A 893 12.39 -35.09 29.69
N GLY A 894 13.50 -34.39 29.43
CA GLY A 894 13.65 -33.53 28.24
C GLY A 894 12.95 -32.17 28.37
N ASN A 895 13.08 -31.35 27.33
CA ASN A 895 12.37 -30.08 27.14
C ASN A 895 12.21 -29.75 25.64
N SER A 896 11.77 -28.54 25.29
CA SER A 896 11.59 -28.11 23.89
C SER A 896 12.89 -28.05 23.07
N THR A 897 14.06 -28.13 23.71
CA THR A 897 15.38 -28.00 23.10
C THR A 897 16.22 -29.29 23.19
N TYR A 898 16.01 -30.13 24.19
CA TYR A 898 16.75 -31.38 24.43
C TYR A 898 15.83 -32.58 24.66
N ALA A 899 16.13 -33.72 24.03
CA ALA A 899 15.31 -34.93 24.16
C ALA A 899 15.42 -35.55 25.57
N ALA A 900 14.43 -36.36 25.97
CA ALA A 900 14.49 -37.14 27.22
C ALA A 900 15.61 -38.19 27.16
N SER A 901 16.23 -38.50 28.31
CA SER A 901 17.27 -39.54 28.42
C SER A 901 17.27 -40.20 29.81
N THR A 902 17.74 -41.44 29.88
CA THR A 902 17.82 -42.22 31.12
C THR A 902 19.23 -42.78 31.30
N SER A 903 19.77 -42.70 32.51
CA SER A 903 21.09 -43.25 32.81
C SER A 903 21.10 -44.77 32.76
N ALA A 904 22.30 -45.36 32.59
CA ALA A 904 22.49 -46.76 32.95
C ALA A 904 22.14 -46.99 34.43
N PRO A 905 21.58 -48.16 34.80
CA PRO A 905 21.32 -48.51 36.20
C PRO A 905 22.63 -48.65 36.99
N LEU A 906 22.67 -48.02 38.16
CA LEU A 906 23.78 -48.07 39.09
C LEU A 906 23.40 -48.99 40.26
N ALA A 907 24.08 -50.13 40.35
CA ALA A 907 23.93 -51.05 41.48
C ALA A 907 24.78 -50.58 42.67
N MET A 908 24.21 -50.60 43.87
CA MET A 908 24.94 -50.33 45.11
C MET A 908 24.49 -51.26 46.24
N MET A 909 25.40 -51.58 47.15
CA MET A 909 25.13 -52.46 48.29
C MET A 909 25.41 -51.74 49.59
N VAL A 910 24.37 -51.50 50.39
CA VAL A 910 24.47 -50.79 51.66
C VAL A 910 24.77 -51.80 52.76
N GLY A 911 25.94 -51.67 53.41
CA GLY A 911 26.43 -52.57 54.44
C GLY A 911 25.97 -52.22 55.86
N ASP A 912 26.03 -53.19 56.77
CA ASP A 912 25.87 -52.97 58.21
C ASP A 912 27.18 -52.42 58.84
N LEU A 913 27.07 -51.51 59.81
CA LEU A 913 28.23 -50.97 60.54
C LEU A 913 28.99 -52.08 61.29
N PRO A 914 30.32 -52.28 61.07
CA PRO A 914 31.10 -53.25 61.84
C PRO A 914 31.39 -52.75 63.26
N ALA A 915 31.12 -53.59 64.26
CA ALA A 915 31.43 -53.30 65.66
C ALA A 915 32.96 -53.28 65.91
N LEU A 916 33.49 -52.13 66.37
CA LEU A 916 34.92 -51.92 66.70
C LEU A 916 35.08 -51.05 67.98
N PRO A 917 36.25 -51.08 68.67
CA PRO A 917 36.38 -50.99 70.14
C PRO A 917 36.15 -49.61 70.81
N THR A 918 35.77 -49.65 72.09
CA THR A 918 34.98 -48.65 72.84
C THR A 918 35.73 -47.51 73.54
N ASN A 919 36.96 -47.11 73.15
CA ASN A 919 37.67 -46.09 73.95
C ASN A 919 38.53 -45.06 73.20
N ARG A 920 38.08 -44.59 72.04
CA ARG A 920 38.63 -43.37 71.42
C ARG A 920 37.96 -42.13 72.00
N LYS A 921 38.70 -41.03 72.18
CA LYS A 921 38.09 -39.76 72.57
C LYS A 921 37.27 -39.23 71.37
N PRO A 922 35.96 -38.95 71.53
CA PRO A 922 35.20 -38.31 70.48
C PRO A 922 35.81 -36.94 70.20
N THR A 923 35.74 -36.52 68.94
CA THR A 923 36.11 -35.17 68.52
C THR A 923 34.93 -34.54 67.80
N SER A 924 34.86 -33.21 67.79
CA SER A 924 33.98 -32.47 66.90
C SER A 924 34.79 -31.52 66.04
N THR A 925 34.43 -31.39 64.77
CA THR A 925 35.09 -30.48 63.82
C THR A 925 34.13 -29.36 63.44
N THR A 926 34.60 -28.11 63.43
CA THR A 926 33.82 -26.93 63.00
C THR A 926 34.58 -26.14 61.95
N LEU A 927 33.86 -25.38 61.12
CA LEU A 927 34.44 -24.46 60.14
C LEU A 927 34.27 -23.00 60.56
N SER A 928 35.23 -22.16 60.18
CA SER A 928 35.13 -20.71 60.27
C SER A 928 35.69 -20.03 59.02
N PHE A 929 35.12 -18.87 58.70
CA PHE A 929 35.34 -18.08 57.49
C PHE A 929 35.63 -16.62 57.86
N PRO A 930 36.28 -15.81 57.00
CA PRO A 930 36.34 -14.37 57.18
C PRO A 930 34.93 -13.75 57.22
N SER A 931 34.77 -12.64 57.95
CA SER A 931 33.47 -12.06 58.34
C SER A 931 32.66 -11.43 57.19
N SER A 932 33.20 -11.37 55.98
CA SER A 932 32.54 -10.87 54.77
C SER A 932 32.52 -11.93 53.68
N ASN A 933 31.38 -12.06 52.99
CA ASN A 933 31.29 -12.92 51.81
C ASN A 933 32.34 -12.53 50.76
N PRO A 934 33.07 -13.49 50.18
CA PRO A 934 34.07 -13.20 49.16
C PRO A 934 33.41 -12.71 47.86
N ALA A 935 34.06 -11.79 47.15
CA ALA A 935 33.63 -11.40 45.81
C ALA A 935 33.91 -12.54 44.81
N GLY A 936 33.09 -12.70 43.77
CA GLY A 936 33.40 -13.64 42.69
C GLY A 936 34.80 -13.40 42.10
N ASN A 937 35.54 -14.49 41.86
CA ASN A 937 36.95 -14.54 41.45
C ASN A 937 37.97 -14.02 42.48
N SER A 938 37.60 -13.85 43.75
CA SER A 938 38.53 -13.53 44.85
C SER A 938 39.01 -14.79 45.60
N SER A 939 40.13 -14.67 46.32
CA SER A 939 40.66 -15.72 47.20
C SER A 939 40.27 -15.49 48.66
N PHE A 940 40.09 -16.58 49.42
CA PHE A 940 39.84 -16.52 50.86
C PHE A 940 40.37 -17.79 51.57
N THR A 941 40.39 -17.78 52.90
CA THR A 941 40.86 -18.93 53.70
C THR A 941 39.73 -19.53 54.54
N ILE A 942 39.76 -20.85 54.68
CA ILE A 942 38.86 -21.66 55.52
C ILE A 942 39.69 -22.22 56.67
N VAL A 943 39.19 -22.07 57.90
CA VAL A 943 39.83 -22.66 59.08
C VAL A 943 38.91 -23.74 59.67
N ALA A 944 39.38 -24.98 59.69
CA ALA A 944 38.75 -26.08 60.41
C ALA A 944 39.37 -26.22 61.80
N SER A 945 38.53 -26.31 62.83
CA SER A 945 38.95 -26.43 64.23
C SER A 945 38.38 -27.69 64.86
N THR A 946 39.17 -28.37 65.67
CA THR A 946 38.72 -29.46 66.55
C THR A 946 38.40 -28.93 67.95
N ASP A 947 37.61 -29.68 68.71
CA ASP A 947 37.19 -29.40 70.09
C ASP A 947 38.34 -29.34 71.13
N SER A 948 39.55 -29.74 70.75
CA SER A 948 40.74 -29.59 71.59
C SER A 948 42.00 -29.25 70.79
N THR A 949 42.88 -28.46 71.39
CA THR A 949 44.21 -28.11 70.84
C THR A 949 45.21 -29.27 70.87
N SER A 950 44.86 -30.37 71.56
CA SER A 950 45.66 -31.59 71.68
C SER A 950 45.37 -32.65 70.60
N VAL A 951 44.37 -32.42 69.75
CA VAL A 951 44.04 -33.31 68.62
C VAL A 951 45.10 -33.16 67.52
N THR A 952 45.68 -34.29 67.10
CA THR A 952 46.67 -34.38 66.02
C THR A 952 46.08 -35.10 64.82
N GLY A 953 46.59 -34.84 63.61
CA GLY A 953 46.19 -35.56 62.40
C GLY A 953 45.90 -34.61 61.23
N THR A 954 45.04 -35.05 60.31
CA THR A 954 44.78 -34.34 59.04
C THR A 954 43.28 -34.08 58.87
N ILE A 955 42.95 -32.88 58.39
CA ILE A 955 41.62 -32.49 57.94
C ILE A 955 41.60 -32.52 56.41
N LYS A 956 40.54 -33.07 55.82
CA LYS A 956 40.24 -32.98 54.38
C LYS A 956 39.09 -31.99 54.17
N PHE A 957 39.27 -31.03 53.27
CA PHE A 957 38.30 -29.99 52.94
C PHE A 957 37.57 -30.30 51.64
N PHE A 958 36.29 -29.96 51.59
CA PHE A 958 35.41 -30.21 50.46
C PHE A 958 34.60 -28.96 50.12
N ASP A 959 34.32 -28.78 48.83
CA ASP A 959 33.26 -27.90 48.30
C ASP A 959 32.25 -28.78 47.56
N GLY A 960 31.08 -28.98 48.17
CA GLY A 960 30.16 -30.04 47.80
C GLY A 960 30.85 -31.41 47.80
N PRO A 961 30.79 -32.20 46.71
CA PRO A 961 31.49 -33.49 46.62
C PRO A 961 32.98 -33.36 46.26
N THR A 962 33.45 -32.16 45.88
CA THR A 962 34.81 -31.97 45.36
C THR A 962 35.80 -31.82 46.50
N SER A 963 36.74 -32.75 46.60
CA SER A 963 37.88 -32.62 47.52
C SER A 963 38.78 -31.47 47.10
N LEU A 964 38.87 -30.44 47.92
CA LEU A 964 39.74 -29.29 47.68
C LEU A 964 41.21 -29.64 48.02
N GLY A 965 41.41 -30.36 49.11
CA GLY A 965 42.74 -30.76 49.57
C GLY A 965 42.76 -31.12 51.05
N THR A 966 43.95 -31.35 51.58
CA THR A 966 44.16 -31.70 53.00
C THR A 966 45.10 -30.73 53.69
N ALA A 967 44.85 -30.43 54.97
CA ALA A 967 45.78 -29.69 55.82
C ALA A 967 45.99 -30.39 57.16
N LYS A 968 47.22 -30.34 57.68
CA LYS A 968 47.57 -30.91 58.98
C LYS A 968 47.04 -30.03 60.12
N LEU A 969 46.58 -30.66 61.19
CA LEU A 969 46.22 -29.96 62.43
C LEU A 969 47.47 -29.42 63.12
N SER A 970 47.44 -28.13 63.46
CA SER A 970 48.41 -27.46 64.32
C SER A 970 47.66 -26.81 65.48
N ARG A 971 47.91 -27.29 66.70
CA ARG A 971 47.19 -26.88 67.94
C ARG A 971 45.66 -26.93 67.78
N GLY A 972 45.14 -27.96 67.12
CA GLY A 972 43.70 -28.16 66.90
C GLY A 972 43.09 -27.42 65.70
N ASN A 973 43.87 -26.66 64.92
CA ASN A 973 43.38 -25.94 63.73
C ASN A 973 44.07 -26.39 62.44
N ALA A 974 43.35 -26.41 61.33
CA ALA A 974 43.86 -26.61 59.98
C ALA A 974 43.35 -25.50 59.05
N VAL A 975 44.24 -24.88 58.27
CA VAL A 975 43.91 -23.74 57.39
C VAL A 975 44.05 -24.16 55.93
N TYR A 976 43.06 -23.84 55.10
CA TYR A 976 43.06 -24.09 53.66
C TYR A 976 42.74 -22.81 52.88
N THR A 977 43.52 -22.51 51.84
CA THR A 977 43.32 -21.32 50.97
C THR A 977 42.57 -21.72 49.70
N VAL A 978 41.43 -21.07 49.45
CA VAL A 978 40.69 -21.14 48.18
C VAL A 978 41.20 -20.02 47.28
N ASN A 979 41.86 -20.37 46.17
CA ASN A 979 42.57 -19.40 45.31
C ASN A 979 41.65 -18.55 44.42
N SER A 980 40.45 -19.03 44.11
CA SER A 980 39.41 -18.31 43.38
C SER A 980 38.07 -19.01 43.64
N ILE A 981 37.04 -18.24 43.98
CA ILE A 981 35.66 -18.73 44.14
C ILE A 981 34.80 -18.22 43.00
N ALA A 982 34.08 -19.11 42.31
CA ALA A 982 33.13 -18.69 41.28
C ALA A 982 31.93 -17.96 41.93
N PRO A 983 31.27 -17.01 41.24
CA PRO A 983 30.00 -16.46 41.73
C PRO A 983 28.96 -17.57 41.99
N GLY A 984 28.20 -17.46 43.09
CA GLY A 984 27.18 -18.45 43.45
C GLY A 984 27.32 -19.02 44.85
N THR A 985 26.57 -20.09 45.13
CA THR A 985 26.51 -20.74 46.45
C THR A 985 27.44 -21.94 46.51
N HIS A 986 28.33 -21.96 47.50
CA HIS A 986 29.30 -23.02 47.74
C HIS A 986 29.01 -23.70 49.09
N LEU A 987 29.22 -25.02 49.16
CA LEU A 987 28.84 -25.85 50.31
C LEU A 987 30.10 -26.48 50.92
N TYR A 988 30.73 -25.78 51.85
CA TYR A 988 32.00 -26.23 52.43
C TYR A 988 31.79 -27.20 53.59
N SER A 989 32.57 -28.28 53.60
CA SER A 989 32.66 -29.20 54.75
C SER A 989 34.10 -29.65 54.99
N ALA A 990 34.39 -30.09 56.20
CA ALA A 990 35.68 -30.62 56.59
C ALA A 990 35.53 -31.94 57.34
N ALA A 991 36.31 -32.95 56.96
CA ALA A 991 36.35 -34.24 57.63
C ALA A 991 37.70 -34.46 58.33
N TYR A 992 37.66 -34.62 59.65
CA TYR A 992 38.76 -35.18 60.42
C TYR A 992 38.73 -36.70 60.30
N LEU A 993 39.81 -37.26 59.77
CA LEU A 993 39.88 -38.69 59.43
C LEU A 993 40.13 -39.59 60.65
N GLY A 994 40.26 -39.02 61.85
CA GLY A 994 40.57 -39.74 63.07
C GLY A 994 42.03 -40.18 63.16
N THR A 995 42.42 -40.70 64.32
CA THR A 995 43.70 -41.36 64.58
C THR A 995 43.47 -42.60 65.45
N SER A 996 44.53 -43.28 65.89
CA SER A 996 44.42 -44.34 66.89
C SER A 996 43.86 -43.87 68.24
N LEU A 997 43.93 -42.56 68.55
CA LEU A 997 43.53 -41.98 69.84
C LEU A 997 42.20 -41.18 69.78
N TYR A 998 41.88 -40.64 68.60
CA TYR A 998 40.73 -39.75 68.39
C TYR A 998 39.79 -40.32 67.32
N SER A 999 38.49 -40.25 67.57
CA SER A 999 37.48 -40.66 66.59
C SER A 999 37.47 -39.74 65.37
N ALA A 1000 37.00 -40.24 64.21
CA ALA A 1000 36.76 -39.37 63.07
C ALA A 1000 35.54 -38.48 63.33
N SER A 1001 35.54 -37.28 62.76
CA SER A 1001 34.43 -36.34 62.88
C SER A 1001 34.31 -35.48 61.63
N THR A 1002 33.10 -35.10 61.26
CA THR A 1002 32.83 -34.24 60.10
C THR A 1002 32.16 -32.97 60.58
N SER A 1003 32.54 -31.83 60.02
CA SER A 1003 31.87 -30.58 60.29
C SER A 1003 30.47 -30.56 59.69
N PRO A 1004 29.53 -29.78 60.25
CA PRO A 1004 28.36 -29.35 59.51
C PRO A 1004 28.78 -28.66 58.20
N VAL A 1005 27.88 -28.70 57.20
CA VAL A 1005 28.06 -27.95 55.95
C VAL A 1005 27.89 -26.46 56.25
N SER A 1006 28.85 -25.66 55.81
CA SER A 1006 28.77 -24.20 55.87
C SER A 1006 28.55 -23.63 54.47
N VAL A 1007 27.52 -22.80 54.35
CA VAL A 1007 27.14 -22.15 53.10
C VAL A 1007 27.93 -20.84 52.97
N VAL A 1008 28.68 -20.70 51.88
CA VAL A 1008 29.34 -19.44 51.52
C VAL A 1008 28.79 -19.00 50.17
N THR A 1009 28.27 -17.77 50.11
CA THR A 1009 27.76 -17.20 48.87
C THR A 1009 28.76 -16.18 48.34
N ALA A 1010 29.37 -16.47 47.19
CA ALA A 1010 30.20 -15.51 46.49
C ALA A 1010 29.33 -14.54 45.68
N ALA A 1011 29.59 -13.23 45.82
CA ALA A 1011 28.82 -12.21 45.12
C ALA A 1011 29.03 -12.26 43.59
N THR A 1012 27.99 -11.90 42.83
CA THR A 1012 28.06 -11.72 41.37
C THR A 1012 29.04 -10.62 40.98
N ILE A 1013 29.62 -10.74 39.79
CA ILE A 1013 30.59 -9.77 39.25
C ILE A 1013 29.83 -8.48 38.90
N PRO A 1014 30.18 -7.31 39.50
CA PRO A 1014 29.50 -6.06 39.19
C PRO A 1014 29.67 -5.67 37.73
N THR A 1015 28.61 -5.18 37.10
CA THR A 1015 28.63 -4.59 35.75
C THR A 1015 28.30 -3.11 35.83
N THR A 1016 28.75 -2.34 34.83
CA THR A 1016 28.24 -0.98 34.58
C THR A 1016 27.59 -0.95 33.20
N LEU A 1017 26.52 -0.16 33.04
CA LEU A 1017 25.78 -0.04 31.80
C LEU A 1017 25.78 1.40 31.33
N GLN A 1018 26.20 1.62 30.08
CA GLN A 1018 26.15 2.92 29.42
C GLN A 1018 25.11 2.89 28.32
N LEU A 1019 24.28 3.92 28.22
CA LEU A 1019 23.36 4.14 27.11
C LEU A 1019 23.89 5.29 26.26
N THR A 1020 23.66 5.22 24.95
CA THR A 1020 23.91 6.30 23.98
C THR A 1020 22.74 6.36 23.00
N SER A 1021 22.43 7.55 22.49
CA SER A 1021 21.44 7.77 21.43
C SER A 1021 22.11 8.28 20.17
N SER A 1022 21.61 7.94 18.99
CA SER A 1022 22.07 8.50 17.71
C SER A 1022 21.76 9.99 17.55
N SER A 1023 20.79 10.51 18.29
CA SER A 1023 20.50 11.94 18.38
C SER A 1023 19.89 12.30 19.74
N THR A 1024 20.29 13.45 20.30
CA THR A 1024 19.69 14.03 21.51
C THR A 1024 18.65 15.12 21.20
N ALA A 1025 18.56 15.55 19.93
CA ALA A 1025 17.57 16.50 19.44
C ALA A 1025 17.07 16.09 18.03
N PRO A 1026 16.36 14.96 17.90
CA PRO A 1026 15.78 14.52 16.62
C PRO A 1026 14.55 15.34 16.25
N ALA A 1027 14.16 15.36 14.98
CA ALA A 1027 12.84 15.85 14.61
C ALA A 1027 11.75 14.88 15.09
N VAL A 1028 10.61 15.39 15.55
CA VAL A 1028 9.42 14.57 15.85
C VAL A 1028 9.09 13.66 14.66
N GLY A 1029 8.84 12.39 14.91
CA GLY A 1029 8.61 11.36 13.90
C GLY A 1029 9.87 10.69 13.35
N SER A 1030 11.07 11.21 13.67
CA SER A 1030 12.33 10.60 13.23
C SER A 1030 12.66 9.32 14.00
N SER A 1031 13.32 8.38 13.33
CA SER A 1031 13.87 7.19 13.96
C SER A 1031 15.14 7.53 14.74
N ILE A 1032 15.29 6.97 15.94
CA ILE A 1032 16.54 7.06 16.73
C ILE A 1032 17.06 5.67 17.12
N LEU A 1033 18.38 5.53 17.18
CA LEU A 1033 19.07 4.31 17.63
C LEU A 1033 19.55 4.51 19.07
N LEU A 1034 19.06 3.65 19.98
CA LEU A 1034 19.52 3.54 21.35
C LEU A 1034 20.51 2.37 21.46
N LYS A 1035 21.74 2.66 21.88
CA LYS A 1035 22.81 1.66 22.06
C LYS A 1035 23.21 1.57 23.52
N ALA A 1036 22.98 0.40 24.12
CA ALA A 1036 23.37 0.07 25.47
C ALA A 1036 24.65 -0.80 25.47
N SER A 1037 25.66 -0.40 26.23
CA SER A 1037 26.96 -1.09 26.35
C SER A 1037 27.22 -1.50 27.80
N VAL A 1038 27.37 -2.81 28.05
CA VAL A 1038 27.66 -3.37 29.39
C VAL A 1038 29.17 -3.60 29.52
N VAL A 1039 29.79 -3.00 30.55
CA VAL A 1039 31.21 -3.17 30.86
C VAL A 1039 31.44 -4.50 31.57
N SER A 1040 31.42 -5.54 30.77
CA SER A 1040 32.09 -6.84 30.88
C SER A 1040 31.68 -7.55 29.60
N SER A 1041 32.54 -7.59 28.57
CA SER A 1041 32.14 -8.07 27.23
C SER A 1041 31.74 -9.55 27.19
N ALA A 1042 32.00 -10.30 28.27
CA ALA A 1042 31.55 -11.66 28.50
C ALA A 1042 30.16 -11.76 29.18
N ALA A 1043 29.57 -10.63 29.59
CA ALA A 1043 28.20 -10.56 30.08
C ALA A 1043 27.20 -10.88 28.94
N SER A 1044 26.23 -11.71 29.26
CA SER A 1044 25.21 -12.22 28.34
C SER A 1044 23.82 -12.00 28.91
N GLY A 1045 22.81 -11.97 28.04
CA GLY A 1045 21.41 -11.76 28.44
C GLY A 1045 20.74 -10.63 27.64
N THR A 1046 19.65 -10.09 28.18
CA THR A 1046 18.83 -9.07 27.54
C THR A 1046 18.97 -7.72 28.24
N VAL A 1047 18.94 -6.63 27.47
CA VAL A 1047 18.82 -5.26 27.96
C VAL A 1047 17.44 -4.72 27.61
N SER A 1048 16.73 -4.17 28.59
CA SER A 1048 15.47 -3.47 28.40
C SER A 1048 15.72 -1.97 28.23
N PHE A 1049 15.10 -1.35 27.24
CA PHE A 1049 15.12 0.09 27.00
C PHE A 1049 13.81 0.69 27.52
N LEU A 1050 13.91 1.80 28.25
CA LEU A 1050 12.78 2.45 28.89
C LEU A 1050 12.73 3.93 28.53
N ASP A 1051 11.52 4.46 28.41
CA ASP A 1051 11.24 5.90 28.40
C ASP A 1051 10.49 6.25 29.68
N GLY A 1052 11.15 7.00 30.57
CA GLY A 1052 10.71 7.13 31.96
C GLY A 1052 10.68 5.77 32.67
N SER A 1053 9.48 5.28 33.00
CA SER A 1053 9.27 3.97 33.62
C SER A 1053 8.71 2.89 32.67
N ALA A 1054 8.32 3.27 31.45
CA ALA A 1054 7.71 2.37 30.49
C ALA A 1054 8.77 1.64 29.66
N ILE A 1055 8.67 0.31 29.53
CA ILE A 1055 9.53 -0.48 28.65
C ILE A 1055 9.07 -0.27 27.21
N ILE A 1056 9.96 0.30 26.38
CA ILE A 1056 9.70 0.56 24.95
C ILE A 1056 10.25 -0.53 24.03
N GLY A 1057 11.14 -1.38 24.56
CA GLY A 1057 11.68 -2.52 23.83
C GLY A 1057 12.80 -3.25 24.57
N THR A 1058 13.24 -4.38 24.02
CA THR A 1058 14.34 -5.21 24.55
C THR A 1058 15.28 -5.65 23.44
N ALA A 1059 16.57 -5.77 23.72
CA ALA A 1059 17.54 -6.35 22.79
C ALA A 1059 18.56 -7.25 23.50
N ASN A 1060 19.07 -8.27 22.79
CA ASN A 1060 20.08 -9.19 23.30
C ASN A 1060 21.48 -8.54 23.33
N LEU A 1061 22.26 -8.87 24.35
CA LEU A 1061 23.69 -8.57 24.42
C LEU A 1061 24.47 -9.43 23.42
N VAL A 1062 25.12 -8.78 22.46
CA VAL A 1062 26.08 -9.38 21.54
C VAL A 1062 27.41 -8.68 21.75
N SER A 1063 28.42 -9.41 22.23
CA SER A 1063 29.76 -8.88 22.53
C SER A 1063 29.75 -7.63 23.44
N GLY A 1064 28.88 -7.61 24.45
CA GLY A 1064 28.77 -6.49 25.40
C GLY A 1064 27.90 -5.31 24.94
N THR A 1065 27.24 -5.39 23.77
CA THR A 1065 26.35 -4.33 23.26
C THR A 1065 24.94 -4.83 22.96
N ALA A 1066 23.92 -4.02 23.24
CA ALA A 1066 22.54 -4.20 22.80
C ALA A 1066 22.07 -2.95 22.06
N ASN A 1067 21.48 -3.12 20.87
CA ASN A 1067 21.01 -2.02 20.01
C ASN A 1067 19.50 -2.10 19.83
N PHE A 1068 18.80 -0.97 20.01
CA PHE A 1068 17.35 -0.86 19.84
C PHE A 1068 17.02 0.38 19.01
N THR A 1069 16.29 0.19 17.91
CA THR A 1069 15.83 1.29 17.04
C THR A 1069 14.39 1.66 17.41
N LEU A 1070 14.17 2.91 17.82
CA LEU A 1070 12.84 3.48 18.00
C LEU A 1070 12.41 4.12 16.68
N PRO A 1071 11.39 3.59 15.96
CA PRO A 1071 11.09 3.99 14.58
C PRO A 1071 10.60 5.43 14.40
N ALA A 1072 9.92 5.98 15.41
CA ALA A 1072 9.42 7.34 15.42
C ALA A 1072 9.39 7.85 16.86
N ILE A 1073 10.05 8.99 17.12
CA ILE A 1073 10.00 9.65 18.42
C ILE A 1073 8.84 10.65 18.48
N ALA A 1074 8.05 10.62 19.54
CA ALA A 1074 6.91 11.52 19.73
C ALA A 1074 7.36 12.94 20.11
N SER A 1075 6.43 13.90 20.19
CA SER A 1075 6.73 15.23 20.73
C SER A 1075 6.83 15.19 22.26
N GLY A 1076 7.69 16.06 22.82
CA GLY A 1076 7.92 16.17 24.26
C GLY A 1076 9.26 15.60 24.72
N THR A 1077 9.74 16.02 25.90
CA THR A 1077 11.03 15.55 26.44
C THR A 1077 10.96 14.07 26.84
N HIS A 1078 11.78 13.24 26.20
CA HIS A 1078 11.93 11.82 26.52
C HIS A 1078 13.15 11.60 27.42
N SER A 1079 13.04 10.68 28.37
CA SER A 1079 14.11 10.35 29.32
C SER A 1079 14.42 8.86 29.22
N PHE A 1080 15.35 8.52 28.34
CA PHE A 1080 15.66 7.13 28.05
C PHE A 1080 16.64 6.55 29.05
N THR A 1081 16.33 5.37 29.59
CA THR A 1081 17.26 4.54 30.37
C THR A 1081 17.35 3.14 29.78
N ALA A 1082 18.46 2.45 30.05
CA ALA A 1082 18.60 1.03 29.76
C ALA A 1082 18.83 0.27 31.07
N SER A 1083 18.26 -0.93 31.16
CA SER A 1083 18.37 -1.80 32.31
C SER A 1083 18.83 -3.19 31.89
N TYR A 1084 19.97 -3.63 32.43
CA TYR A 1084 20.46 -4.98 32.32
C TYR A 1084 20.16 -5.71 33.63
N ALA A 1085 19.34 -6.76 33.54
CA ALA A 1085 18.86 -7.51 34.72
C ALA A 1085 19.93 -8.39 35.38
N GLY A 1086 21.14 -8.49 34.81
CA GLY A 1086 22.18 -9.39 35.28
C GLY A 1086 21.87 -10.87 34.97
N ASN A 1087 22.66 -11.76 35.55
CA ASN A 1087 22.45 -13.20 35.57
C ASN A 1087 23.14 -13.81 36.82
N SER A 1088 23.25 -15.14 36.89
CA SER A 1088 23.88 -15.84 38.02
C SER A 1088 25.37 -15.50 38.22
N THR A 1089 26.01 -14.89 37.22
CA THR A 1089 27.44 -14.56 37.18
C THR A 1089 27.67 -13.04 37.28
N TYR A 1090 26.81 -12.23 36.66
CA TYR A 1090 26.95 -10.78 36.55
C TYR A 1090 25.80 -10.06 37.25
N SER A 1091 26.13 -9.05 38.06
CA SER A 1091 25.13 -8.25 38.78
C SER A 1091 24.25 -7.45 37.81
N PRO A 1092 23.01 -7.09 38.19
CA PRO A 1092 22.22 -6.12 37.43
C PRO A 1092 22.90 -4.74 37.39
N SER A 1093 22.66 -3.99 36.32
CA SER A 1093 23.13 -2.61 36.20
C SER A 1093 22.18 -1.78 35.34
N GLN A 1094 22.00 -0.51 35.71
CA GLN A 1094 21.16 0.44 34.99
C GLN A 1094 22.00 1.61 34.48
N SER A 1095 21.67 2.13 33.30
CA SER A 1095 22.32 3.33 32.78
C SER A 1095 21.82 4.59 33.49
N THR A 1096 22.62 5.66 33.43
CA THR A 1096 22.09 7.01 33.61
C THR A 1096 21.08 7.34 32.50
N ALA A 1097 20.14 8.24 32.78
CA ALA A 1097 19.17 8.69 31.78
C ALA A 1097 19.83 9.57 30.71
N ILE A 1098 19.39 9.42 29.46
CA ILE A 1098 19.67 10.37 28.39
C ILE A 1098 18.37 11.11 28.09
N LEU A 1099 18.44 12.43 28.19
CA LEU A 1099 17.37 13.30 27.73
C LEU A 1099 17.46 13.44 26.21
N VAL A 1100 16.36 13.12 25.54
CA VAL A 1100 16.16 13.39 24.12
C VAL A 1100 15.01 14.35 24.02
N MET A 1101 15.24 15.50 23.38
CA MET A 1101 14.26 16.56 23.24
C MET A 1101 13.94 16.72 21.76
N PRO A 1102 12.89 16.05 21.27
CA PRO A 1102 12.51 16.12 19.87
C PRO A 1102 12.03 17.53 19.55
N HIS A 1103 12.59 18.13 18.51
CA HIS A 1103 12.13 19.41 17.98
C HIS A 1103 11.08 19.17 16.91
N ALA A 1104 10.17 20.13 16.69
CA ALA A 1104 9.32 20.08 15.51
C ALA A 1104 10.21 19.99 14.26
N ALA A 1105 9.86 19.13 13.30
CA ALA A 1105 10.57 19.10 12.03
C ALA A 1105 10.62 20.53 11.49
N ILE A 1106 11.83 21.07 11.36
CA ILE A 1106 12.03 22.39 10.77
C ILE A 1106 11.53 22.19 9.33
N PRO A 1107 10.51 22.94 8.85
CA PRO A 1107 10.32 23.00 7.42
C PRO A 1107 11.68 23.42 6.86
N TYR A 1108 12.23 22.65 5.93
CA TYR A 1108 13.33 23.17 5.12
C TYR A 1108 12.90 24.56 4.70
N LEU A 1109 13.66 25.59 5.09
CA LEU A 1109 13.45 26.93 4.59
C LEU A 1109 13.92 26.92 3.12
N HIS A 1110 13.17 26.24 2.26
CA HIS A 1110 13.12 26.55 0.83
C HIS A 1110 12.23 27.78 0.69
N THR A 1111 12.63 28.90 1.27
CA THR A 1111 12.28 30.15 0.62
C THR A 1111 13.15 30.19 -0.62
N ASN A 1112 12.54 29.89 -1.78
CA ASN A 1112 13.08 30.41 -3.04
C ASN A 1112 13.18 31.92 -2.84
N PHE A 1113 14.37 32.40 -2.48
CA PHE A 1113 14.73 33.76 -2.81
C PHE A 1113 14.85 33.72 -4.32
N ASP A 1114 13.82 34.18 -5.02
CA ASP A 1114 13.95 34.47 -6.43
C ASP A 1114 15.22 35.31 -6.60
N GLU A 1115 16.17 34.81 -7.39
CA GLU A 1115 17.05 35.72 -8.10
C GLU A 1115 16.11 36.56 -8.96
N HIS A 1116 15.75 37.74 -8.46
CA HIS A 1116 15.23 38.78 -9.32
C HIS A 1116 16.24 38.89 -10.47
N PRO A 1117 15.80 38.75 -11.74
CA PRO A 1117 16.69 38.77 -12.88
C PRO A 1117 17.53 40.04 -12.80
N ALA A 1118 18.83 39.92 -13.06
CA ALA A 1118 19.79 41.02 -13.05
C ALA A 1118 19.22 42.24 -13.80
N GLY A 1119 18.67 43.19 -13.04
CA GLY A 1119 17.94 44.35 -13.54
C GLY A 1119 18.06 45.48 -12.55
N THR A 1120 19.04 46.35 -12.79
CA THR A 1120 19.45 47.50 -11.97
C THR A 1120 19.96 47.18 -10.56
N ALA A 1121 21.27 46.91 -10.49
CA ALA A 1121 22.01 47.28 -9.29
C ALA A 1121 21.71 48.75 -8.94
N LEU A 1122 21.14 49.02 -7.77
CA LEU A 1122 21.37 50.28 -7.08
C LEU A 1122 22.83 50.29 -6.58
N ASN A 1123 23.76 50.37 -7.53
CA ASN A 1123 25.10 50.86 -7.27
C ASN A 1123 25.00 52.38 -7.09
N LYS A 1124 24.41 52.81 -5.96
CA LYS A 1124 24.57 54.18 -5.47
C LYS A 1124 25.56 54.13 -4.33
N THR A 1125 26.84 54.23 -4.67
CA THR A 1125 27.83 54.75 -3.74
C THR A 1125 27.38 56.16 -3.37
N LEU A 1126 26.81 56.35 -2.18
CA LEU A 1126 26.54 57.69 -1.67
C LEU A 1126 27.89 58.35 -1.37
N PRO A 1127 28.22 59.51 -1.97
CA PRO A 1127 29.41 60.25 -1.58
C PRO A 1127 29.22 60.80 -0.17
N ALA A 1128 30.22 60.60 0.68
CA ALA A 1128 30.26 61.01 2.08
C ALA A 1128 30.37 62.53 2.29
N THR A 1129 29.47 63.33 1.71
CA THR A 1129 29.62 64.80 1.71
C THR A 1129 28.43 65.61 2.22
N ASN A 1130 27.44 65.03 2.91
CA ASN A 1130 26.48 65.81 3.70
C ASN A 1130 26.25 65.21 5.09
N ILE A 1131 27.25 65.37 5.96
CA ILE A 1131 27.20 64.98 7.38
C ILE A 1131 27.10 66.26 8.22
N VAL A 1132 25.87 66.67 8.55
CA VAL A 1132 25.61 67.65 9.61
C VAL A 1132 24.38 67.19 10.40
N SER A 1133 24.51 66.09 11.15
CA SER A 1133 23.71 65.74 12.36
C SER A 1133 23.75 64.26 12.76
N GLY A 1134 24.36 63.37 11.97
CA GLY A 1134 24.47 61.94 12.34
C GLY A 1134 23.18 61.15 12.16
N VAL A 1135 22.29 61.60 11.27
CA VAL A 1135 21.03 60.94 10.92
C VAL A 1135 21.04 60.58 9.43
N TRP A 1136 20.77 59.31 9.07
CA TRP A 1136 20.68 58.81 7.69
C TRP A 1136 19.26 58.31 7.43
N SER A 1137 18.69 58.59 6.25
CA SER A 1137 17.40 58.04 5.83
C SER A 1137 17.48 57.55 4.40
N ASP A 1138 16.60 56.64 4.02
CA ASP A 1138 16.45 56.25 2.62
C ASP A 1138 15.76 57.35 1.79
N PRO A 1139 15.73 57.24 0.46
CA PRO A 1139 15.15 58.26 -0.42
C PRO A 1139 13.62 58.41 -0.29
N ASN A 1140 12.94 57.39 0.25
CA ASN A 1140 11.48 57.34 0.36
C ASN A 1140 10.97 57.75 1.75
N GLY A 1141 11.85 57.82 2.76
CA GLY A 1141 11.51 58.16 4.15
C GLY A 1141 11.02 56.97 4.99
N ASP A 1142 11.22 55.74 4.52
CA ASP A 1142 10.66 54.52 5.12
C ASP A 1142 11.42 54.09 6.38
N TRP A 1143 12.70 54.46 6.49
CA TRP A 1143 13.50 54.27 7.71
C TRP A 1143 14.51 55.39 7.94
N THR A 1144 14.82 55.61 9.22
CA THR A 1144 15.82 56.57 9.68
C THR A 1144 16.81 55.90 10.65
N TYR A 1145 18.11 56.03 10.37
CA TYR A 1145 19.22 55.64 11.24
C TYR A 1145 19.75 56.86 12.00
N ILE A 1146 19.85 56.75 13.32
CA ILE A 1146 20.44 57.77 14.19
C ILE A 1146 21.70 57.18 14.82
N ALA A 1147 22.84 57.85 14.67
CA ALA A 1147 24.10 57.42 15.29
C ALA A 1147 23.93 57.30 16.81
N GLY A 1148 24.09 56.08 17.34
CA GLY A 1148 23.91 55.75 18.76
C GLY A 1148 22.44 55.54 19.22
N GLY A 1149 21.46 55.64 18.33
CA GLY A 1149 20.02 55.55 18.64
C GLY A 1149 19.24 54.42 17.97
N GLY A 1150 19.88 53.64 17.08
CA GLY A 1150 19.23 52.53 16.36
C GLY A 1150 18.50 52.95 15.08
N ILE A 1151 17.90 51.96 14.41
CA ILE A 1151 17.07 52.15 13.19
C ILE A 1151 15.61 52.16 13.61
N VAL A 1152 14.86 53.20 13.24
CA VAL A 1152 13.42 53.33 13.49
C VAL A 1152 12.69 53.36 12.15
N SER A 1153 11.73 52.44 11.93
CA SER A 1153 10.82 52.48 10.78
C SER A 1153 9.44 53.00 11.19
N ASP A 1154 8.83 53.78 10.31
CA ASP A 1154 7.51 54.39 10.50
C ASP A 1154 6.38 53.48 9.98
N THR A 1155 6.65 52.68 8.95
CA THR A 1155 5.60 51.99 8.19
C THR A 1155 5.60 50.47 8.39
N SER A 1156 4.41 49.89 8.25
CA SER A 1156 4.09 48.47 8.49
C SER A 1156 4.40 47.52 7.32
N ASP A 1157 5.12 47.99 6.30
CA ASP A 1157 5.54 47.17 5.15
C ASP A 1157 7.06 47.23 5.01
N LEU A 1158 7.73 46.16 5.47
CA LEU A 1158 9.16 45.95 5.31
C LEU A 1158 9.40 44.70 4.46
N SER A 1159 8.87 44.71 3.24
CA SER A 1159 9.10 43.67 2.23
C SER A 1159 10.52 43.72 1.61
N ASN A 1160 11.30 44.78 1.87
CA ASN A 1160 12.66 44.93 1.34
C ASN A 1160 13.74 44.91 2.44
N PRO A 1161 14.79 44.08 2.32
CA PRO A 1161 15.87 44.00 3.31
C PRO A 1161 16.76 45.25 3.33
N VAL A 1162 17.12 45.70 4.53
CA VAL A 1162 18.11 46.77 4.74
C VAL A 1162 19.49 46.14 4.81
N PHE A 1163 20.39 46.48 3.87
CA PHE A 1163 21.78 46.01 3.87
C PHE A 1163 22.75 47.08 4.35
N ILE A 1164 23.57 46.76 5.35
CA ILE A 1164 24.71 47.59 5.77
C ILE A 1164 25.99 46.90 5.30
N ASP A 1165 26.74 47.58 4.42
CA ASP A 1165 28.04 47.13 3.93
C ASP A 1165 29.10 47.62 4.94
N ALA A 1166 29.66 46.71 5.72
CA ALA A 1166 30.71 47.02 6.68
C ALA A 1166 31.85 46.01 6.49
N ALA A 1167 33.02 46.52 6.09
CA ALA A 1167 34.19 45.70 5.88
C ALA A 1167 35.02 45.64 7.18
N HIS A 1168 35.16 44.43 7.74
CA HIS A 1168 36.14 44.07 8.77
C HIS A 1168 36.10 44.90 10.07
N SER A 1169 35.07 44.69 10.89
CA SER A 1169 35.00 45.27 12.23
C SER A 1169 34.28 44.34 13.20
N ASP A 1170 34.52 44.46 14.51
CA ASP A 1170 33.77 43.72 15.53
C ASP A 1170 32.35 44.31 15.62
N TYR A 1171 31.32 43.45 15.63
CA TYR A 1171 29.92 43.87 15.61
C TYR A 1171 29.22 43.51 16.90
N THR A 1172 28.43 44.43 17.45
CA THR A 1172 27.43 44.09 18.47
C THR A 1172 26.08 44.65 18.10
N ALA A 1173 25.12 43.76 17.88
CA ALA A 1173 23.74 44.11 17.60
C ALA A 1173 22.86 43.72 18.80
N THR A 1174 22.03 44.65 19.25
CA THR A 1174 21.08 44.43 20.35
C THR A 1174 19.68 44.74 19.87
N TYR A 1175 18.78 43.76 19.99
CA TYR A 1175 17.41 43.85 19.46
C TYR A 1175 16.41 43.23 20.44
N VAL A 1176 15.17 43.73 20.40
CA VAL A 1176 14.06 43.23 21.24
C VAL A 1176 13.13 42.41 20.35
N LEU A 1177 12.90 41.14 20.71
CA LEU A 1177 12.14 40.20 19.88
C LEU A 1177 10.72 39.96 20.40
N PRO A 1178 9.74 39.72 19.51
CA PRO A 1178 8.51 39.02 19.86
C PRO A 1178 8.77 37.51 20.01
N ALA A 1179 7.84 36.81 20.67
CA ALA A 1179 8.08 35.53 21.33
C ALA A 1179 8.47 34.33 20.44
N ASN A 1180 8.31 34.38 19.11
CA ASN A 1180 8.67 33.28 18.20
C ASN A 1180 9.01 33.80 16.78
N GLY A 1181 10.10 33.32 16.17
CA GLY A 1181 10.45 33.62 14.77
C GLY A 1181 11.89 33.28 14.35
N VAL A 1182 12.16 33.25 13.04
CA VAL A 1182 13.52 33.14 12.46
C VAL A 1182 14.00 34.54 12.09
N HIS A 1183 15.16 34.92 12.61
CA HIS A 1183 15.75 36.25 12.48
C HIS A 1183 17.10 36.13 11.76
N LEU A 1184 17.18 36.56 10.51
CA LEU A 1184 18.47 36.58 9.80
C LEU A 1184 19.33 37.73 10.33
N LEU A 1185 20.56 37.43 10.77
CA LEU A 1185 21.47 38.45 11.30
C LEU A 1185 22.59 38.81 10.32
N PHE A 1186 23.18 37.82 9.65
CA PHE A 1186 24.30 38.04 8.73
C PHE A 1186 24.19 37.16 7.48
N ARG A 1187 24.47 37.76 6.32
CA ARG A 1187 24.59 37.05 5.04
C ARG A 1187 26.00 37.24 4.48
N TYR A 1188 26.66 36.15 4.13
CA TYR A 1188 28.02 36.15 3.61
C TYR A 1188 28.02 35.88 2.11
N THR A 1189 28.07 36.93 1.29
CA THR A 1189 28.22 36.92 -0.18
C THR A 1189 27.22 36.11 -1.04
N ASP A 1190 26.54 35.07 -0.52
CA ASP A 1190 25.55 34.23 -1.19
C ASP A 1190 24.45 33.74 -0.20
N LEU A 1191 23.47 32.95 -0.67
CA LEU A 1191 22.39 32.39 0.17
C LEU A 1191 22.79 31.12 0.92
N LYS A 1192 23.97 30.57 0.61
CA LYS A 1192 24.44 29.28 1.13
C LYS A 1192 25.31 29.47 2.38
N HIS A 1193 25.66 30.70 2.71
CA HIS A 1193 26.50 31.05 3.86
C HIS A 1193 25.82 32.12 4.71
N MET A 1194 25.16 31.68 5.80
CA MET A 1194 24.35 32.56 6.64
C MET A 1194 24.57 32.32 8.13
N LEU A 1195 24.38 33.38 8.92
CA LEU A 1195 24.25 33.31 10.37
C LEU A 1195 22.88 33.90 10.76
N PHE A 1196 22.07 33.13 11.47
CA PHE A 1196 20.73 33.57 11.87
C PHE A 1196 20.38 33.09 13.26
N VAL A 1197 19.48 33.81 13.93
CA VAL A 1197 18.97 33.48 15.25
C VAL A 1197 17.54 33.02 15.12
N VAL A 1198 17.17 31.93 15.78
CA VAL A 1198 15.77 31.51 15.87
C VAL A 1198 15.32 31.62 17.31
N THR A 1199 14.16 32.20 17.51
CA THR A 1199 13.52 32.23 18.82
C THR A 1199 12.27 31.38 18.84
N TYR A 1200 12.19 30.59 19.90
CA TYR A 1200 11.03 29.82 20.29
C TYR A 1200 10.63 30.23 21.71
N ALA A 1201 9.43 29.82 22.14
CA ALA A 1201 8.92 30.12 23.47
C ALA A 1201 9.82 29.50 24.56
N GLY A 1202 10.78 30.29 25.08
CA GLY A 1202 11.73 29.89 26.11
C GLY A 1202 13.10 29.41 25.59
N GLU A 1203 13.39 29.57 24.30
CA GLU A 1203 14.65 29.14 23.67
C GLU A 1203 15.10 30.14 22.60
N VAL A 1204 16.40 30.43 22.58
CA VAL A 1204 17.05 31.28 21.56
C VAL A 1204 18.26 30.55 21.03
N ASP A 1205 18.25 30.27 19.74
CA ASP A 1205 19.30 29.55 19.04
C ASP A 1205 20.04 30.45 18.07
N LEU A 1206 21.36 30.30 17.96
CA LEU A 1206 22.18 30.83 16.88
C LEU A 1206 22.56 29.70 15.93
N TYR A 1207 22.25 29.85 14.66
CA TYR A 1207 22.56 28.90 13.59
C TYR A 1207 23.56 29.47 12.60
N SER A 1208 24.36 28.58 12.01
CA SER A 1208 25.15 28.81 10.81
C SER A 1208 24.66 27.89 9.70
N THR A 1209 24.63 28.40 8.47
CA THR A 1209 24.45 27.58 7.26
C THR A 1209 25.69 27.68 6.39
N ILE A 1210 26.16 26.54 5.87
CA ILE A 1210 27.24 26.41 4.90
C ILE A 1210 26.78 25.40 3.85
N GLY A 1211 26.59 25.84 2.60
CA GLY A 1211 25.96 25.01 1.57
C GLY A 1211 24.49 24.73 1.92
N ASN A 1212 24.11 23.45 1.91
CA ASN A 1212 22.77 22.99 2.32
C ASN A 1212 22.74 22.47 3.76
N SER A 1213 23.81 22.70 4.54
CA SER A 1213 23.95 22.19 5.90
C SER A 1213 23.78 23.32 6.90
N THR A 1214 22.78 23.19 7.78
CA THR A 1214 22.53 24.09 8.89
C THR A 1214 23.01 23.45 10.19
N LYS A 1215 23.70 24.22 11.03
CA LYS A 1215 24.24 23.78 12.30
C LYS A 1215 23.93 24.80 13.39
N THR A 1216 23.40 24.34 14.51
CA THR A 1216 23.28 25.15 15.74
C THR A 1216 24.67 25.41 16.30
N LEU A 1217 24.99 26.68 16.48
CA LEU A 1217 26.25 27.15 17.05
C LEU A 1217 26.14 27.40 18.56
N ALA A 1218 25.02 27.96 19.01
CA ALA A 1218 24.75 28.24 20.41
C ALA A 1218 23.25 28.21 20.70
N THR A 1219 22.89 27.82 21.91
CA THR A 1219 21.50 27.82 22.40
C THR A 1219 21.47 28.37 23.83
N ILE A 1220 20.47 29.18 24.13
CA ILE A 1220 20.18 29.65 25.50
C ILE A 1220 18.69 29.50 25.81
N TYR A 1221 18.37 29.23 27.08
CA TYR A 1221 17.02 28.90 27.53
C TYR A 1221 16.52 29.93 28.57
N PRO A 1222 16.10 31.13 28.15
CA PRO A 1222 15.65 32.17 29.07
C PRO A 1222 14.35 31.79 29.79
N SER A 1223 14.28 32.04 31.10
CA SER A 1223 13.23 31.52 32.00
C SER A 1223 11.85 32.22 31.91
N SER A 1224 11.68 33.25 31.08
CA SER A 1224 10.38 33.89 30.77
C SER A 1224 10.52 34.86 29.60
N THR A 1225 9.44 35.06 28.80
CA THR A 1225 9.26 35.98 27.65
C THR A 1225 10.53 36.66 27.13
N VAL A 1226 11.01 36.22 25.96
CA VAL A 1226 12.21 36.69 25.25
C VAL A 1226 12.41 38.19 25.43
N GLY A 1227 13.37 38.57 26.28
CA GLY A 1227 13.79 39.95 26.47
C GLY A 1227 14.74 40.39 25.36
N THR A 1228 15.48 41.47 25.61
CA THR A 1228 16.55 41.93 24.72
C THR A 1228 17.53 40.80 24.41
N VAL A 1229 17.72 40.51 23.12
CA VAL A 1229 18.74 39.58 22.62
C VAL A 1229 19.92 40.41 22.13
N THR A 1230 21.10 40.08 22.61
CA THR A 1230 22.36 40.67 22.13
C THR A 1230 23.16 39.61 21.41
N VAL A 1231 23.59 39.94 20.19
CA VAL A 1231 24.54 39.12 19.43
C VAL A 1231 25.78 39.96 19.13
N SER A 1232 26.93 39.48 19.59
CA SER A 1232 28.23 40.07 19.31
C SER A 1232 29.06 39.14 18.44
N LEU A 1233 29.60 39.64 17.34
CA LEU A 1233 30.61 38.96 16.54
C LEU A 1233 31.96 39.66 16.78
N LEU A 1234 32.87 38.94 17.43
CA LEU A 1234 34.23 39.40 17.74
C LEU A 1234 35.22 38.48 17.00
N GLY A 1235 35.68 38.91 15.83
CA GLY A 1235 36.42 38.05 14.89
C GLY A 1235 35.65 36.76 14.51
N GLN A 1236 36.21 35.59 14.84
CA GLN A 1236 35.55 34.28 14.63
C GLN A 1236 34.72 33.82 15.84
N THR A 1237 34.42 34.70 16.79
CA THR A 1237 33.64 34.37 17.98
C THR A 1237 32.28 35.03 17.92
N ALA A 1238 31.22 34.24 18.00
CA ALA A 1238 29.86 34.73 18.17
C ALA A 1238 29.43 34.58 19.64
N ILE A 1239 28.87 35.63 20.21
CA ILE A 1239 28.36 35.66 21.58
C ILE A 1239 26.87 35.97 21.49
N LEU A 1240 26.03 35.04 21.95
CA LEU A 1240 24.58 35.19 22.04
C LEU A 1240 24.20 35.38 23.51
N SER A 1241 23.49 36.46 23.84
CA SER A 1241 23.02 36.73 25.21
C SER A 1241 21.54 37.10 25.24
N CYS A 1242 20.79 36.51 26.17
CA CYS A 1242 19.39 36.85 26.45
C CYS A 1242 19.02 36.47 27.89
N GLY A 1243 18.26 37.31 28.58
CA GLY A 1243 17.71 36.99 29.91
C GLY A 1243 18.76 36.66 30.99
N GLY A 1244 19.95 37.26 30.91
CA GLY A 1244 21.06 37.01 31.83
C GLY A 1244 21.87 35.73 31.55
N GLN A 1245 21.52 34.98 30.49
CA GLN A 1245 22.32 33.87 29.98
C GLN A 1245 23.16 34.33 28.79
N THR A 1246 24.36 33.79 28.68
CA THR A 1246 25.28 34.02 27.58
C THR A 1246 25.81 32.70 27.09
N ALA A 1247 25.77 32.49 25.78
CA ALA A 1247 26.43 31.39 25.09
C ALA A 1247 27.45 31.95 24.08
N THR A 1248 28.60 31.31 24.01
CA THR A 1248 29.68 31.69 23.08
C THR A 1248 29.93 30.53 22.13
N ALA A 1249 30.06 30.83 20.85
CA ALA A 1249 30.31 29.87 19.80
C ALA A 1249 31.41 30.34 18.85
N THR A 1250 32.17 29.40 18.29
CA THR A 1250 33.13 29.68 17.23
C THR A 1250 32.42 29.62 15.89
N ILE A 1251 32.55 30.69 15.11
CA ILE A 1251 32.07 30.77 13.74
C ILE A 1251 32.97 29.87 12.87
N PRO A 1252 32.42 29.02 12.00
CA PRO A 1252 33.24 28.18 11.13
C PRO A 1252 34.18 29.00 10.22
N ALA A 1253 35.44 28.59 10.13
CA ALA A 1253 36.50 29.28 9.37
C ALA A 1253 36.27 29.39 7.85
N ASN A 1254 35.25 28.70 7.33
CA ASN A 1254 34.93 28.61 5.90
C ASN A 1254 33.92 29.68 5.46
N LEU A 1255 33.43 30.53 6.38
CA LEU A 1255 32.58 31.67 6.03
C LEU A 1255 33.47 32.81 5.47
N PRO A 1256 33.21 33.33 4.26
CA PRO A 1256 34.05 34.33 3.62
C PRO A 1256 34.11 35.65 4.38
N VAL A 1257 35.23 36.36 4.27
CA VAL A 1257 35.60 37.53 5.10
C VAL A 1257 34.83 38.83 4.82
N SER A 1258 33.99 38.88 3.77
CA SER A 1258 33.14 40.04 3.48
C SER A 1258 31.70 39.78 3.96
N THR A 1259 31.32 40.43 5.05
CA THR A 1259 30.00 40.26 5.68
C THR A 1259 29.06 41.37 5.22
N LYS A 1260 27.85 41.02 4.77
CA LYS A 1260 26.76 42.00 4.59
C LYS A 1260 25.72 41.75 5.68
N MET A 1261 25.45 42.77 6.49
CA MET A 1261 24.39 42.70 7.48
C MET A 1261 23.06 42.96 6.78
N GLY A 1262 22.09 42.06 6.95
CA GLY A 1262 20.76 42.19 6.34
C GLY A 1262 19.68 41.82 7.36
N PHE A 1263 18.74 42.71 7.61
CA PHE A 1263 17.62 42.47 8.53
C PHE A 1263 16.34 42.12 7.76
N PHE A 1264 15.68 41.02 8.14
CA PHE A 1264 14.46 40.51 7.49
C PHE A 1264 13.36 40.32 8.53
N PRO A 1265 12.27 41.10 8.50
CA PRO A 1265 11.19 40.96 9.45
C PRO A 1265 10.16 39.91 8.99
N THR A 1266 9.93 38.86 9.78
CA THR A 1266 8.71 38.04 9.65
C THR A 1266 7.58 38.70 10.43
N SER A 1267 6.66 39.37 9.71
CA SER A 1267 5.30 39.81 10.09
C SER A 1267 5.05 40.53 11.44
N SER A 1268 6.07 40.90 12.22
CA SER A 1268 5.92 41.57 13.52
C SER A 1268 6.72 42.88 13.58
N LYS A 1269 6.30 43.85 14.40
CA LYS A 1269 7.03 45.12 14.62
C LYS A 1269 8.35 44.84 15.35
N TYR A 1270 9.49 45.22 14.79
CA TYR A 1270 10.81 45.13 15.42
C TYR A 1270 11.33 46.51 15.80
N VAL A 1271 12.11 46.60 16.88
CA VAL A 1271 12.89 47.80 17.23
C VAL A 1271 14.34 47.37 17.48
N ILE A 1272 15.25 47.82 16.62
CA ILE A 1272 16.70 47.71 16.88
C ILE A 1272 17.06 48.83 17.83
N THR A 1273 17.29 48.50 19.10
CA THR A 1273 17.50 49.50 20.16
C THR A 1273 18.90 50.09 20.15
N SER A 1274 19.90 49.34 19.65
CA SER A 1274 21.24 49.86 19.38
C SER A 1274 22.01 48.92 18.44
N LEU A 1275 22.83 49.52 17.58
CA LEU A 1275 23.80 48.82 16.74
C LEU A 1275 25.14 49.55 16.93
N ASP A 1276 26.14 48.85 17.45
CA ASP A 1276 27.48 49.39 17.64
C ASP A 1276 28.44 48.70 16.68
N VAL A 1277 29.11 49.51 15.86
CA VAL A 1277 30.03 49.08 14.81
C VAL A 1277 31.37 49.75 15.10
N SER A 1278 32.26 49.04 15.78
CA SER A 1278 33.61 49.53 16.08
C SER A 1278 34.59 48.93 15.09
N PRO A 1279 35.29 49.73 14.25
CA PRO A 1279 36.35 49.23 13.39
C PRO A 1279 37.44 48.47 14.15
#